data_AF-A0A9D6EHE9-F1
#
_entry.id   AF-A0A9D6EHE9-F1
#
_cell.length_a   1.000
_cell.length_b   1.000
_cell.length_c   1.000
_cell.angle_alpha   90.00
_cell.angle_beta   90.00
_cell.angle_gamma   90.00
#
_symmetry.space_group_name_H-M   'P 1'
#
loop_
_entity.id
_entity.type
_entity.pdbx_description
1 polymer ?
#
loop_
_entity_poly.entity_id
_entity_poly.type
_entity_poly.pdbx_seq_one_letter_code
_entity_poly.pdbx_strand_id
1 'polypeptide(L)'
;RFPIDLILEVTGRPEVLEALRAVAPAGVEVIGARAARVLWDLVERRRLQEGRLATLLSITHALNRERSPEVLFDRIVREASALIGDAVAKLWLLEPGGALTLVAAAGAQDVGVKAARSDEGLQGTVLRDRRALAVVDVRADPRVLDTTWLDREGIASYAGVPLLVGEDVLGVLNLFTRIPYIFSAEELDLLASFAGSAALAIQHARLLEEAKRSASAFQSLAEIARSIIGSLEEPEVFRAVAAGAAGVLGADAASLAVFDEATQSMAVRADYGLEESDDRAHRSFRLGEGMVGWVGQQLQPVFLPSFQEDPRVKNKAWARREGLQAYGAIPLRVGEGRLVGVLSVFYRRPHDFPDVEVKLLTALGGLAALAIVNAELYAERKRALEAVQTSQERQIQSERILALGEMASGFAHEFNNLLAGILGRAQLLLRQVEEPKTRHGLGVIERLAQEGAQTVRRIQEFARVRQSAARVQVHLADLLTDALELTRGRWESEAQATGTSYQVVTDFQPVQAVVGEPSELRELFVNLFLNAFDAMPQGGTLEVTLRPAEGEAEVRVRDTGVGMPEEVRRRVFEPFFTTKGPKATGLGLAAAYGIVQRHGGELTAESQPGQGSTFTVRLPFGEAEAPAAARELGPLRILVVEDEEEVREVIEEALRGRGHAVILGRDGVEGIRLAAEATYDLLLTDISLPGHSGWEIAGVARRVHPEVPILFVTGWGDQMDRVRLAGLGRVEVLPKPFSLEELGRVIARLASAGAAFTADLGVAEGRIAEIGRVPPGRARRTIDADGLVAAPGFIDIHSHSDYHLLLAPGADSSLRQGVTTEIGGNCGYAAAPIWGAWREERVEGYREVYGLDCPWQGVGEYFRHLEAAGLAVNFGLLLGHNTLRGSAMGGSARAARPEELEAMEAAARRGMAEGALGLSTGLVYRPACFAPPGELAALAGAVREAGGLLAAHIRSEGDGLLEALAEIIGIARSARIPLQISHLKTSGEGNWAKLDSALALIEAARAEGLAVTADRYPYTAANTGLDAVLPRWALEGSRKEQVARLREPDARARLLAELEARPAAYWGTVMIAEVTLEPHRVYQGLSVDEAAARAGQRPAVFVLDLLAAEELRVEAIYFSMSEANLRRILSREWVMIGSDSGCRSPDSPLGRGHPHPRTFGTFARVLGALAREERLFPLEVAIRKMTSDPARKLGLVDRGCLGPGLAADLVLFDPVAVRDRATYEAPWQFPEGIHAVLVNGRVAVEASTPTGVKAGGVLRRRPSGP
;
A
#
# COMPACT_ATOMS: atom_id res chain seq x y z
N ARG A 1 52.34 -1.95 -83.38
CA ARG A 1 53.00 -2.79 -82.35
C ARG A 1 53.50 -1.86 -81.26
N PHE A 2 52.99 -1.98 -80.04
CA PHE A 2 53.54 -1.28 -78.87
C PHE A 2 54.43 -2.25 -78.07
N PRO A 3 55.45 -1.76 -77.35
CA PRO A 3 56.24 -2.59 -76.44
C PRO A 3 55.34 -3.16 -75.34
N ILE A 4 55.47 -4.46 -75.05
CA ILE A 4 54.73 -5.16 -73.99
C ILE A 4 54.96 -4.53 -72.62
N ASP A 5 56.14 -3.95 -72.42
CA ASP A 5 56.56 -3.33 -71.17
C ASP A 5 55.67 -2.12 -70.81
N LEU A 6 55.19 -1.38 -71.81
CA LEU A 6 54.31 -0.22 -71.63
C LEU A 6 52.88 -0.62 -71.19
N ILE A 7 52.43 -1.84 -71.52
CA ILE A 7 51.10 -2.33 -71.12
C ILE A 7 51.14 -2.84 -69.68
N LEU A 8 52.24 -3.46 -69.25
CA LEU A 8 52.44 -3.89 -67.87
C LEU A 8 52.64 -2.69 -66.92
N GLU A 9 53.35 -1.65 -67.36
CA GLU A 9 53.57 -0.43 -66.58
C GLU A 9 52.28 0.38 -66.36
N VAL A 10 51.33 0.31 -67.30
CA VAL A 10 50.03 1.02 -67.21
C VAL A 10 48.96 0.23 -66.46
N THR A 11 48.97 -1.11 -66.52
CA THR A 11 47.90 -1.94 -65.94
C THR A 11 48.27 -2.62 -64.62
N GLY A 12 49.56 -2.81 -64.35
CA GLY A 12 50.07 -3.42 -63.11
C GLY A 12 49.61 -4.86 -62.84
N ARG A 13 48.97 -5.52 -63.81
CA ARG A 13 48.34 -6.84 -63.65
C ARG A 13 48.70 -7.76 -64.80
N PRO A 14 49.57 -8.76 -64.59
CA PRO A 14 50.00 -9.70 -65.62
C PRO A 14 48.84 -10.51 -66.25
N GLU A 15 47.76 -10.74 -65.49
CA GLU A 15 46.62 -11.56 -65.92
C GLU A 15 45.89 -10.98 -67.15
N VAL A 16 45.90 -9.65 -67.30
CA VAL A 16 45.25 -8.93 -68.42
C VAL A 16 45.96 -9.22 -69.75
N LEU A 17 47.27 -9.46 -69.70
CA LEU A 17 48.07 -9.77 -70.87
C LEU A 17 47.83 -11.22 -71.35
N GLU A 18 47.61 -12.15 -70.42
CA GLU A 18 47.24 -13.54 -70.73
C GLU A 18 45.83 -13.63 -71.32
N ALA A 19 44.87 -12.91 -70.77
CA ALA A 19 43.51 -12.84 -71.30
C ALA A 19 43.47 -12.27 -72.72
N LEU A 20 44.29 -11.25 -73.04
CA LEU A 20 44.35 -10.68 -74.39
C LEU A 20 45.03 -11.59 -75.42
N ARG A 21 45.97 -12.45 -74.99
CA ARG A 21 46.60 -13.47 -75.86
C ARG A 21 45.68 -14.68 -76.09
N ALA A 22 44.84 -15.05 -75.13
CA ALA A 22 43.94 -16.19 -75.23
C ALA A 22 42.77 -15.99 -76.20
N VAL A 23 42.42 -14.73 -76.53
CA VAL A 23 41.24 -14.38 -77.33
C VAL A 23 41.61 -14.00 -78.78
N ALA A 24 42.90 -13.93 -79.12
CA ALA A 24 43.35 -13.54 -80.46
C ALA A 24 43.54 -14.77 -81.39
N PRO A 25 42.80 -14.89 -82.51
CA PRO A 25 43.05 -15.93 -83.50
C PRO A 25 44.40 -15.73 -84.20
N ALA A 26 45.10 -16.83 -84.48
CA ALA A 26 46.39 -16.79 -85.18
C ALA A 26 46.23 -16.20 -86.60
N GLY A 27 46.85 -15.04 -86.84
CA GLY A 27 46.94 -14.42 -88.17
C GLY A 27 46.28 -13.06 -88.34
N VAL A 28 45.73 -12.42 -87.30
CA VAL A 28 45.17 -11.06 -87.42
C VAL A 28 46.13 -9.99 -86.91
N GLU A 29 46.66 -9.16 -87.83
CA GLU A 29 47.19 -7.84 -87.51
C GLU A 29 46.04 -6.87 -87.23
N VAL A 30 45.93 -6.37 -85.99
CA VAL A 30 45.07 -5.22 -85.68
C VAL A 30 45.96 -3.97 -85.63
N ILE A 31 46.00 -3.24 -86.74
CA ILE A 31 46.38 -1.82 -86.78
C ILE A 31 45.10 -1.03 -87.03
N GLY A 32 44.74 -0.19 -86.06
CA GLY A 32 43.71 0.81 -86.26
C GLY A 32 44.02 2.03 -85.42
N ALA A 33 44.71 3.02 -86.01
CA ALA A 33 45.04 4.32 -85.42
C ALA A 33 43.83 5.08 -84.83
N ARG A 34 42.59 4.65 -85.10
CA ARG A 34 41.35 5.17 -84.50
C ARG A 34 41.19 4.81 -83.02
N ALA A 35 41.55 3.60 -82.60
CA ALA A 35 41.41 3.18 -81.20
C ALA A 35 42.47 3.87 -80.31
N ALA A 36 43.69 4.06 -80.83
CA ALA A 36 44.75 4.80 -80.14
C ALA A 36 44.43 6.29 -79.99
N ARG A 37 43.76 6.92 -80.98
CA ARG A 37 43.34 8.33 -80.90
C ARG A 37 42.17 8.54 -79.94
N VAL A 38 41.22 7.60 -79.87
CA VAL A 38 40.13 7.64 -78.89
C VAL A 38 40.63 7.38 -77.46
N LEU A 39 41.58 6.45 -77.28
CA LEU A 39 42.23 6.22 -75.97
C LEU A 39 43.13 7.40 -75.56
N TRP A 40 43.84 8.03 -76.49
CA TRP A 40 44.62 9.25 -76.23
C TRP A 40 43.70 10.41 -75.83
N ASP A 41 42.61 10.68 -76.55
CA ASP A 41 41.60 11.68 -76.18
C ASP A 41 40.95 11.35 -74.82
N LEU A 42 40.72 10.07 -74.50
CA LEU A 42 40.17 9.66 -73.20
C LEU A 42 41.19 9.87 -72.07
N VAL A 43 42.47 9.57 -72.30
CA VAL A 43 43.57 9.75 -71.33
C VAL A 43 43.90 11.22 -71.13
N GLU A 44 43.84 12.04 -72.19
CA GLU A 44 44.08 13.48 -72.14
C GLU A 44 42.92 14.20 -71.45
N ARG A 45 41.65 13.82 -71.74
CA ARG A 45 40.47 14.26 -70.97
C ARG A 45 40.51 13.81 -69.51
N ARG A 46 40.99 12.58 -69.23
CA ARG A 46 41.15 12.07 -67.86
C ARG A 46 42.27 12.79 -67.10
N ARG A 47 43.40 13.12 -67.73
CA ARG A 47 44.46 13.95 -67.15
C ARG A 47 43.99 15.37 -66.84
N LEU A 48 43.23 15.98 -67.75
CA LEU A 48 42.61 17.30 -67.54
C LEU A 48 41.53 17.26 -66.44
N GLN A 49 40.72 16.20 -66.36
CA GLN A 49 39.78 15.99 -65.26
C GLN A 49 40.48 15.73 -63.91
N GLU A 50 41.53 14.92 -63.86
CA GLU A 50 42.29 14.63 -62.63
C GLU A 50 43.00 15.88 -62.12
N GLY A 51 43.55 16.72 -63.00
CA GLY A 51 44.10 18.04 -62.64
C GLY A 51 43.04 19.02 -62.11
N ARG A 52 41.85 19.07 -62.76
CA ARG A 52 40.71 19.88 -62.28
C ARG A 52 40.19 19.40 -60.93
N LEU A 53 40.06 18.08 -60.74
CA LEU A 53 39.62 17.48 -59.48
C LEU A 53 40.64 17.71 -58.37
N ALA A 54 41.95 17.64 -58.65
CA ALA A 54 43.00 17.91 -57.69
C ALA A 54 42.98 19.37 -57.19
N THR A 55 42.80 20.34 -58.10
CA THR A 55 42.64 21.76 -57.73
C THR A 55 41.37 21.99 -56.91
N LEU A 56 40.22 21.44 -57.34
CA LEU A 56 38.97 21.51 -56.58
C LEU A 56 39.08 20.84 -55.21
N LEU A 57 39.73 19.68 -55.10
CA LEU A 57 39.94 18.98 -53.83
C LEU A 57 40.87 19.75 -52.89
N SER A 58 41.94 20.35 -53.42
CA SER A 58 42.85 21.21 -52.64
C SER A 58 42.12 22.42 -52.08
N ILE A 59 41.34 23.09 -52.92
CA ILE A 59 40.53 24.25 -52.53
C ILE A 59 39.43 23.84 -51.54
N THR A 60 38.72 22.74 -51.79
CA THR A 60 37.69 22.20 -50.89
C THR A 60 38.26 21.84 -49.52
N HIS A 61 39.45 21.24 -49.49
CA HIS A 61 40.15 20.94 -48.24
C HIS A 61 40.55 22.21 -47.48
N ALA A 62 41.00 23.24 -48.20
CA ALA A 62 41.34 24.53 -47.61
C ALA A 62 40.12 25.28 -47.06
N LEU A 63 38.98 25.26 -47.77
CA LEU A 63 37.72 25.85 -47.34
C LEU A 63 37.15 25.15 -46.11
N ASN A 64 37.17 23.82 -46.06
CA ASN A 64 36.65 23.04 -44.93
C ASN A 64 37.48 23.14 -43.63
N ARG A 65 38.70 23.69 -43.69
CA ARG A 65 39.53 23.91 -42.49
C ARG A 65 39.19 25.20 -41.76
N GLU A 66 38.61 26.17 -42.47
CA GLU A 66 38.30 27.47 -41.88
C GLU A 66 37.01 27.39 -41.06
N ARG A 67 37.06 27.93 -39.83
CA ARG A 67 35.96 27.80 -38.86
C ARG A 67 35.25 29.13 -38.60
N SER A 68 35.83 30.26 -39.03
CA SER A 68 35.19 31.58 -38.98
C SER A 68 34.49 31.86 -40.32
N PRO A 69 33.19 32.20 -40.31
CA PRO A 69 32.48 32.59 -41.53
C PRO A 69 33.14 33.76 -42.26
N GLU A 70 33.64 34.77 -41.54
CA GLU A 70 34.24 35.97 -42.12
C GLU A 70 35.54 35.64 -42.89
N VAL A 71 36.42 34.84 -42.28
CA VAL A 71 37.68 34.43 -42.91
C VAL A 71 37.41 33.47 -44.08
N LEU A 72 36.37 32.64 -43.96
CA LEU A 72 35.93 31.73 -45.01
C LEU A 72 35.40 32.49 -46.23
N PHE A 73 34.55 33.52 -46.05
CA PHE A 73 34.01 34.32 -47.15
C PHE A 73 35.11 34.99 -47.96
N ASP A 74 36.07 35.62 -47.28
CA ASP A 74 37.23 36.25 -47.91
C ASP A 74 38.10 35.25 -48.67
N ARG A 75 38.26 34.04 -48.14
CA ARG A 75 38.99 32.97 -48.83
C ARG A 75 38.24 32.52 -50.08
N ILE A 76 36.92 32.34 -50.02
CA ILE A 76 36.09 31.92 -51.16
C ILE A 76 36.25 32.88 -52.34
N VAL A 77 36.15 34.19 -52.11
CA VAL A 77 36.28 35.18 -53.20
C VAL A 77 37.70 35.23 -53.78
N ARG A 78 38.74 35.06 -52.96
CA ARG A 78 40.14 35.01 -53.44
C ARG A 78 40.41 33.78 -54.31
N GLU A 79 39.95 32.60 -53.88
CA GLU A 79 40.13 31.37 -54.66
C GLU A 79 39.29 31.42 -55.95
N ALA A 80 38.06 31.93 -55.89
CA ALA A 80 37.21 32.14 -57.07
C ALA A 80 37.85 33.09 -58.09
N SER A 81 38.45 34.18 -57.61
CA SER A 81 39.20 35.13 -58.43
C SER A 81 40.39 34.48 -59.13
N ALA A 82 41.16 33.66 -58.41
CA ALA A 82 42.31 32.94 -58.94
C ALA A 82 41.92 31.85 -59.96
N LEU A 83 40.77 31.20 -59.78
CA LEU A 83 40.26 30.14 -60.67
C LEU A 83 40.09 30.59 -62.14
N ILE A 84 39.79 31.87 -62.36
CA ILE A 84 39.53 32.45 -63.71
C ILE A 84 40.59 33.52 -64.07
N GLY A 85 41.68 33.62 -63.31
CA GLY A 85 42.82 34.50 -63.61
C GLY A 85 42.58 35.98 -63.26
N ASP A 86 42.71 36.31 -61.97
CA ASP A 86 42.59 37.67 -61.40
C ASP A 86 41.27 38.40 -61.75
N ALA A 87 40.18 37.63 -61.84
CA ALA A 87 38.84 38.18 -61.98
C ALA A 87 38.38 38.90 -60.71
N VAL A 88 37.51 39.90 -60.82
CA VAL A 88 36.86 40.48 -59.63
C VAL A 88 35.80 39.51 -59.14
N ALA A 89 35.91 39.07 -57.89
CA ALA A 89 34.96 38.14 -57.29
C ALA A 89 34.11 38.83 -56.22
N LYS A 90 32.81 38.51 -56.17
CA LYS A 90 31.88 38.99 -55.16
C LYS A 90 31.02 37.85 -54.65
N LEU A 91 30.91 37.71 -53.33
CA LEU A 91 30.09 36.72 -52.66
C LEU A 91 28.88 37.39 -52.02
N TRP A 92 27.69 36.97 -52.44
CA TRP A 92 26.42 37.47 -51.94
C TRP A 92 25.70 36.35 -51.20
N LEU A 93 25.18 36.61 -50.00
CA LEU A 93 24.38 35.66 -49.23
C LEU A 93 22.95 36.15 -49.06
N LEU A 94 22.02 35.20 -49.08
CA LEU A 94 20.60 35.43 -48.86
C LEU A 94 20.31 35.43 -47.36
N GLU A 95 19.72 36.51 -46.85
CA GLU A 95 19.30 36.66 -45.46
C GLU A 95 17.88 36.11 -45.21
N PRO A 96 17.52 35.75 -43.97
CA PRO A 96 16.19 35.20 -43.60
C PRO A 96 14.95 36.08 -43.89
N GLY A 97 15.09 37.22 -44.55
CA GLY A 97 14.00 38.11 -44.99
C GLY A 97 13.94 38.34 -46.51
N GLY A 98 14.69 37.57 -47.31
CA GLY A 98 14.72 37.70 -48.77
C GLY A 98 15.64 38.80 -49.31
N ALA A 99 16.46 39.41 -48.47
CA ALA A 99 17.48 40.37 -48.87
C ALA A 99 18.80 39.67 -49.23
N LEU A 100 19.47 40.13 -50.28
CA LEU A 100 20.82 39.72 -50.66
C LEU A 100 21.84 40.73 -50.14
N THR A 101 22.83 40.25 -49.38
CA THR A 101 23.89 41.08 -48.82
C THR A 101 25.25 40.65 -49.36
N LEU A 102 26.08 41.61 -49.77
CA LEU A 102 27.47 41.38 -50.15
C LEU A 102 28.30 41.12 -48.89
N VAL A 103 28.83 39.91 -48.73
CA VAL A 103 29.59 39.51 -47.54
C VAL A 103 31.10 39.52 -47.74
N ALA A 104 31.57 39.37 -48.98
CA ALA A 104 32.98 39.46 -49.33
C ALA A 104 33.19 39.85 -50.79
N ALA A 105 34.32 40.47 -51.09
CA ALA A 105 34.75 40.79 -52.46
C ALA A 105 36.28 40.78 -52.58
N ALA A 106 36.79 40.40 -53.75
CA ALA A 106 38.21 40.40 -54.05
C ALA A 106 38.46 40.96 -55.46
N GLY A 107 39.61 41.63 -55.65
CA GLY A 107 40.08 42.09 -56.96
C GLY A 107 39.58 43.45 -57.43
N ALA A 108 38.76 44.18 -56.65
CA ALA A 108 38.28 45.53 -56.97
C ALA A 108 38.41 46.51 -55.79
N GLN A 109 38.56 47.81 -56.09
CA GLN A 109 38.57 48.88 -55.08
C GLN A 109 37.15 49.40 -54.82
N ASP A 110 36.35 49.59 -55.87
CA ASP A 110 34.93 49.91 -55.78
C ASP A 110 34.09 48.63 -55.94
N VAL A 111 33.28 48.30 -54.94
CA VAL A 111 32.42 47.10 -54.94
C VAL A 111 30.96 47.42 -55.25
N GLY A 112 30.62 48.69 -55.55
CA GLY A 112 29.27 49.13 -55.87
C GLY A 112 28.27 48.85 -54.75
N VAL A 113 27.05 48.45 -55.13
CA VAL A 113 25.94 48.13 -54.22
C VAL A 113 26.32 46.98 -53.28
N LYS A 114 25.97 47.12 -51.98
CA LYS A 114 26.26 46.13 -50.92
C LYS A 114 25.04 45.33 -50.44
N ALA A 115 23.83 45.75 -50.81
CA ALA A 115 22.59 45.06 -50.48
C ALA A 115 21.57 45.24 -51.63
N ALA A 116 20.84 44.20 -51.98
CA ALA A 116 19.81 44.20 -53.02
C ALA A 116 18.65 43.26 -52.64
N ARG A 117 17.50 43.37 -53.30
CA ARG A 117 16.45 42.36 -53.16
C ARG A 117 16.82 41.08 -53.93
N SER A 118 16.33 39.93 -53.49
CA SER A 118 16.64 38.63 -54.11
C SER A 118 16.14 38.47 -55.56
N ASP A 119 15.20 39.31 -56.01
CA ASP A 119 14.64 39.31 -57.35
C ASP A 119 15.25 40.37 -58.30
N GLU A 120 16.16 41.20 -57.78
CA GLU A 120 16.75 42.32 -58.50
C GLU A 120 18.17 41.98 -59.02
N GLY A 121 18.51 42.53 -60.18
CA GLY A 121 19.86 42.46 -60.72
C GLY A 121 20.20 41.18 -61.48
N LEU A 122 21.45 41.09 -61.92
CA LEU A 122 22.00 39.86 -62.50
C LEU A 122 22.03 38.72 -61.47
N GLN A 123 22.39 39.02 -60.22
CA GLN A 123 22.37 38.07 -59.12
C GLN A 123 20.97 37.55 -58.78
N GLY A 124 19.93 38.39 -58.83
CA GLY A 124 18.55 37.94 -58.62
C GLY A 124 18.05 37.01 -59.73
N THR A 125 18.53 37.21 -60.97
CA THR A 125 18.27 36.26 -62.07
C THR A 125 18.92 34.91 -61.81
N VAL A 126 20.17 34.88 -61.33
CA VAL A 126 20.88 33.64 -60.99
C VAL A 126 20.17 32.88 -59.85
N LEU A 127 19.69 33.59 -58.82
CA LEU A 127 18.89 32.98 -57.74
C LEU A 127 17.58 32.38 -58.25
N ARG A 128 16.82 33.15 -59.05
CA ARG A 128 15.51 32.74 -59.56
C ARG A 128 15.60 31.53 -60.47
N ASP A 129 16.55 31.56 -61.40
CA ASP A 129 16.68 30.52 -62.42
C ASP A 129 17.49 29.32 -61.90
N ARG A 130 18.16 29.47 -60.75
CA ARG A 130 19.03 28.46 -60.10
C ARG A 130 20.08 27.87 -61.04
N ARG A 131 20.57 28.67 -61.99
CA ARG A 131 21.53 28.27 -63.02
C ARG A 131 22.59 29.34 -63.23
N ALA A 132 23.75 28.92 -63.71
CA ALA A 132 24.82 29.83 -64.08
C ALA A 132 24.37 30.81 -65.17
N LEU A 133 24.74 32.09 -65.02
CA LEU A 133 24.48 33.14 -66.00
C LEU A 133 25.81 33.77 -66.41
N ALA A 134 26.10 33.79 -67.71
CA ALA A 134 27.26 34.49 -68.27
C ALA A 134 26.81 35.60 -69.23
N VAL A 135 27.44 36.76 -69.13
CA VAL A 135 27.14 37.95 -69.93
C VAL A 135 28.46 38.53 -70.44
N VAL A 136 28.64 38.53 -71.77
CA VAL A 136 29.91 38.93 -72.43
C VAL A 136 30.14 40.44 -72.37
N ASP A 137 29.08 41.24 -72.51
CA ASP A 137 29.09 42.68 -72.31
C ASP A 137 28.11 43.06 -71.21
N VAL A 138 28.61 43.11 -69.97
CA VAL A 138 27.78 43.37 -68.80
C VAL A 138 27.29 44.82 -68.77
N ARG A 139 28.01 45.76 -69.39
CA ARG A 139 27.65 47.20 -69.38
C ARG A 139 26.41 47.49 -70.22
N ALA A 140 26.14 46.67 -71.23
CA ALA A 140 24.96 46.77 -72.07
C ALA A 140 23.74 45.98 -71.53
N ASP A 141 23.89 45.24 -70.43
CA ASP A 141 22.82 44.39 -69.90
C ASP A 141 21.85 45.23 -69.03
N PRO A 142 20.55 45.26 -69.36
CA PRO A 142 19.57 46.09 -68.66
C PRO A 142 19.30 45.62 -67.22
N ARG A 143 19.80 44.44 -66.81
CA ARG A 143 19.64 43.90 -65.45
C ARG A 143 20.74 44.39 -64.50
N VAL A 144 21.71 45.18 -64.93
CA VAL A 144 22.73 45.72 -64.03
C VAL A 144 22.14 46.81 -63.14
N LEU A 145 22.31 46.67 -61.82
CA LEU A 145 21.77 47.62 -60.84
C LEU A 145 22.55 48.93 -60.74
N ASP A 146 23.88 48.89 -60.98
CA ASP A 146 24.75 50.06 -60.93
C ASP A 146 25.89 49.90 -61.93
N THR A 147 25.87 50.70 -62.99
CA THR A 147 26.92 50.71 -64.03
C THR A 147 28.12 51.57 -63.66
N THR A 148 28.00 52.46 -62.67
CA THR A 148 29.04 53.46 -62.36
C THR A 148 30.31 52.84 -61.82
N TRP A 149 30.19 51.80 -60.99
CA TRP A 149 31.35 51.06 -60.49
C TRP A 149 31.97 50.16 -61.57
N LEU A 150 31.15 49.60 -62.48
CA LEU A 150 31.64 48.79 -63.60
C LEU A 150 32.57 49.63 -64.49
N ASP A 151 32.21 50.90 -64.74
CA ASP A 151 33.03 51.82 -65.53
C ASP A 151 34.34 52.19 -64.82
N ARG A 152 34.29 52.44 -63.50
CA ARG A 152 35.49 52.77 -62.70
C ARG A 152 36.49 51.61 -62.62
N GLU A 153 36.00 50.39 -62.44
CA GLU A 153 36.82 49.19 -62.33
C GLU A 153 37.19 48.58 -63.69
N GLY A 154 36.66 49.15 -64.78
CA GLY A 154 36.91 48.71 -66.15
C GLY A 154 36.31 47.34 -66.47
N ILE A 155 35.18 46.98 -65.85
CA ILE A 155 34.53 45.68 -66.01
C ILE A 155 33.84 45.57 -67.38
N ALA A 156 34.07 44.45 -68.06
CA ALA A 156 33.52 44.17 -69.38
C ALA A 156 32.55 42.98 -69.38
N SER A 157 32.82 41.91 -68.64
CA SER A 157 31.97 40.72 -68.64
C SER A 157 31.65 40.21 -67.23
N TYR A 158 30.63 39.35 -67.12
CA TYR A 158 30.11 38.80 -65.88
C TYR A 158 29.80 37.30 -66.00
N ALA A 159 30.09 36.56 -64.93
CA ALA A 159 29.54 35.24 -64.68
C ALA A 159 29.01 35.14 -63.24
N GLY A 160 27.79 34.65 -63.07
CA GLY A 160 27.20 34.38 -61.76
C GLY A 160 26.79 32.92 -61.64
N VAL A 161 27.10 32.30 -60.50
CA VAL A 161 26.71 30.93 -60.18
C VAL A 161 26.01 30.87 -58.82
N PRO A 162 24.93 30.08 -58.68
CA PRO A 162 24.20 29.98 -57.41
C PRO A 162 24.97 29.12 -56.40
N LEU A 163 24.87 29.48 -55.13
CA LEU A 163 25.37 28.68 -54.00
C LEU A 163 24.23 27.78 -53.51
N LEU A 164 24.27 26.50 -53.89
CA LEU A 164 23.21 25.54 -53.61
C LEU A 164 23.69 24.47 -52.64
N VAL A 165 22.85 24.13 -51.66
CA VAL A 165 22.99 22.88 -50.89
C VAL A 165 21.65 22.14 -50.93
N GLY A 166 21.60 21.01 -51.63
CA GLY A 166 20.33 20.35 -51.93
C GLY A 166 19.42 21.26 -52.74
N GLU A 167 18.21 21.51 -52.23
CA GLU A 167 17.21 22.43 -52.83
C GLU A 167 17.30 23.87 -52.31
N ASP A 168 18.15 24.13 -51.31
CA ASP A 168 18.28 25.42 -50.64
C ASP A 168 19.31 26.32 -51.34
N VAL A 169 18.95 27.59 -51.51
CA VAL A 169 19.80 28.61 -52.13
C VAL A 169 20.39 29.50 -51.04
N LEU A 170 21.70 29.42 -50.84
CA LEU A 170 22.40 30.21 -49.82
C LEU A 170 22.81 31.61 -50.32
N GLY A 171 22.93 31.78 -51.63
CA GLY A 171 23.41 33.03 -52.22
C GLY A 171 23.94 32.88 -53.64
N VAL A 172 24.77 33.83 -54.08
CA VAL A 172 25.35 33.88 -55.43
C VAL A 172 26.82 34.24 -55.36
N LEU A 173 27.65 33.51 -56.09
CA LEU A 173 29.04 33.87 -56.35
C LEU A 173 29.16 34.49 -57.74
N ASN A 174 29.66 35.72 -57.77
CA ASN A 174 29.81 36.52 -58.97
C ASN A 174 31.27 36.69 -59.33
N LEU A 175 31.59 36.58 -60.62
CA LEU A 175 32.88 36.89 -61.22
C LEU A 175 32.72 37.93 -62.32
N PHE A 176 33.67 38.84 -62.39
CA PHE A 176 33.71 39.88 -63.39
C PHE A 176 35.12 39.99 -63.99
N THR A 177 35.21 40.17 -65.30
CA THR A 177 36.49 40.38 -66.00
C THR A 177 36.56 41.78 -66.58
N ARG A 178 37.77 42.34 -66.66
CA ARG A 178 38.01 43.69 -67.23
C ARG A 178 38.10 43.74 -68.75
N ILE A 179 38.26 42.57 -69.37
CA ILE A 179 38.24 42.39 -70.82
C ILE A 179 36.99 41.61 -71.23
N PRO A 180 36.42 41.84 -72.43
CA PRO A 180 35.34 41.00 -72.94
C PRO A 180 35.77 39.54 -72.93
N TYR A 181 35.06 38.73 -72.16
CA TYR A 181 35.42 37.34 -71.90
C TYR A 181 34.19 36.46 -72.13
N ILE A 182 34.37 35.41 -72.91
CA ILE A 182 33.32 34.42 -73.19
C ILE A 182 33.63 33.23 -72.30
N PHE A 183 32.90 33.10 -71.20
CA PHE A 183 33.02 31.95 -70.32
C PHE A 183 32.58 30.68 -71.07
N SER A 184 33.50 29.72 -71.19
CA SER A 184 33.20 28.43 -71.76
C SER A 184 32.27 27.63 -70.84
N ALA A 185 31.54 26.66 -71.40
CA ALA A 185 30.71 25.75 -70.60
C ALA A 185 31.52 25.03 -69.52
N GLU A 186 32.78 24.68 -69.82
CA GLU A 186 33.68 24.01 -68.89
C GLU A 186 34.12 24.91 -67.71
N GLU A 187 34.31 26.21 -67.96
CA GLU A 187 34.63 27.19 -66.90
C GLU A 187 33.42 27.46 -66.01
N LEU A 188 32.22 27.53 -66.58
CA LEU A 188 30.98 27.67 -65.80
C LEU A 188 30.70 26.42 -64.95
N ASP A 189 30.94 25.22 -65.48
CA ASP A 189 30.80 23.96 -64.73
C ASP A 189 31.82 23.87 -63.58
N LEU A 190 33.06 24.33 -63.82
CA LEU A 190 34.10 24.41 -62.79
C LEU A 190 33.70 25.40 -61.68
N LEU A 191 33.21 26.58 -62.05
CA LEU A 191 32.73 27.59 -61.10
C LEU A 191 31.51 27.12 -60.32
N ALA A 192 30.56 26.43 -60.97
CA ALA A 192 29.41 25.86 -60.30
C ALA A 192 29.82 24.76 -59.31
N SER A 193 30.80 23.93 -59.66
CA SER A 193 31.35 22.90 -58.76
C SER A 193 32.06 23.50 -57.55
N PHE A 194 32.84 24.57 -57.76
CA PHE A 194 33.45 25.34 -56.69
C PHE A 194 32.38 26.01 -55.80
N ALA A 195 31.35 26.61 -56.41
CA ALA A 195 30.25 27.25 -55.71
C ALA A 195 29.46 26.25 -54.84
N GLY A 196 29.22 25.03 -55.31
CA GLY A 196 28.62 23.97 -54.49
C GLY A 196 29.49 23.59 -53.29
N SER A 197 30.81 23.50 -53.47
CA SER A 197 31.76 23.20 -52.38
C SER A 197 31.82 24.36 -51.36
N ALA A 198 31.80 25.60 -51.84
CA ALA A 198 31.75 26.80 -51.02
C ALA A 198 30.42 26.90 -50.25
N ALA A 199 29.28 26.58 -50.89
CA ALA A 199 27.97 26.57 -50.25
C ALA A 199 27.93 25.59 -49.06
N LEU A 200 28.45 24.37 -49.25
CA LEU A 200 28.52 23.37 -48.18
C LEU A 200 29.43 23.83 -47.02
N ALA A 201 30.58 24.42 -47.34
CA ALA A 201 31.50 24.95 -46.32
C ALA A 201 30.87 26.09 -45.51
N ILE A 202 30.15 27.00 -46.16
CA ILE A 202 29.43 28.10 -45.50
C ILE A 202 28.35 27.56 -44.58
N GLN A 203 27.56 26.58 -45.03
CA GLN A 203 26.51 25.97 -44.21
C GLN A 203 27.12 25.27 -42.97
N HIS A 204 28.19 24.50 -43.15
CA HIS A 204 28.90 23.85 -42.05
C HIS A 204 29.48 24.86 -41.04
N ALA A 205 30.08 25.95 -41.49
CA ALA A 205 30.62 26.99 -40.61
C ALA A 205 29.52 27.66 -39.77
N ARG A 206 28.37 28.00 -40.39
CA ARG A 206 27.19 28.54 -39.70
C ARG A 206 26.65 27.57 -38.64
N LEU A 207 26.49 26.30 -38.99
CA LEU A 207 26.02 25.26 -38.07
C LEU A 207 27.00 25.03 -36.91
N LEU A 208 28.31 25.08 -37.16
CA LEU A 208 29.33 24.96 -36.12
C LEU A 208 29.35 26.14 -35.16
N GLU A 209 29.12 27.36 -35.65
CA GLU A 209 29.06 28.54 -34.79
C GLU A 209 27.78 28.54 -33.93
N GLU A 210 26.65 28.18 -34.52
CA GLU A 210 25.40 27.99 -33.78
C GLU A 210 25.55 26.88 -32.74
N ALA A 211 26.11 25.73 -33.11
CA ALA A 211 26.41 24.65 -32.17
C ALA A 211 27.37 25.08 -31.05
N LYS A 212 28.37 25.92 -31.32
CA LYS A 212 29.26 26.48 -30.28
C LYS A 212 28.54 27.45 -29.35
N ARG A 213 27.69 28.34 -29.89
CA ARG A 213 26.88 29.27 -29.08
C ARG A 213 25.90 28.50 -28.19
N SER A 214 25.24 27.48 -28.74
CA SER A 214 24.39 26.57 -27.96
C SER A 214 25.19 25.78 -26.93
N ALA A 215 26.34 25.23 -27.28
CA ALA A 215 27.20 24.49 -26.34
C ALA A 215 27.67 25.37 -25.18
N SER A 216 28.08 26.61 -25.43
CA SER A 216 28.46 27.57 -24.38
C SER A 216 27.28 27.89 -23.45
N ALA A 217 26.07 28.10 -24.00
CA ALA A 217 24.87 28.34 -23.20
C ALA A 217 24.49 27.12 -22.35
N PHE A 218 24.59 25.92 -22.90
CA PHE A 218 24.38 24.66 -22.15
C PHE A 218 25.45 24.42 -21.09
N GLN A 219 26.70 24.85 -21.33
CA GLN A 219 27.80 24.70 -20.38
C GLN A 219 27.61 25.62 -19.17
N SER A 220 27.18 26.88 -19.38
CA SER A 220 26.80 27.80 -18.30
C SER A 220 25.59 27.28 -17.50
N LEU A 221 24.58 26.74 -18.19
CA LEU A 221 23.46 26.06 -17.53
C LEU A 221 23.92 24.85 -16.71
N ALA A 222 24.86 24.05 -17.20
CA ALA A 222 25.37 22.87 -16.51
C ALA A 222 26.25 23.21 -15.28
N GLU A 223 26.92 24.36 -15.27
CA GLU A 223 27.65 24.86 -14.09
C GLU A 223 26.69 25.33 -12.99
N ILE A 224 25.65 26.06 -13.37
CA ILE A 224 24.60 26.52 -12.44
C ILE A 224 23.77 25.34 -11.93
N ALA A 225 23.43 24.38 -12.79
CA ALA A 225 22.79 23.13 -12.39
C ALA A 225 23.63 22.38 -11.35
N ARG A 226 24.96 22.32 -11.51
CA ARG A 226 25.87 21.72 -10.52
C ARG A 226 25.87 22.47 -9.19
N SER A 227 25.76 23.80 -9.21
CA SER A 227 25.63 24.61 -7.99
C SER A 227 24.30 24.36 -7.28
N ILE A 228 23.19 24.31 -8.03
CA ILE A 228 21.84 24.07 -7.49
C ILE A 228 21.70 22.64 -6.93
N ILE A 229 22.30 21.64 -7.58
CA ILE A 229 22.26 20.23 -7.14
C ILE A 229 23.25 19.96 -5.99
N GLY A 230 24.27 20.80 -5.82
CA GLY A 230 25.35 20.62 -4.85
C GLY A 230 24.98 20.93 -3.39
N SER A 231 23.91 21.69 -3.15
CA SER A 231 23.39 21.96 -1.80
C SER A 231 22.05 21.25 -1.60
N LEU A 232 21.84 20.75 -0.38
CA LEU A 232 20.61 20.09 0.05
C LEU A 232 19.87 20.90 1.13
N GLU A 233 20.37 22.10 1.47
CA GLU A 233 19.73 22.98 2.43
C GLU A 233 18.81 23.97 1.72
N GLU A 234 17.52 23.94 2.07
CA GLU A 234 16.47 24.76 1.42
C GLU A 234 16.87 26.23 1.22
N PRO A 235 17.40 26.97 2.22
CA PRO A 235 17.73 28.38 2.04
C PRO A 235 18.88 28.63 1.05
N GLU A 236 19.80 27.68 0.91
CA GLU A 236 20.92 27.76 -0.03
C GLU A 236 20.47 27.46 -1.45
N VAL A 237 19.66 26.40 -1.63
CA VAL A 237 19.07 26.03 -2.92
C VAL A 237 18.22 27.16 -3.46
N PHE A 238 17.37 27.77 -2.63
CA PHE A 238 16.49 28.87 -3.06
C PHE A 238 17.29 30.11 -3.52
N ARG A 239 18.35 30.48 -2.77
CA ARG A 239 19.23 31.59 -3.17
C ARG A 239 20.02 31.27 -4.44
N ALA A 240 20.52 30.05 -4.58
CA ALA A 240 21.27 29.63 -5.78
C ALA A 240 20.39 29.65 -7.03
N VAL A 241 19.11 29.25 -6.93
CA VAL A 241 18.14 29.33 -8.02
C VAL A 241 17.89 30.78 -8.45
N ALA A 242 17.63 31.69 -7.50
CA ALA A 242 17.39 33.10 -7.81
C ALA A 242 18.64 33.76 -8.43
N ALA A 243 19.82 33.56 -7.85
CA ALA A 243 21.08 34.08 -8.37
C ALA A 243 21.43 33.50 -9.75
N GLY A 244 21.22 32.20 -9.95
CA GLY A 244 21.45 31.52 -11.22
C GLY A 244 20.55 32.02 -12.34
N ALA A 245 19.27 32.27 -12.04
CA ALA A 245 18.33 32.83 -13.00
C ALA A 245 18.75 34.25 -13.46
N ALA A 246 19.15 35.11 -12.52
CA ALA A 246 19.66 36.43 -12.85
C ALA A 246 20.96 36.38 -13.67
N GLY A 247 21.88 35.48 -13.31
CA GLY A 247 23.17 35.33 -13.99
C GLY A 247 23.07 34.82 -15.44
N VAL A 248 22.27 33.79 -15.71
CA VAL A 248 22.12 33.22 -17.08
C VAL A 248 21.50 34.22 -18.04
N LEU A 249 20.55 35.00 -17.56
CA LEU A 249 19.75 35.89 -18.39
C LEU A 249 20.28 37.33 -18.39
N GLY A 250 21.31 37.62 -17.59
CA GLY A 250 21.82 38.99 -17.41
C GLY A 250 20.75 39.93 -16.85
N ALA A 251 19.86 39.42 -16.00
CA ALA A 251 18.82 40.18 -15.35
C ALA A 251 19.39 40.95 -14.15
N ASP A 252 18.85 42.13 -13.87
CA ASP A 252 19.29 42.98 -12.75
C ASP A 252 18.87 42.39 -11.40
N ALA A 253 17.79 41.60 -11.38
CA ALA A 253 17.25 40.96 -10.19
C ALA A 253 16.45 39.69 -10.50
N ALA A 254 16.24 38.85 -9.50
CA ALA A 254 15.39 37.67 -9.56
C ALA A 254 14.72 37.37 -8.20
N SER A 255 13.59 36.69 -8.23
CA SER A 255 12.82 36.30 -7.04
C SER A 255 12.22 34.91 -7.21
N LEU A 256 12.28 34.10 -6.15
CA LEU A 256 11.71 32.77 -6.09
C LEU A 256 10.59 32.73 -5.03
N ALA A 257 9.37 32.44 -5.48
CA ALA A 257 8.24 32.17 -4.60
C ALA A 257 7.91 30.67 -4.60
N VAL A 258 7.78 30.07 -3.41
CA VAL A 258 7.47 28.65 -3.23
C VAL A 258 5.99 28.50 -2.87
N PHE A 259 5.34 27.51 -3.44
CA PHE A 259 3.92 27.23 -3.25
C PHE A 259 3.69 26.32 -2.04
N ASP A 260 2.78 26.73 -1.16
CA ASP A 260 2.29 25.93 -0.05
C ASP A 260 0.86 25.45 -0.37
N GLU A 261 0.73 24.13 -0.51
CA GLU A 261 -0.52 23.47 -0.88
C GLU A 261 -1.57 23.54 0.23
N ALA A 262 -1.18 23.57 1.50
CA ALA A 262 -2.10 23.63 2.63
C ALA A 262 -2.78 25.01 2.73
N THR A 263 -2.03 26.07 2.42
CA THR A 263 -2.52 27.44 2.49
C THR A 263 -2.97 28.00 1.13
N GLN A 264 -2.77 27.24 0.04
CA GLN A 264 -3.03 27.66 -1.35
C GLN A 264 -2.39 29.03 -1.67
N SER A 265 -1.17 29.24 -1.16
CA SER A 265 -0.47 30.52 -1.25
C SER A 265 0.98 30.33 -1.68
N MET A 266 1.51 31.33 -2.37
CA MET A 266 2.93 31.44 -2.74
C MET A 266 3.60 32.46 -1.86
N ALA A 267 4.74 32.11 -1.29
CA ALA A 267 5.52 33.03 -0.49
C ALA A 267 6.95 33.12 -1.01
N VAL A 268 7.47 34.35 -1.09
CA VAL A 268 8.85 34.60 -1.53
C VAL A 268 9.80 33.98 -0.51
N ARG A 269 10.72 33.14 -1.00
CA ARG A 269 11.71 32.41 -0.19
C ARG A 269 13.14 32.83 -0.49
N ALA A 270 13.39 33.42 -1.65
CA ALA A 270 14.69 33.99 -1.98
C ALA A 270 14.54 35.15 -2.98
N ASP A 271 15.38 36.16 -2.81
CA ASP A 271 15.55 37.28 -3.72
C ASP A 271 17.03 37.43 -4.07
N TYR A 272 17.30 37.97 -5.25
CA TYR A 272 18.61 38.35 -5.71
C TYR A 272 18.52 39.72 -6.40
N GLY A 273 19.35 40.69 -5.98
CA GLY A 273 19.40 42.03 -6.58
C GLY A 273 18.24 42.99 -6.23
N LEU A 274 17.35 42.59 -5.30
CA LEU A 274 16.23 43.39 -4.77
C LEU A 274 16.50 43.79 -3.31
N GLU A 275 15.98 44.93 -2.83
CA GLU A 275 16.09 45.29 -1.40
C GLU A 275 15.23 44.37 -0.51
N GLU A 276 15.77 43.95 0.63
CA GLU A 276 14.99 43.21 1.65
C GLU A 276 13.93 44.13 2.27
N SER A 277 12.65 43.77 2.11
CA SER A 277 11.55 44.44 2.81
C SER A 277 11.05 43.57 3.98
N ASP A 278 10.95 44.17 5.16
CA ASP A 278 10.47 43.53 6.41
C ASP A 278 8.96 43.21 6.43
N ASP A 279 8.20 43.65 5.43
CA ASP A 279 6.75 43.51 5.44
C ASP A 279 6.28 42.14 4.89
N ARG A 280 6.09 41.17 5.79
CA ARG A 280 5.64 39.80 5.48
C ARG A 280 4.33 39.75 4.68
N ALA A 281 3.44 40.74 4.81
CA ALA A 281 2.14 40.76 4.11
C ALA A 281 2.28 40.98 2.59
N HIS A 282 3.39 41.58 2.15
CA HIS A 282 3.64 41.90 0.74
C HIS A 282 4.46 40.82 0.00
N ARG A 283 4.98 39.84 0.73
CA ARG A 283 5.79 38.71 0.20
C ARG A 283 5.00 37.41 0.07
N SER A 284 3.68 37.46 0.21
CA SER A 284 2.76 36.34 0.01
C SER A 284 1.67 36.68 -1.02
N PHE A 285 1.32 35.70 -1.85
CA PHE A 285 0.37 35.82 -2.95
C PHE A 285 -0.57 34.62 -2.95
N ARG A 286 -1.89 34.83 -2.97
CA ARG A 286 -2.81 33.73 -3.31
C ARG A 286 -2.75 33.42 -4.80
N LEU A 287 -3.20 32.23 -5.20
CA LEU A 287 -3.37 31.92 -6.62
C LEU A 287 -4.29 32.96 -7.29
N GLY A 288 -3.86 33.49 -8.44
CA GLY A 288 -4.52 34.57 -9.18
C GLY A 288 -4.20 35.99 -8.68
N GLU A 289 -3.52 36.14 -7.53
CA GLU A 289 -3.23 37.44 -6.93
C GLU A 289 -1.86 38.00 -7.36
N GLY A 290 -1.86 39.17 -7.98
CA GLY A 290 -0.64 39.76 -8.52
C GLY A 290 -0.02 38.92 -9.64
N MET A 291 1.13 39.36 -10.16
CA MET A 291 1.78 38.67 -11.28
C MET A 291 2.23 37.25 -10.92
N VAL A 292 2.82 37.08 -9.73
CA VAL A 292 3.28 35.78 -9.21
C VAL A 292 2.11 34.80 -9.02
N GLY A 293 1.02 35.25 -8.38
CA GLY A 293 -0.19 34.44 -8.19
C GLY A 293 -0.87 34.08 -9.50
N TRP A 294 -0.90 35.00 -10.47
CA TRP A 294 -1.45 34.76 -11.80
C TRP A 294 -0.65 33.71 -12.58
N VAL A 295 0.69 33.79 -12.58
CA VAL A 295 1.56 32.80 -13.24
C VAL A 295 1.36 31.41 -12.65
N GLY A 296 1.27 31.29 -11.32
CA GLY A 296 1.00 29.99 -10.69
C GLY A 296 -0.42 29.47 -10.92
N GLN A 297 -1.43 30.34 -11.10
CA GLN A 297 -2.79 29.90 -11.42
C GLN A 297 -2.94 29.46 -12.88
N GLN A 298 -2.39 30.24 -13.81
CA GLN A 298 -2.52 29.96 -15.25
C GLN A 298 -1.55 28.89 -15.71
N LEU A 299 -0.48 28.63 -14.94
CA LEU A 299 0.60 27.70 -15.29
C LEU A 299 1.22 28.02 -16.66
N GLN A 300 1.25 29.31 -17.02
CA GLN A 300 1.82 29.83 -18.26
C GLN A 300 2.90 30.87 -17.95
N PRO A 301 4.00 30.90 -18.72
CA PRO A 301 5.03 31.92 -18.56
C PRO A 301 4.52 33.30 -18.99
N VAL A 302 5.09 34.36 -18.43
CA VAL A 302 4.77 35.75 -18.78
C VAL A 302 6.05 36.56 -18.97
N PHE A 303 6.11 37.34 -20.05
CA PHE A 303 7.23 38.20 -20.38
C PHE A 303 6.70 39.57 -20.78
N LEU A 304 7.16 40.60 -20.08
CA LEU A 304 6.63 41.96 -20.17
C LEU A 304 7.78 42.95 -20.38
N PRO A 305 7.86 43.58 -21.57
CA PRO A 305 8.79 44.68 -21.81
C PRO A 305 8.48 45.94 -20.98
N SER A 306 7.24 46.05 -20.48
CA SER A 306 6.78 47.13 -19.57
C SER A 306 6.07 46.53 -18.36
N PHE A 307 6.76 46.48 -17.23
CA PHE A 307 6.28 45.87 -15.99
C PHE A 307 5.47 46.85 -15.12
N GLN A 308 5.97 48.07 -14.90
CA GLN A 308 5.42 49.01 -13.91
C GLN A 308 3.97 49.42 -14.19
N GLU A 309 3.57 49.40 -15.46
CA GLU A 309 2.25 49.84 -15.89
C GLU A 309 1.24 48.69 -16.02
N ASP A 310 1.67 47.42 -15.99
CA ASP A 310 0.79 46.27 -16.12
C ASP A 310 -0.24 46.21 -14.96
N PRO A 311 -1.55 46.04 -15.25
CA PRO A 311 -2.60 45.99 -14.23
C PRO A 311 -2.43 44.89 -13.18
N ARG A 312 -1.71 43.81 -13.52
CA ARG A 312 -1.50 42.65 -12.64
C ARG A 312 -0.37 42.87 -11.62
N VAL A 313 0.36 43.99 -11.69
CA VAL A 313 1.39 44.31 -10.68
C VAL A 313 0.74 44.77 -9.38
N LYS A 314 0.82 43.92 -8.34
CA LYS A 314 0.23 44.16 -7.01
C LYS A 314 0.80 45.41 -6.33
N ASN A 315 2.12 45.63 -6.43
CA ASN A 315 2.78 46.77 -5.78
C ASN A 315 3.58 47.62 -6.79
N LYS A 316 2.88 48.50 -7.51
CA LYS A 316 3.49 49.42 -8.48
C LYS A 316 4.46 50.42 -7.84
N ALA A 317 4.21 50.82 -6.60
CA ALA A 317 5.08 51.75 -5.87
C ALA A 317 6.45 51.12 -5.56
N TRP A 318 6.48 49.84 -5.19
CA TRP A 318 7.71 49.07 -5.04
C TRP A 318 8.44 48.89 -6.38
N ALA A 319 7.73 48.47 -7.43
CA ALA A 319 8.34 48.28 -8.76
C ALA A 319 8.98 49.57 -9.30
N ARG A 320 8.38 50.74 -9.04
CA ARG A 320 8.92 52.07 -9.37
C ARG A 320 10.13 52.44 -8.52
N ARG A 321 10.12 52.12 -7.22
CA ARG A 321 11.24 52.38 -6.30
C ARG A 321 12.48 51.57 -6.67
N GLU A 322 12.30 50.29 -7.00
CA GLU A 322 13.35 49.37 -7.45
C GLU A 322 13.82 49.64 -8.89
N GLY A 323 13.13 50.53 -9.61
CA GLY A 323 13.45 50.90 -10.99
C GLY A 323 13.18 49.80 -12.02
N LEU A 324 12.32 48.83 -11.72
CA LEU A 324 12.10 47.63 -12.55
C LEU A 324 11.24 47.97 -13.77
N GLN A 325 11.79 47.90 -14.98
CA GLN A 325 11.10 48.25 -16.23
C GLN A 325 10.55 47.04 -16.98
N ALA A 326 11.24 45.91 -16.99
CA ALA A 326 10.79 44.68 -17.66
C ALA A 326 10.79 43.47 -16.70
N TYR A 327 9.94 42.48 -17.00
CA TYR A 327 9.67 41.33 -16.12
C TYR A 327 9.46 40.05 -16.91
N GLY A 328 10.11 38.97 -16.48
CA GLY A 328 9.86 37.62 -16.95
C GLY A 328 9.55 36.70 -15.78
N ALA A 329 8.56 35.81 -15.92
CA ALA A 329 8.32 34.79 -14.91
C ALA A 329 7.76 33.50 -15.48
N ILE A 330 8.09 32.41 -14.81
CA ILE A 330 7.71 31.06 -15.20
C ILE A 330 7.19 30.25 -14.00
N PRO A 331 6.24 29.33 -14.21
CA PRO A 331 5.83 28.38 -13.19
C PRO A 331 6.86 27.25 -13.06
N LEU A 332 7.19 26.88 -11.83
CA LEU A 332 8.04 25.73 -11.50
C LEU A 332 7.14 24.52 -11.27
N ARG A 333 7.30 23.47 -12.08
CA ARG A 333 6.42 22.29 -12.07
C ARG A 333 7.22 21.00 -12.06
N VAL A 334 6.70 19.98 -11.37
CA VAL A 334 7.26 18.61 -11.34
C VAL A 334 6.16 17.60 -11.66
N GLY A 335 6.50 16.52 -12.37
CA GLY A 335 5.58 15.42 -12.70
C GLY A 335 4.42 15.84 -13.60
N GLU A 336 3.20 15.36 -13.30
CA GLU A 336 1.94 15.64 -14.03
C GLU A 336 1.49 17.12 -14.00
N GLY A 337 2.32 18.02 -13.46
CA GLY A 337 2.07 19.45 -13.48
C GLY A 337 1.93 20.12 -12.13
N ARG A 338 2.27 19.43 -11.03
CA ARG A 338 2.25 19.96 -9.66
C ARG A 338 3.08 21.24 -9.59
N LEU A 339 2.44 22.33 -9.15
CA LEU A 339 3.10 23.62 -8.94
C LEU A 339 3.99 23.55 -7.69
N VAL A 340 5.27 23.83 -7.87
CA VAL A 340 6.26 23.94 -6.78
C VAL A 340 6.49 25.41 -6.41
N GLY A 341 6.35 26.32 -7.37
CA GLY A 341 6.59 27.74 -7.15
C GLY A 341 6.59 28.54 -8.44
N VAL A 342 7.05 29.79 -8.35
CA VAL A 342 7.21 30.70 -9.49
C VAL A 342 8.57 31.37 -9.38
N LEU A 343 9.31 31.34 -10.49
CA LEU A 343 10.60 32.02 -10.64
C LEU A 343 10.40 33.27 -11.50
N SER A 344 10.81 34.42 -10.96
CA SER A 344 10.71 35.73 -11.59
C SER A 344 12.09 36.33 -11.82
N VAL A 345 12.26 37.05 -12.93
CA VAL A 345 13.42 37.85 -13.28
C VAL A 345 13.00 39.27 -13.66
N PHE A 346 13.83 40.24 -13.31
CA PHE A 346 13.52 41.66 -13.45
C PHE A 346 14.69 42.42 -14.09
N TYR A 347 14.36 43.41 -14.91
CA TYR A 347 15.33 44.30 -15.55
C TYR A 347 15.00 45.75 -15.23
N ARG A 348 16.00 46.58 -14.96
CA ARG A 348 15.88 48.03 -14.75
C ARG A 348 15.94 48.84 -16.05
N ARG A 349 15.97 48.13 -17.18
CA ARG A 349 15.97 48.64 -18.56
C ARG A 349 14.87 47.94 -19.37
N PRO A 350 14.40 48.55 -20.48
CA PRO A 350 13.53 47.85 -21.42
C PRO A 350 14.22 46.58 -21.95
N HIS A 351 13.46 45.49 -22.10
CA HIS A 351 13.98 44.20 -22.53
C HIS A 351 12.91 43.41 -23.28
N ASP A 352 13.22 42.92 -24.49
CA ASP A 352 12.26 42.34 -25.43
C ASP A 352 12.21 40.80 -25.43
N PHE A 353 12.91 40.14 -24.50
CA PHE A 353 12.89 38.68 -24.27
C PHE A 353 12.95 37.81 -25.54
N PRO A 354 14.13 37.64 -26.17
CA PRO A 354 14.30 36.76 -27.31
C PRO A 354 13.97 35.29 -26.97
N ASP A 355 13.50 34.52 -27.95
CA ASP A 355 13.06 33.12 -27.78
C ASP A 355 14.10 32.23 -27.08
N VAL A 356 15.40 32.52 -27.26
CA VAL A 356 16.48 31.78 -26.61
C VAL A 356 16.45 31.97 -25.09
N GLU A 357 16.18 33.17 -24.60
CA GLU A 357 16.09 33.47 -23.17
C GLU A 357 14.84 32.87 -22.53
N VAL A 358 13.71 32.88 -23.25
CA VAL A 358 12.48 32.21 -22.83
C VAL A 358 12.72 30.71 -22.63
N LYS A 359 13.41 30.06 -23.58
CA LYS A 359 13.78 28.65 -23.50
C LYS A 359 14.78 28.38 -22.38
N LEU A 360 15.78 29.24 -22.18
CA LEU A 360 16.76 29.12 -21.10
C LEU A 360 16.11 29.25 -19.72
N LEU A 361 15.25 30.25 -19.52
CA LEU A 361 14.53 30.44 -18.26
C LEU A 361 13.63 29.22 -17.97
N THR A 362 12.90 28.73 -18.97
CA THR A 362 12.03 27.55 -18.84
C THR A 362 12.82 26.30 -18.47
N ALA A 363 13.98 26.08 -19.10
CA ALA A 363 14.85 24.94 -18.79
C ALA A 363 15.43 25.03 -17.36
N LEU A 364 15.85 26.23 -16.94
CA LEU A 364 16.30 26.48 -15.58
C LEU A 364 15.16 26.27 -14.55
N GLY A 365 13.94 26.61 -14.92
CA GLY A 365 12.75 26.35 -14.11
C GLY A 365 12.51 24.87 -13.84
N GLY A 366 12.68 24.00 -14.84
CA GLY A 366 12.58 22.55 -14.65
C GLY A 366 13.62 22.01 -13.65
N LEU A 367 14.87 22.48 -13.76
CA LEU A 367 15.96 22.10 -12.85
C LEU A 367 15.73 22.62 -11.43
N ALA A 368 15.28 23.88 -11.30
CA ALA A 368 14.95 24.49 -10.03
C ALA A 368 13.80 23.77 -9.32
N ALA A 369 12.75 23.40 -10.06
CA ALA A 369 11.61 22.67 -9.50
C ALA A 369 12.04 21.31 -8.92
N LEU A 370 12.91 20.57 -9.61
CA LEU A 370 13.44 19.30 -9.11
C LEU A 370 14.34 19.49 -7.88
N ALA A 371 15.19 20.52 -7.87
CA ALA A 371 16.09 20.80 -6.76
C ALA A 371 15.34 21.21 -5.48
N ILE A 372 14.29 22.01 -5.61
CA ILE A 372 13.42 22.40 -4.49
C ILE A 372 12.77 21.16 -3.87
N VAL A 373 12.19 20.28 -4.71
CA VAL A 373 11.57 19.03 -4.24
C VAL A 373 12.61 18.10 -3.59
N ASN A 374 13.82 18.01 -4.13
CA ASN A 374 14.89 17.22 -3.53
C ASN A 374 15.33 17.77 -2.16
N ALA A 375 15.38 19.10 -1.98
CA ALA A 375 15.70 19.72 -0.69
C ALA A 375 14.60 19.45 0.35
N GLU A 376 13.32 19.57 -0.04
CA GLU A 376 12.16 19.23 0.80
C GLU A 376 12.21 17.76 1.25
N LEU A 377 12.44 16.83 0.30
CA LEU A 377 12.57 15.40 0.56
C LEU A 377 13.76 15.08 1.47
N TYR A 378 14.89 15.78 1.30
CA TYR A 378 16.06 15.59 2.16
C TYR A 378 15.81 16.09 3.58
N ALA A 379 15.13 17.22 3.75
CA ALA A 379 14.74 17.76 5.05
C ALA A 379 13.74 16.83 5.78
N GLU A 380 12.82 16.20 5.05
CA GLU A 380 11.91 15.19 5.58
C GLU A 380 12.65 13.91 5.98
N ARG A 381 13.55 13.43 5.11
CA ARG A 381 14.38 12.25 5.39
C ARG A 381 15.29 12.44 6.61
N LYS A 382 15.88 13.62 6.79
CA LYS A 382 16.71 13.95 7.96
C LYS A 382 15.89 13.89 9.25
N ARG A 383 14.69 14.47 9.26
CA ARG A 383 13.74 14.37 10.39
C ARG A 383 13.35 12.92 10.69
N ALA A 384 13.12 12.11 9.65
CA ALA A 384 12.83 10.69 9.81
C ALA A 384 14.02 9.91 10.41
N LEU A 385 15.26 10.21 9.99
CA LEU A 385 16.47 9.58 10.54
C LEU A 385 16.73 9.95 11.99
N GLU A 386 16.51 11.21 12.37
CA GLU A 386 16.60 11.66 13.78
C GLU A 386 15.55 10.97 14.66
N ALA A 387 14.32 10.77 14.13
CA ALA A 387 13.29 9.99 14.82
C ALA A 387 13.69 8.51 14.97
N VAL A 388 14.34 7.91 13.96
CA VAL A 388 14.88 6.55 14.02
C VAL A 388 16.02 6.44 15.03
N GLN A 389 16.95 7.39 15.08
CA GLN A 389 18.03 7.40 16.09
C GLN A 389 17.50 7.52 17.51
N THR A 390 16.53 8.41 17.73
CA THR A 390 15.85 8.55 19.04
C THR A 390 15.14 7.25 19.42
N SER A 391 14.59 6.53 18.44
CA SER A 391 14.00 5.20 18.63
C SER A 391 15.07 4.15 18.98
N GLN A 392 16.22 4.16 18.32
CA GLN A 392 17.34 3.26 18.60
C GLN A 392 17.97 3.50 19.99
N GLU A 393 18.13 4.74 20.43
CA GLU A 393 18.64 5.04 21.78
C GLU A 393 17.67 4.51 22.85
N ARG A 394 16.36 4.67 22.62
CA ARG A 394 15.33 4.04 23.46
C ARG A 394 15.40 2.51 23.41
N GLN A 395 15.73 1.93 22.26
CA GLN A 395 15.88 0.48 22.09
C GLN A 395 17.11 -0.06 22.82
N ILE A 396 18.27 0.60 22.72
CA ILE A 396 19.50 0.24 23.44
C ILE A 396 19.28 0.35 24.96
N GLN A 397 18.55 1.37 25.41
CA GLN A 397 18.19 1.53 26.82
C GLN A 397 17.24 0.41 27.29
N SER A 398 16.29 0.00 26.43
CA SER A 398 15.41 -1.14 26.67
C SER A 398 16.17 -2.47 26.72
N GLU A 399 17.14 -2.70 25.82
CA GLU A 399 18.00 -3.89 25.80
C GLU A 399 18.86 -4.01 27.07
N ARG A 400 19.38 -2.90 27.61
CA ARG A 400 20.10 -2.90 28.90
C ARG A 400 19.20 -3.28 30.08
N ILE A 401 17.96 -2.78 30.10
CA ILE A 401 16.98 -3.12 31.12
C ILE A 401 16.58 -4.60 31.01
N LEU A 402 16.43 -5.12 29.78
CA LEU A 402 16.14 -6.52 29.50
C LEU A 402 17.29 -7.44 29.94
N ALA A 403 18.54 -7.08 29.66
CA ALA A 403 19.71 -7.86 30.09
C ALA A 403 19.87 -7.90 31.63
N LEU A 404 19.57 -6.79 32.31
CA LEU A 404 19.53 -6.75 33.79
C LEU A 404 18.38 -7.59 34.33
N GLY A 405 17.25 -7.62 33.61
CA GLY A 405 16.09 -8.44 33.91
C GLY A 405 16.32 -9.94 33.76
N GLU A 406 17.05 -10.37 32.73
CA GLU A 406 17.43 -11.79 32.54
C GLU A 406 18.30 -12.31 33.69
N MET A 407 19.29 -11.52 34.14
CA MET A 407 20.12 -11.89 35.30
C MET A 407 19.32 -11.95 36.61
N ALA A 408 18.44 -10.96 36.85
CA ALA A 408 17.57 -10.94 38.03
C ALA A 408 16.59 -12.12 38.04
N SER A 409 16.13 -12.56 36.86
CA SER A 409 15.17 -13.65 36.72
C SER A 409 15.75 -15.02 37.08
N GLY A 410 17.02 -15.28 36.74
CA GLY A 410 17.71 -16.52 37.12
C GLY A 410 17.87 -16.68 38.64
N PHE A 411 18.29 -15.61 39.34
CA PHE A 411 18.40 -15.62 40.80
C PHE A 411 17.03 -15.69 41.49
N ALA A 412 16.03 -14.99 40.97
CA ALA A 412 14.70 -14.99 41.57
C ALA A 412 14.02 -16.37 41.52
N HIS A 413 14.28 -17.17 40.49
CA HIS A 413 13.75 -18.53 40.38
C HIS A 413 14.22 -19.45 41.51
N GLU A 414 15.53 -19.46 41.80
CA GLU A 414 16.10 -20.28 42.88
C GLU A 414 15.54 -19.91 44.26
N PHE A 415 15.36 -18.60 44.51
CA PHE A 415 14.77 -18.13 45.76
C PHE A 415 13.28 -18.48 45.89
N ASN A 416 12.50 -18.37 44.80
CA ASN A 416 11.08 -18.66 44.82
C ASN A 416 10.78 -20.14 45.15
N ASN A 417 11.61 -21.07 44.67
CA ASN A 417 11.45 -22.50 44.97
C ASN A 417 11.70 -22.78 46.46
N LEU A 418 12.80 -22.26 47.02
CA LEU A 418 13.11 -22.39 48.45
C LEU A 418 12.02 -21.80 49.34
N LEU A 419 11.45 -20.65 48.94
CA LEU A 419 10.39 -19.99 49.70
C LEU A 419 9.05 -20.72 49.60
N ALA A 420 8.75 -21.35 48.47
CA ALA A 420 7.54 -22.15 48.30
C ALA A 420 7.53 -23.38 49.23
N GLY A 421 8.65 -24.10 49.34
CA GLY A 421 8.80 -25.24 50.26
C GLY A 421 8.66 -24.85 51.73
N ILE A 422 9.36 -23.78 52.16
CA ILE A 422 9.29 -23.25 53.53
C ILE A 422 7.86 -22.80 53.87
N LEU A 423 7.21 -22.06 52.96
CA LEU A 423 5.88 -21.52 53.18
C LEU A 423 4.83 -22.63 53.24
N GLY A 424 4.88 -23.58 52.29
CA GLY A 424 3.95 -24.72 52.25
C GLY A 424 4.02 -25.58 53.51
N ARG A 425 5.22 -25.94 53.97
CA ARG A 425 5.40 -26.72 55.21
C ARG A 425 4.98 -25.97 56.46
N ALA A 426 5.29 -24.68 56.57
CA ALA A 426 4.84 -23.87 57.70
C ALA A 426 3.31 -23.83 57.79
N GLN A 427 2.61 -23.67 56.65
CA GLN A 427 1.15 -23.62 56.60
C GLN A 427 0.49 -24.97 56.91
N LEU A 428 1.06 -26.09 56.46
CA LEU A 428 0.57 -27.43 56.81
C LEU A 428 0.75 -27.73 58.30
N LEU A 429 1.92 -27.42 58.88
CA LEU A 429 2.17 -27.61 60.31
C LEU A 429 1.27 -26.71 61.19
N LEU A 430 0.98 -25.48 60.74
CA LEU A 430 0.02 -24.58 61.39
C LEU A 430 -1.41 -25.13 61.41
N ARG A 431 -1.77 -26.07 60.53
CA ARG A 431 -3.09 -26.73 60.57
C ARG A 431 -3.13 -27.92 61.55
N GLN A 432 -1.99 -28.50 61.91
CA GLN A 432 -1.89 -29.70 62.73
C GLN A 432 -1.46 -29.43 64.18
N VAL A 433 -0.79 -28.30 64.45
CA VAL A 433 -0.25 -27.97 65.77
C VAL A 433 -1.15 -27.00 66.53
N GLU A 434 -1.61 -27.44 67.71
CA GLU A 434 -2.42 -26.65 68.65
C GLU A 434 -1.58 -25.94 69.73
N GLU A 435 -0.33 -26.39 69.98
CA GLU A 435 0.53 -25.83 71.03
C GLU A 435 0.89 -24.35 70.75
N PRO A 436 0.54 -23.40 71.64
CA PRO A 436 0.63 -21.97 71.35
C PRO A 436 2.04 -21.45 71.00
N LYS A 437 3.08 -21.97 71.67
CA LYS A 437 4.48 -21.56 71.41
C LYS A 437 4.98 -22.04 70.05
N THR A 438 4.71 -23.29 69.71
CA THR A 438 5.11 -23.90 68.45
C THR A 438 4.32 -23.30 67.28
N ARG A 439 3.03 -23.05 67.48
CA ARG A 439 2.17 -22.32 66.52
C ARG A 439 2.66 -20.90 66.27
N HIS A 440 3.06 -20.17 67.32
CA HIS A 440 3.65 -18.84 67.18
C HIS A 440 4.97 -18.88 66.40
N GLY A 441 5.86 -19.84 66.69
CA GLY A 441 7.12 -20.03 65.97
C GLY A 441 6.92 -20.31 64.48
N LEU A 442 5.96 -21.19 64.14
CA LEU A 442 5.61 -21.47 62.74
C LEU A 442 4.99 -20.26 62.03
N GLY A 443 4.18 -19.47 62.73
CA GLY A 443 3.63 -18.21 62.20
C GLY A 443 4.69 -17.14 61.93
N VAL A 444 5.80 -17.15 62.67
CA VAL A 444 6.96 -16.29 62.38
C VAL A 444 7.70 -16.76 61.12
N ILE A 445 7.90 -18.07 60.96
CA ILE A 445 8.53 -18.65 59.76
C ILE A 445 7.68 -18.35 58.50
N GLU A 446 6.36 -18.50 58.59
CA GLU A 446 5.43 -18.16 57.50
C GLU A 446 5.57 -16.70 57.08
N ARG A 447 5.57 -15.77 58.05
CA ARG A 447 5.69 -14.34 57.80
C ARG A 447 7.03 -13.96 57.15
N LEU A 448 8.14 -14.49 57.67
CA LEU A 448 9.48 -14.24 57.12
C LEU A 448 9.63 -14.78 55.70
N ALA A 449 9.07 -15.96 55.42
CA ALA A 449 9.06 -16.52 54.06
C ALA A 449 8.20 -15.67 53.10
N GLN A 450 7.06 -15.13 53.57
CA GLN A 450 6.22 -14.21 52.79
C GLN A 450 6.96 -12.89 52.49
N GLU A 451 7.67 -12.32 53.46
CA GLU A 451 8.48 -11.11 53.29
C GLU A 451 9.64 -11.32 52.30
N GLY A 452 10.30 -12.50 52.37
CA GLY A 452 11.30 -12.93 51.39
C GLY A 452 10.70 -12.99 49.97
N ALA A 453 9.52 -13.59 49.83
CA ALA A 453 8.84 -13.72 48.54
C ALA A 453 8.38 -12.38 47.97
N GLN A 454 8.02 -11.41 48.81
CA GLN A 454 7.72 -10.04 48.36
C GLN A 454 8.97 -9.27 47.93
N THR A 455 10.12 -9.54 48.55
CA THR A 455 11.39 -8.91 48.20
C THR A 455 11.87 -9.39 46.83
N VAL A 456 11.77 -10.70 46.58
CA VAL A 456 12.08 -11.29 45.27
C VAL A 456 11.12 -10.78 44.19
N ARG A 457 9.82 -10.66 44.48
CA ARG A 457 8.83 -10.07 43.57
C ARG A 457 9.15 -8.62 43.18
N ARG A 458 9.57 -7.78 44.14
CA ARG A 458 9.97 -6.39 43.86
C ARG A 458 11.20 -6.28 42.95
N ILE A 459 12.14 -7.21 43.06
CA ILE A 459 13.31 -7.29 42.17
C ILE A 459 12.88 -7.71 40.75
N GLN A 460 11.95 -8.67 40.63
CA GLN A 460 11.37 -9.09 39.34
C GLN A 460 10.51 -8.00 38.69
N GLU A 461 9.83 -7.18 39.49
CA GLU A 461 8.97 -6.07 39.05
C GLU A 461 9.74 -4.92 38.41
N PHE A 462 10.92 -4.63 38.96
CA PHE A 462 11.81 -3.60 38.45
C PHE A 462 12.33 -3.91 37.02
N ALA A 463 12.40 -5.18 36.66
CA ALA A 463 12.93 -5.66 35.38
C ALA A 463 11.90 -5.71 34.23
N ARG A 464 10.63 -5.39 34.47
CA ARG A 464 9.54 -5.62 33.49
C ARG A 464 8.80 -4.37 33.05
N VAL A 465 8.51 -4.29 31.75
CA VAL A 465 7.41 -3.49 31.20
C VAL A 465 6.13 -4.31 31.34
N ARG A 466 5.22 -3.94 32.27
CA ARG A 466 4.00 -4.71 32.60
C ARG A 466 2.81 -4.35 31.70
N GLN A 467 2.06 -5.37 31.25
CA GLN A 467 0.74 -5.26 30.60
C GLN A 467 -0.38 -5.39 31.66
N SER A 468 -1.43 -4.57 31.53
CA SER A 468 -2.48 -4.31 32.52
C SER A 468 -3.32 -5.54 32.92
N ALA A 469 -3.49 -5.76 34.22
CA ALA A 469 -4.53 -6.62 34.80
C ALA A 469 -5.92 -5.92 34.77
N ALA A 470 -6.98 -6.66 35.13
CA ALA A 470 -8.37 -6.19 35.12
C ALA A 470 -8.63 -5.15 36.22
N ARG A 471 -9.19 -3.99 35.85
CA ARG A 471 -9.46 -2.87 36.76
C ARG A 471 -10.86 -3.00 37.38
N VAL A 472 -10.99 -2.81 38.69
CA VAL A 472 -12.25 -2.93 39.46
C VAL A 472 -12.58 -1.62 40.17
N GLN A 473 -13.80 -1.50 40.73
CA GLN A 473 -14.15 -0.36 41.59
C GLN A 473 -13.44 -0.44 42.94
N VAL A 474 -12.84 0.67 43.37
CA VAL A 474 -12.08 0.79 44.62
C VAL A 474 -12.61 1.96 45.45
N HIS A 475 -12.97 1.69 46.70
CA HIS A 475 -13.33 2.72 47.68
C HIS A 475 -12.07 3.26 48.36
N LEU A 476 -11.66 4.48 48.01
CA LEU A 476 -10.39 5.05 48.46
C LEU A 476 -10.30 5.28 49.97
N ALA A 477 -11.40 5.60 50.66
CA ALA A 477 -11.40 5.82 52.11
C ALA A 477 -10.99 4.54 52.87
N ASP A 478 -11.54 3.39 52.47
CA ASP A 478 -11.21 2.09 53.05
C ASP A 478 -9.75 1.73 52.77
N LEU A 479 -9.32 1.94 51.52
CA LEU A 479 -7.95 1.63 51.09
C LEU A 479 -6.89 2.51 51.78
N LEU A 480 -7.17 3.80 52.00
CA LEU A 480 -6.29 4.72 52.74
C LEU A 480 -6.19 4.32 54.21
N THR A 481 -7.29 3.89 54.81
CA THR A 481 -7.32 3.39 56.19
C THR A 481 -6.49 2.11 56.31
N ASP A 482 -6.67 1.15 55.40
CA ASP A 482 -5.87 -0.08 55.31
C ASP A 482 -4.37 0.24 55.18
N ALA A 483 -4.00 1.18 54.32
CA ALA A 483 -2.60 1.55 54.09
C ALA A 483 -1.96 2.22 55.32
N LEU A 484 -2.72 3.03 56.08
CA LEU A 484 -2.26 3.61 57.34
C LEU A 484 -2.06 2.53 58.41
N GLU A 485 -2.97 1.58 58.52
CA GLU A 485 -2.85 0.43 59.45
C GLU A 485 -1.64 -0.45 59.12
N LEU A 486 -1.40 -0.73 57.83
CA LEU A 486 -0.25 -1.53 57.39
C LEU A 486 1.10 -0.87 57.68
N THR A 487 1.15 0.46 57.70
CA THR A 487 2.39 1.18 58.02
C THR A 487 2.60 1.36 59.52
N ARG A 488 1.55 1.26 60.35
CA ARG A 488 1.56 1.50 61.81
C ARG A 488 2.69 0.81 62.54
N GLY A 489 2.80 -0.50 62.37
CA GLY A 489 3.77 -1.30 63.12
C GLY A 489 5.22 -0.86 62.89
N ARG A 490 5.54 -0.31 61.71
CA ARG A 490 6.89 0.12 61.36
C ARG A 490 7.26 1.43 62.03
N TRP A 491 6.43 2.46 61.92
CA TRP A 491 6.74 3.78 62.49
C TRP A 491 6.50 3.85 64.00
N GLU A 492 5.59 3.07 64.59
CA GLU A 492 5.46 2.98 66.06
C GLU A 492 6.67 2.33 66.72
N SER A 493 7.22 1.27 66.09
CA SER A 493 8.43 0.61 66.58
C SER A 493 9.65 1.55 66.52
N GLU A 494 9.75 2.34 65.45
CA GLU A 494 10.80 3.34 65.28
C GLU A 494 10.64 4.53 66.25
N ALA A 495 9.40 4.96 66.49
CA ALA A 495 9.05 5.97 67.49
C ALA A 495 9.46 5.55 68.91
N GLN A 496 9.18 4.31 69.28
CA GLN A 496 9.58 3.74 70.58
C GLN A 496 11.10 3.60 70.70
N ALA A 497 11.78 3.19 69.62
CA ALA A 497 13.23 3.04 69.60
C ALA A 497 13.98 4.38 69.68
N THR A 498 13.42 5.45 69.12
CA THR A 498 14.05 6.78 69.03
C THR A 498 13.49 7.79 70.04
N GLY A 499 12.42 7.46 70.77
CA GLY A 499 11.75 8.36 71.71
C GLY A 499 10.98 9.49 71.02
N THR A 500 10.57 9.32 69.77
CA THR A 500 9.86 10.31 68.97
C THR A 500 8.35 10.09 69.02
N SER A 501 7.55 11.12 68.71
CA SER A 501 6.09 11.05 68.69
C SER A 501 5.57 11.48 67.32
N TYR A 502 4.73 10.64 66.72
CA TYR A 502 4.04 10.94 65.46
C TYR A 502 2.55 11.12 65.71
N GLN A 503 1.95 12.12 65.06
CA GLN A 503 0.50 12.33 65.08
C GLN A 503 -0.06 12.13 63.67
N VAL A 504 -1.03 11.24 63.50
CA VAL A 504 -1.73 11.03 62.22
C VAL A 504 -3.11 11.68 62.30
N VAL A 505 -3.41 12.57 61.35
CA VAL A 505 -4.68 13.29 61.24
C VAL A 505 -5.32 12.94 59.91
N THR A 506 -6.56 12.44 59.93
CA THR A 506 -7.31 12.04 58.73
C THR A 506 -8.58 12.85 58.56
N ASP A 507 -8.84 13.37 57.35
CA ASP A 507 -10.08 14.06 56.96
C ASP A 507 -10.60 13.48 55.63
N PHE A 508 -11.52 12.51 55.71
CA PHE A 508 -12.05 11.81 54.52
C PHE A 508 -13.48 12.22 54.23
N GLN A 509 -13.70 12.87 53.09
CA GLN A 509 -15.03 13.14 52.56
C GLN A 509 -15.49 11.98 51.66
N PRO A 510 -16.82 11.73 51.58
CA PRO A 510 -17.36 10.74 50.64
C PRO A 510 -17.02 11.10 49.19
N VAL A 511 -16.44 10.15 48.45
CA VAL A 511 -16.12 10.27 47.02
C VAL A 511 -16.66 9.06 46.25
N GLN A 512 -16.89 9.22 44.94
CA GLN A 512 -17.23 8.10 44.06
C GLN A 512 -16.05 7.12 43.96
N ALA A 513 -16.34 5.83 43.76
CA ALA A 513 -15.31 4.81 43.59
C ALA A 513 -14.43 5.10 42.36
N VAL A 514 -13.13 4.87 42.50
CA VAL A 514 -12.18 4.98 41.39
C VAL A 514 -11.96 3.61 40.77
N VAL A 515 -11.62 3.56 39.49
CA VAL A 515 -11.32 2.31 38.79
C VAL A 515 -9.83 2.03 38.88
N GLY A 516 -9.45 0.92 39.51
CA GLY A 516 -8.05 0.56 39.66
C GLY A 516 -7.83 -0.84 40.23
N GLU A 517 -6.56 -1.22 40.34
CA GLU A 517 -6.17 -2.44 41.02
C GLU A 517 -5.97 -2.13 42.53
N PRO A 518 -6.73 -2.76 43.45
CA PRO A 518 -6.64 -2.49 44.89
C PRO A 518 -5.21 -2.66 45.45
N SER A 519 -4.46 -3.65 44.95
CA SER A 519 -3.06 -3.90 45.34
C SER A 519 -2.14 -2.74 44.95
N GLU A 520 -2.21 -2.27 43.70
CA GLU A 520 -1.36 -1.18 43.22
C GLU A 520 -1.70 0.15 43.91
N LEU A 521 -2.98 0.48 44.05
CA LEU A 521 -3.39 1.70 44.75
C LEU A 521 -3.00 1.67 46.23
N ARG A 522 -3.07 0.50 46.89
CA ARG A 522 -2.61 0.34 48.27
C ARG A 522 -1.09 0.54 48.37
N GLU A 523 -0.33 -0.01 47.45
CA GLU A 523 1.13 0.16 47.40
C GLU A 523 1.54 1.63 47.22
N LEU A 524 0.82 2.37 46.35
CA LEU A 524 1.00 3.81 46.18
C LEU A 524 0.95 4.56 47.51
N PHE A 525 -0.12 4.37 48.30
CA PHE A 525 -0.28 5.11 49.56
C PHE A 525 0.67 4.62 50.66
N VAL A 526 0.97 3.33 50.73
CA VAL A 526 2.01 2.80 51.64
C VAL A 526 3.36 3.47 51.37
N ASN A 527 3.74 3.62 50.10
CA ASN A 527 4.98 4.30 49.72
C ASN A 527 4.97 5.80 50.07
N LEU A 528 3.86 6.49 49.90
CA LEU A 528 3.74 7.91 50.30
C LEU A 528 3.83 8.09 51.82
N PHE A 529 3.15 7.25 52.60
CA PHE A 529 3.15 7.33 54.07
C PHE A 529 4.53 7.03 54.65
N LEU A 530 5.20 5.97 54.19
CA LEU A 530 6.55 5.65 54.66
C LEU A 530 7.54 6.77 54.33
N ASN A 531 7.42 7.41 53.16
CA ASN A 531 8.28 8.55 52.84
C ASN A 531 8.02 9.76 53.73
N ALA A 532 6.76 10.02 54.10
CA ALA A 532 6.40 11.07 55.04
C ALA A 532 7.00 10.83 56.44
N PHE A 533 6.92 9.60 56.96
CA PHE A 533 7.52 9.25 58.26
C PHE A 533 9.05 9.35 58.24
N ASP A 534 9.69 8.82 57.20
CA ASP A 534 11.14 8.94 57.02
C ASP A 534 11.60 10.42 56.91
N ALA A 535 10.74 11.32 56.42
CA ALA A 535 11.02 12.75 56.32
C ALA A 535 10.87 13.49 57.67
N MET A 536 10.33 12.82 58.70
CA MET A 536 10.11 13.33 60.06
C MET A 536 10.92 12.55 61.10
N PRO A 537 12.26 12.50 61.03
CA PRO A 537 13.09 11.69 61.92
C PRO A 537 13.07 12.14 63.40
N GLN A 538 12.50 13.31 63.71
CA GLN A 538 12.35 13.84 65.07
C GLN A 538 10.91 13.78 65.58
N GLY A 539 10.01 13.09 64.88
CA GLY A 539 8.56 13.17 65.09
C GLY A 539 7.91 14.32 64.32
N GLY A 540 6.58 14.32 64.26
CA GLY A 540 5.81 15.30 63.49
C GLY A 540 4.39 14.85 63.20
N THR A 541 3.69 15.61 62.36
CA THR A 541 2.29 15.34 61.99
C THR A 541 2.18 14.90 60.54
N LEU A 542 1.51 13.76 60.31
CA LEU A 542 1.06 13.31 59.00
C LEU A 542 -0.43 13.63 58.85
N GLU A 543 -0.77 14.51 57.91
CA GLU A 543 -2.15 14.85 57.56
C GLU A 543 -2.52 14.16 56.24
N VAL A 544 -3.61 13.38 56.23
CA VAL A 544 -4.13 12.71 55.04
C VAL A 544 -5.57 13.16 54.81
N THR A 545 -5.83 13.80 53.67
CA THR A 545 -7.17 14.28 53.31
C THR A 545 -7.65 13.66 52.02
N LEU A 546 -8.95 13.35 51.94
CA LEU A 546 -9.63 12.83 50.74
C LEU A 546 -10.83 13.72 50.43
N ARG A 547 -10.88 14.30 49.23
CA ARG A 547 -11.97 15.19 48.79
C ARG A 547 -12.41 14.91 47.35
N PRO A 548 -13.71 15.10 47.03
CA PRO A 548 -14.17 15.08 45.65
C PRO A 548 -13.72 16.35 44.91
N ALA A 549 -13.20 16.18 43.70
CA ALA A 549 -12.93 17.24 42.72
C ALA A 549 -13.75 16.97 41.43
N GLU A 550 -13.82 17.92 40.49
CA GLU A 550 -14.60 17.75 39.26
C GLU A 550 -14.11 16.53 38.45
N GLY A 551 -14.85 15.42 38.50
CA GLY A 551 -14.55 14.19 37.77
C GLY A 551 -13.48 13.28 38.39
N GLU A 552 -12.89 13.66 39.53
CA GLU A 552 -11.74 12.98 40.13
C GLU A 552 -11.81 12.94 41.67
N ALA A 553 -11.16 11.95 42.28
CA ALA A 553 -10.86 11.93 43.71
C ALA A 553 -9.47 12.54 43.98
N GLU A 554 -9.40 13.54 44.86
CA GLU A 554 -8.14 14.15 45.30
C GLU A 554 -7.75 13.61 46.68
N VAL A 555 -6.57 12.99 46.78
CA VAL A 555 -5.93 12.59 48.04
C VAL A 555 -4.70 13.44 48.27
N ARG A 556 -4.62 14.10 49.44
CA ARG A 556 -3.47 14.90 49.84
C ARG A 556 -2.79 14.29 51.05
N VAL A 557 -1.49 14.04 50.95
CA VAL A 557 -0.64 13.51 52.03
C VAL A 557 0.39 14.59 52.38
N ARG A 558 0.28 15.16 53.57
CA ARG A 558 1.14 16.24 54.05
C ARG A 558 1.93 15.83 55.30
N ASP A 559 3.23 16.05 55.27
CA ASP A 559 4.13 15.88 56.41
C ASP A 559 4.64 17.23 56.93
N THR A 560 5.07 17.28 58.19
CA THR A 560 5.74 18.44 58.80
C THR A 560 7.26 18.27 58.90
N GLY A 561 7.84 17.46 58.01
CA GLY A 561 9.23 17.03 58.05
C GLY A 561 10.24 18.05 57.53
N VAL A 562 11.43 17.55 57.18
CA VAL A 562 12.57 18.37 56.76
C VAL A 562 12.37 19.12 55.44
N GLY A 563 11.40 18.72 54.62
CA GLY A 563 11.13 19.29 53.31
C GLY A 563 12.27 19.11 52.28
N MET A 564 12.05 19.55 51.05
CA MET A 564 12.95 19.33 49.90
C MET A 564 13.39 20.66 49.26
N PRO A 565 14.69 20.84 48.96
CA PRO A 565 15.17 21.90 48.07
C PRO A 565 14.60 21.74 46.65
N GLU A 566 14.52 22.84 45.88
CA GLU A 566 13.93 22.84 44.53
C GLU A 566 14.60 21.82 43.59
N GLU A 567 15.92 21.64 43.69
CA GLU A 567 16.69 20.67 42.90
C GLU A 567 16.28 19.21 43.22
N VAL A 568 15.99 18.91 44.48
CA VAL A 568 15.54 17.59 44.92
C VAL A 568 14.07 17.37 44.53
N ARG A 569 13.22 18.40 44.68
CA ARG A 569 11.80 18.35 44.33
C ARG A 569 11.58 18.05 42.84
N ARG A 570 12.38 18.62 41.94
CA ARG A 570 12.29 18.36 40.48
C ARG A 570 12.65 16.92 40.10
N ARG A 571 13.45 16.25 40.94
CA ARG A 571 14.02 14.93 40.66
C ARG A 571 13.43 13.82 41.51
N VAL A 572 12.48 14.14 42.39
CA VAL A 572 11.97 13.23 43.42
C VAL A 572 11.24 12.00 42.84
N PHE A 573 10.73 12.12 41.61
CA PHE A 573 10.10 11.02 40.88
C PHE A 573 11.06 10.30 39.91
N GLU A 574 12.32 10.74 39.80
CA GLU A 574 13.33 10.05 38.99
C GLU A 574 13.67 8.68 39.60
N PRO A 575 13.67 7.59 38.82
CA PRO A 575 14.10 6.28 39.30
C PRO A 575 15.53 6.32 39.85
N PHE A 576 15.77 5.66 40.99
CA PHE A 576 17.05 5.58 41.70
C PHE A 576 17.55 6.87 42.35
N PHE A 577 16.79 7.95 42.27
CA PHE A 577 17.13 9.18 42.98
C PHE A 577 16.75 9.03 44.47
N THR A 578 17.73 9.20 45.36
CA THR A 578 17.50 9.18 46.82
C THR A 578 18.45 10.11 47.56
N THR A 579 17.96 10.71 48.64
CA THR A 579 18.73 11.54 49.57
C THR A 579 19.13 10.79 50.85
N LYS A 580 18.71 9.52 51.01
CA LYS A 580 18.81 8.73 52.26
C LYS A 580 20.04 7.80 52.32
N GLY A 581 21.01 7.97 51.42
CA GLY A 581 22.28 7.21 51.40
C GLY A 581 22.18 5.82 50.72
N PRO A 582 23.29 5.06 50.66
CA PRO A 582 23.44 3.86 49.81
C PRO A 582 22.61 2.64 50.23
N LYS A 583 21.92 2.68 51.38
CA LYS A 583 20.98 1.63 51.81
C LYS A 583 19.56 1.84 51.28
N ALA A 584 19.23 3.02 50.75
CA ALA A 584 17.90 3.34 50.21
C ALA A 584 17.87 3.09 48.70
N THR A 585 16.81 2.44 48.21
CA THR A 585 16.72 2.01 46.80
C THR A 585 16.37 3.14 45.83
N GLY A 586 15.80 4.25 46.32
CA GLY A 586 15.36 5.36 45.48
C GLY A 586 14.21 5.02 44.52
N LEU A 587 13.49 3.91 44.73
CA LEU A 587 12.44 3.43 43.82
C LEU A 587 11.01 3.76 44.28
N GLY A 588 10.79 4.07 45.57
CA GLY A 588 9.44 4.17 46.13
C GLY A 588 8.56 5.28 45.54
N LEU A 589 9.10 6.50 45.38
CA LEU A 589 8.34 7.62 44.80
C LEU A 589 8.20 7.51 43.27
N ALA A 590 9.19 6.92 42.59
CA ALA A 590 9.11 6.61 41.16
C ALA A 590 8.03 5.54 40.88
N ALA A 591 7.91 4.52 41.74
CA ALA A 591 6.85 3.51 41.68
C ALA A 591 5.46 4.13 41.92
N ALA A 592 5.32 4.99 42.94
CA ALA A 592 4.10 5.74 43.23
C ALA A 592 3.66 6.60 42.02
N TYR A 593 4.58 7.35 41.41
CA TYR A 593 4.32 8.14 40.21
C TYR A 593 3.85 7.26 39.04
N GLY A 594 4.51 6.12 38.82
CA GLY A 594 4.13 5.16 37.79
C GLY A 594 2.74 4.55 38.00
N ILE A 595 2.35 4.24 39.25
CA ILE A 595 1.02 3.70 39.58
C ILE A 595 -0.06 4.73 39.24
N VAL A 596 0.13 6.00 39.63
CA VAL A 596 -0.84 7.07 39.40
C VAL A 596 -1.05 7.34 37.91
N GLN A 597 0.03 7.41 37.12
CA GLN A 597 -0.03 7.59 35.66
C GLN A 597 -0.79 6.44 34.97
N ARG A 598 -0.58 5.18 35.39
CA ARG A 598 -1.30 4.02 34.82
C ARG A 598 -2.80 4.06 35.08
N HIS A 599 -3.20 4.65 36.19
CA HIS A 599 -4.61 4.83 36.56
C HIS A 599 -5.24 6.09 35.95
N GLY A 600 -4.53 6.77 35.03
CA GLY A 600 -5.01 7.99 34.38
C GLY A 600 -5.08 9.18 35.34
N GLY A 601 -4.31 9.15 36.42
CA GLY A 601 -4.28 10.17 37.46
C GLY A 601 -3.03 11.06 37.42
N GLU A 602 -3.00 12.05 38.30
CA GLU A 602 -1.91 13.02 38.46
C GLU A 602 -1.28 12.92 39.86
N LEU A 603 0.05 12.91 39.96
CA LEU A 603 0.79 13.01 41.22
C LEU A 603 1.69 14.25 41.19
N THR A 604 1.45 15.18 42.11
CA THR A 604 2.25 16.40 42.27
C THR A 604 2.88 16.47 43.67
N ALA A 605 3.98 17.20 43.79
CA ALA A 605 4.69 17.40 45.06
C ALA A 605 5.02 18.88 45.29
N GLU A 606 4.57 19.41 46.42
CA GLU A 606 4.92 20.73 46.93
C GLU A 606 5.78 20.57 48.18
N SER A 607 6.92 21.27 48.25
CA SER A 607 7.80 21.19 49.42
C SER A 607 8.71 22.40 49.50
N GLN A 608 9.04 22.81 50.73
CA GLN A 608 10.04 23.81 51.04
C GLN A 608 10.92 23.29 52.19
N PRO A 609 12.25 23.53 52.17
CA PRO A 609 13.13 23.13 53.27
C PRO A 609 12.66 23.66 54.63
N GLY A 610 12.52 22.77 55.61
CA GLY A 610 12.09 23.06 56.97
C GLY A 610 10.58 23.22 57.18
N GLN A 611 9.75 23.08 56.15
CA GLN A 611 8.28 23.23 56.23
C GLN A 611 7.49 21.97 55.86
N GLY A 612 8.17 20.84 55.65
CA GLY A 612 7.57 19.57 55.23
C GLY A 612 7.24 19.48 53.73
N SER A 613 6.56 18.40 53.35
CA SER A 613 6.14 18.14 51.97
C SER A 613 4.65 17.82 51.88
N THR A 614 4.06 18.11 50.73
CA THR A 614 2.67 17.78 50.40
C THR A 614 2.65 17.08 49.06
N PHE A 615 2.18 15.83 49.05
CA PHE A 615 1.94 15.06 47.83
C PHE A 615 0.44 15.04 47.55
N THR A 616 0.05 15.40 46.32
CA THR A 616 -1.36 15.41 45.89
C THR A 616 -1.54 14.39 44.77
N VAL A 617 -2.39 13.39 45.02
CA VAL A 617 -2.79 12.35 44.08
C VAL A 617 -4.21 12.67 43.58
N ARG A 618 -4.42 12.72 42.28
CA ARG A 618 -5.75 12.83 41.65
C ARG A 618 -6.02 11.59 40.83
N LEU A 619 -7.18 10.96 41.02
CA LEU A 619 -7.59 9.74 40.32
C LEU A 619 -8.99 9.90 39.71
N PRO A 620 -9.21 9.57 38.43
CA PRO A 620 -10.51 9.71 37.79
C PRO A 620 -11.54 8.72 38.33
N PHE A 621 -12.80 9.16 38.40
CA PHE A 621 -13.93 8.26 38.65
C PHE A 621 -14.17 7.36 37.43
N GLY A 622 -14.71 6.15 37.65
CA GLY A 622 -15.03 5.27 36.52
C GLY A 622 -16.14 4.26 36.81
N GLU A 623 -16.79 3.80 35.74
CA GLU A 623 -17.79 2.73 35.75
C GLU A 623 -17.16 1.44 35.20
N ALA A 624 -17.11 0.37 36.02
CA ALA A 624 -16.60 -0.95 35.62
C ALA A 624 -17.22 -2.08 36.48
N GLU A 625 -17.23 -3.29 35.90
CA GLU A 625 -17.92 -4.52 36.36
C GLU A 625 -17.45 -5.06 37.72
N ALA A 626 -18.39 -5.65 38.46
CA ALA A 626 -18.13 -6.39 39.68
C ALA A 626 -17.55 -7.79 39.37
N PRO A 627 -16.56 -8.29 40.14
CA PRO A 627 -15.93 -9.58 39.90
C PRO A 627 -16.92 -10.74 40.11
N ALA A 628 -16.99 -11.64 39.12
CA ALA A 628 -17.81 -12.85 39.18
C ALA A 628 -17.27 -13.85 40.23
N ALA A 629 -18.15 -14.34 41.10
CA ALA A 629 -17.81 -15.35 42.09
C ALA A 629 -17.49 -16.71 41.42
N ALA A 630 -16.34 -17.29 41.76
CA ALA A 630 -15.94 -18.63 41.30
C ALA A 630 -16.79 -19.71 42.00
N ARG A 631 -17.22 -20.73 41.25
CA ARG A 631 -18.12 -21.81 41.68
C ARG A 631 -17.32 -23.06 42.07
N GLU A 632 -17.76 -23.82 43.07
CA GLU A 632 -17.13 -25.09 43.47
C GLU A 632 -17.36 -26.20 42.43
N LEU A 633 -16.30 -26.94 42.11
CA LEU A 633 -16.31 -28.10 41.19
C LEU A 633 -16.55 -29.42 41.94
N GLY A 634 -17.08 -30.42 41.23
CA GLY A 634 -17.10 -31.82 41.69
C GLY A 634 -15.73 -32.51 41.67
N PRO A 635 -15.63 -33.78 42.12
CA PRO A 635 -14.38 -34.53 42.14
C PRO A 635 -13.82 -34.74 40.72
N LEU A 636 -12.52 -34.51 40.54
CA LEU A 636 -11.80 -34.59 39.26
C LEU A 636 -10.68 -35.61 39.37
N ARG A 637 -10.29 -36.23 38.25
CA ARG A 637 -9.09 -37.06 38.14
C ARG A 637 -7.93 -36.24 37.55
N ILE A 638 -6.96 -35.90 38.39
CA ILE A 638 -5.90 -34.94 38.07
C ILE A 638 -4.54 -35.66 38.02
N LEU A 639 -3.80 -35.50 36.93
CA LEU A 639 -2.38 -35.88 36.86
C LEU A 639 -1.52 -34.69 37.28
N VAL A 640 -0.69 -34.88 38.30
CA VAL A 640 0.26 -33.88 38.82
C VAL A 640 1.68 -34.37 38.56
N VAL A 641 2.46 -33.62 37.80
CA VAL A 641 3.88 -33.91 37.54
C VAL A 641 4.74 -32.77 38.06
N GLU A 642 5.57 -33.07 39.05
CA GLU A 642 6.39 -32.11 39.80
C GLU A 642 7.64 -32.86 40.28
N ASP A 643 8.84 -32.31 40.10
CA ASP A 643 10.08 -32.98 40.48
C ASP A 643 10.47 -32.74 41.94
N GLU A 644 10.15 -31.55 42.47
CA GLU A 644 10.42 -31.19 43.86
C GLU A 644 9.45 -31.89 44.81
N GLU A 645 9.96 -32.83 45.61
CA GLU A 645 9.17 -33.71 46.49
C GLU A 645 8.29 -32.91 47.47
N GLU A 646 8.83 -31.83 48.03
CA GLU A 646 8.12 -30.99 49.00
C GLU A 646 6.93 -30.24 48.38
N VAL A 647 7.07 -29.74 47.15
CA VAL A 647 6.00 -29.03 46.42
C VAL A 647 4.94 -30.01 45.94
N ARG A 648 5.37 -31.19 45.46
CA ARG A 648 4.49 -32.27 45.01
C ARG A 648 3.58 -32.77 46.14
N GLU A 649 4.11 -32.97 47.34
CA GLU A 649 3.33 -33.38 48.52
C GLU A 649 2.27 -32.34 48.91
N VAL A 650 2.63 -31.05 48.88
CA VAL A 650 1.70 -29.95 49.19
C VAL A 650 0.53 -29.92 48.19
N ILE A 651 0.80 -30.08 46.89
CA ILE A 651 -0.24 -30.12 45.85
C ILE A 651 -1.13 -31.37 46.03
N GLU A 652 -0.53 -32.54 46.28
CA GLU A 652 -1.28 -33.79 46.49
C GLU A 652 -2.26 -33.68 47.66
N GLU A 653 -1.78 -33.23 48.83
CA GLU A 653 -2.59 -33.10 50.04
C GLU A 653 -3.72 -32.07 49.85
N ALA A 654 -3.42 -30.97 49.16
CA ALA A 654 -4.40 -29.91 48.87
C ALA A 654 -5.51 -30.32 47.91
N LEU A 655 -5.21 -31.16 46.91
CA LEU A 655 -6.18 -31.62 45.92
C LEU A 655 -6.99 -32.82 46.45
N ARG A 656 -6.35 -33.76 47.16
CA ARG A 656 -7.06 -34.88 47.81
C ARG A 656 -7.98 -34.40 48.93
N GLY A 657 -7.56 -33.39 49.70
CA GLY A 657 -8.40 -32.75 50.72
C GLY A 657 -9.68 -32.10 50.17
N ARG A 658 -9.76 -31.87 48.85
CA ARG A 658 -10.95 -31.35 48.13
C ARG A 658 -11.73 -32.43 47.39
N GLY A 659 -11.40 -33.71 47.60
CA GLY A 659 -12.11 -34.84 47.00
C GLY A 659 -11.68 -35.20 45.56
N HIS A 660 -10.62 -34.59 45.02
CA HIS A 660 -10.08 -34.99 43.71
C HIS A 660 -9.24 -36.27 43.81
N ALA A 661 -9.28 -37.10 42.75
CA ALA A 661 -8.43 -38.27 42.59
C ALA A 661 -7.11 -37.85 41.93
N VAL A 662 -6.02 -37.89 42.70
CA VAL A 662 -4.70 -37.36 42.26
C VAL A 662 -3.73 -38.49 41.94
N ILE A 663 -3.16 -38.44 40.73
CA ILE A 663 -2.08 -39.32 40.26
C ILE A 663 -0.79 -38.49 40.18
N LEU A 664 0.32 -39.01 40.72
CA LEU A 664 1.59 -38.31 40.79
C LEU A 664 2.62 -38.87 39.82
N GLY A 665 3.34 -37.97 39.13
CA GLY A 665 4.59 -38.25 38.42
C GLY A 665 5.74 -37.45 39.02
N ARG A 666 6.91 -38.08 39.16
CA ARG A 666 8.06 -37.48 39.86
C ARG A 666 9.09 -36.80 38.96
N ASP A 667 9.01 -37.01 37.66
CA ASP A 667 9.91 -36.43 36.68
C ASP A 667 9.27 -36.43 35.29
N GLY A 668 9.99 -35.89 34.30
CA GLY A 668 9.54 -35.82 32.92
C GLY A 668 9.23 -37.18 32.28
N VAL A 669 10.01 -38.21 32.63
CA VAL A 669 9.90 -39.56 32.05
C VAL A 669 8.66 -40.27 32.58
N GLU A 670 8.46 -40.22 33.89
CA GLU A 670 7.25 -40.76 34.54
C GLU A 670 6.01 -39.99 34.10
N GLY A 671 6.11 -38.65 33.94
CA GLY A 671 5.04 -37.79 33.44
C GLY A 671 4.57 -38.15 32.03
N ILE A 672 5.50 -38.37 31.09
CA ILE A 672 5.17 -38.80 29.72
C ILE A 672 4.51 -40.18 29.72
N ARG A 673 5.04 -41.13 30.51
CA ARG A 673 4.48 -42.48 30.61
C ARG A 673 3.04 -42.44 31.13
N LEU A 674 2.80 -41.73 32.23
CA LEU A 674 1.46 -41.60 32.84
C LEU A 674 0.48 -40.86 31.92
N ALA A 675 0.93 -39.79 31.26
CA ALA A 675 0.12 -39.05 30.29
C ALA A 675 -0.25 -39.90 29.05
N ALA A 676 0.55 -40.92 28.72
CA ALA A 676 0.28 -41.84 27.61
C ALA A 676 -0.66 -43.01 28.00
N GLU A 677 -0.67 -43.42 29.27
CA GLU A 677 -1.35 -44.64 29.74
C GLU A 677 -2.85 -44.44 30.04
N ALA A 678 -3.29 -43.22 30.33
CA ALA A 678 -4.68 -42.93 30.72
C ALA A 678 -5.14 -41.51 30.38
N THR A 679 -6.45 -41.28 30.43
CA THR A 679 -7.06 -39.95 30.33
C THR A 679 -7.31 -39.31 31.70
N TYR A 680 -7.18 -37.99 31.76
CA TYR A 680 -7.32 -37.17 32.97
C TYR A 680 -8.22 -35.97 32.69
N ASP A 681 -8.91 -35.48 33.72
CA ASP A 681 -9.79 -34.30 33.62
C ASP A 681 -8.99 -32.99 33.65
N LEU A 682 -7.76 -33.04 34.18
CA LEU A 682 -6.81 -31.93 34.23
C LEU A 682 -5.39 -32.49 34.29
N LEU A 683 -4.48 -31.92 33.50
CA LEU A 683 -3.04 -32.10 33.66
C LEU A 683 -2.45 -30.88 34.39
N LEU A 684 -1.78 -31.11 35.50
CA LEU A 684 -0.98 -30.13 36.21
C LEU A 684 0.49 -30.55 36.10
N THR A 685 1.35 -29.71 35.54
CA THR A 685 2.77 -30.06 35.36
C THR A 685 3.68 -28.87 35.61
N ASP A 686 4.82 -29.10 36.26
CA ASP A 686 5.96 -28.18 36.16
C ASP A 686 6.49 -28.19 34.72
N ILE A 687 6.97 -27.05 34.27
CA ILE A 687 7.62 -26.86 32.98
C ILE A 687 9.07 -27.38 33.05
N SER A 688 9.79 -27.11 34.13
CA SER A 688 11.23 -27.35 34.28
C SER A 688 11.52 -28.68 34.94
N LEU A 689 11.13 -29.77 34.29
CA LEU A 689 11.29 -31.12 34.81
C LEU A 689 12.58 -31.78 34.30
N PRO A 690 13.27 -32.61 35.12
CA PRO A 690 14.39 -33.43 34.68
C PRO A 690 13.96 -34.46 33.61
N GLY A 691 14.82 -34.65 32.59
CA GLY A 691 14.62 -35.64 31.52
C GLY A 691 13.74 -35.13 30.37
N HIS A 692 12.48 -34.80 30.65
CA HIS A 692 11.54 -34.20 29.70
C HIS A 692 10.82 -33.01 30.32
N SER A 693 10.59 -31.98 29.53
CA SER A 693 9.88 -30.77 29.95
C SER A 693 8.37 -31.01 30.11
N GLY A 694 7.72 -30.16 30.91
CA GLY A 694 6.26 -30.13 31.01
C GLY A 694 5.55 -29.91 29.66
N TRP A 695 6.22 -29.26 28.71
CA TRP A 695 5.74 -29.07 27.34
C TRP A 695 5.62 -30.39 26.57
N GLU A 696 6.60 -31.28 26.73
CA GLU A 696 6.60 -32.60 26.09
C GLU A 696 5.50 -33.49 26.69
N ILE A 697 5.31 -33.43 28.02
CA ILE A 697 4.20 -34.12 28.70
C ILE A 697 2.85 -33.58 28.20
N ALA A 698 2.68 -32.26 28.12
CA ALA A 698 1.48 -31.62 27.57
C ALA A 698 1.21 -32.05 26.12
N GLY A 699 2.24 -32.14 25.28
CA GLY A 699 2.12 -32.63 23.91
C GLY A 699 1.71 -34.11 23.83
N VAL A 700 2.24 -34.96 24.71
CA VAL A 700 1.84 -36.38 24.82
C VAL A 700 0.39 -36.49 25.30
N ALA A 701 0.04 -35.79 26.38
CA ALA A 701 -1.31 -35.79 26.93
C ALA A 701 -2.35 -35.35 25.89
N ARG A 702 -2.03 -34.35 25.04
CA ARG A 702 -2.90 -33.90 23.96
C ARG A 702 -3.07 -34.89 22.82
N ARG A 703 -2.05 -35.71 22.52
CA ARG A 703 -2.19 -36.77 21.52
C ARG A 703 -3.18 -37.85 21.98
N VAL A 704 -3.26 -38.09 23.28
CA VAL A 704 -4.19 -39.05 23.88
C VAL A 704 -5.56 -38.44 24.15
N HIS A 705 -5.60 -37.19 24.64
CA HIS A 705 -6.82 -36.44 24.93
C HIS A 705 -6.69 -34.97 24.46
N PRO A 706 -7.11 -34.65 23.22
CA PRO A 706 -6.88 -33.33 22.59
C PRO A 706 -7.42 -32.12 23.38
N GLU A 707 -8.47 -32.33 24.17
CA GLU A 707 -9.17 -31.29 24.93
C GLU A 707 -8.77 -31.22 26.41
N VAL A 708 -7.74 -31.97 26.84
CA VAL A 708 -7.35 -31.98 28.27
C VAL A 708 -6.93 -30.56 28.68
N PRO A 709 -7.57 -29.95 29.69
CA PRO A 709 -7.10 -28.68 30.22
C PRO A 709 -5.73 -28.87 30.85
N ILE A 710 -4.82 -27.91 30.63
CA ILE A 710 -3.45 -27.99 31.13
C ILE A 710 -3.16 -26.80 32.03
N LEU A 711 -2.76 -27.06 33.26
CA LEU A 711 -2.29 -26.08 34.22
C LEU A 711 -0.76 -26.22 34.35
N PHE A 712 -0.02 -25.25 33.83
CA PHE A 712 1.41 -25.17 34.09
C PHE A 712 1.66 -24.52 35.44
N VAL A 713 2.37 -25.20 36.33
CA VAL A 713 2.79 -24.62 37.62
C VAL A 713 4.26 -24.29 37.52
N THR A 714 4.63 -23.02 37.59
CA THR A 714 5.98 -22.58 37.21
C THR A 714 6.51 -21.48 38.12
N GLY A 715 7.81 -21.51 38.42
CA GLY A 715 8.52 -20.38 39.05
C GLY A 715 8.64 -19.13 38.15
N TRP A 716 8.16 -19.19 36.90
CA TRP A 716 8.29 -18.16 35.86
C TRP A 716 6.93 -17.70 35.30
N GLY A 717 5.95 -17.43 36.16
CA GLY A 717 4.53 -17.30 35.77
C GLY A 717 4.10 -16.12 34.89
N ASP A 718 4.97 -15.56 34.03
CA ASP A 718 4.62 -14.53 33.04
C ASP A 718 5.58 -14.50 31.82
N GLN A 719 6.61 -15.36 31.75
CA GLN A 719 7.51 -15.47 30.60
C GLN A 719 7.05 -16.50 29.56
N MET A 720 5.74 -16.78 29.48
CA MET A 720 5.25 -17.77 28.54
C MET A 720 4.84 -17.12 27.22
N ASP A 721 5.50 -17.58 26.16
CA ASP A 721 5.27 -17.16 24.79
C ASP A 721 3.79 -17.39 24.41
N ARG A 722 2.98 -16.31 24.38
CA ARG A 722 1.53 -16.39 24.11
C ARG A 722 1.23 -17.09 22.78
N VAL A 723 2.19 -17.11 21.85
CA VAL A 723 2.11 -17.84 20.58
C VAL A 723 2.17 -19.37 20.78
N ARG A 724 3.07 -19.86 21.64
CA ARG A 724 3.12 -21.29 22.02
C ARG A 724 1.93 -21.70 22.88
N LEU A 725 1.46 -20.83 23.78
CA LEU A 725 0.24 -21.05 24.57
C LEU A 725 -1.02 -21.10 23.68
N ALA A 726 -1.14 -20.20 22.71
CA ALA A 726 -2.27 -20.17 21.78
C ALA A 726 -2.38 -21.44 20.92
N GLY A 727 -1.24 -22.04 20.55
CA GLY A 727 -1.18 -23.31 19.83
C GLY A 727 -1.58 -24.54 20.67
N LEU A 728 -1.67 -24.40 21.99
CA LEU A 728 -2.09 -25.45 22.91
C LEU A 728 -3.54 -25.30 23.40
N GLY A 729 -4.38 -24.38 22.93
CA GLY A 729 -5.81 -24.39 23.33
C GLY A 729 -6.06 -24.16 24.83
N ARG A 730 -6.80 -25.04 25.52
CA ARG A 730 -7.22 -24.85 26.94
C ARG A 730 -6.05 -24.98 27.93
N VAL A 731 -5.34 -23.87 28.17
CA VAL A 731 -4.15 -23.82 29.04
C VAL A 731 -4.20 -22.61 29.96
N GLU A 732 -3.91 -22.81 31.25
CA GLU A 732 -3.58 -21.73 32.19
C GLU A 732 -2.25 -21.97 32.90
N VAL A 733 -1.75 -20.92 33.55
CA VAL A 733 -0.43 -20.87 34.17
C VAL A 733 -0.60 -20.36 35.60
N LEU A 734 -0.03 -21.08 36.57
CA LEU A 734 -0.02 -20.71 37.98
C LEU A 734 1.44 -20.42 38.42
N PRO A 735 1.77 -19.16 38.79
CA PRO A 735 3.09 -18.83 39.31
C PRO A 735 3.37 -19.47 40.69
N LYS A 736 4.60 -19.94 40.90
CA LYS A 736 5.16 -20.24 42.23
C LYS A 736 5.80 -18.96 42.83
N PRO A 737 5.65 -18.67 44.14
CA PRO A 737 4.86 -19.42 45.12
C PRO A 737 3.35 -19.08 45.00
N PHE A 738 2.50 -20.11 45.08
CA PHE A 738 1.04 -20.00 45.05
C PHE A 738 0.42 -20.33 46.41
N SER A 739 -0.78 -19.82 46.69
CA SER A 739 -1.57 -20.25 47.84
C SER A 739 -2.47 -21.45 47.51
N LEU A 740 -2.84 -22.25 48.52
CA LEU A 740 -3.77 -23.37 48.33
C LEU A 740 -5.15 -22.94 47.84
N GLU A 741 -5.56 -21.71 48.09
CA GLU A 741 -6.85 -21.14 47.66
C GLU A 741 -6.80 -20.67 46.20
N GLU A 742 -5.67 -20.10 45.79
CA GLU A 742 -5.42 -19.68 44.41
C GLU A 742 -5.34 -20.86 43.44
N LEU A 743 -4.63 -21.93 43.84
CA LEU A 743 -4.60 -23.19 43.10
C LEU A 743 -6.02 -23.71 42.85
N GLY A 744 -6.89 -23.70 43.87
CA GLY A 744 -8.29 -24.12 43.74
C GLY A 744 -9.10 -23.25 42.77
N ARG A 745 -8.94 -21.92 42.81
CA ARG A 745 -9.64 -20.99 41.93
C ARG A 745 -9.25 -21.14 40.46
N VAL A 746 -7.96 -21.33 40.16
CA VAL A 746 -7.48 -21.49 38.77
C VAL A 746 -7.97 -22.82 38.18
N ILE A 747 -7.95 -23.89 38.97
CA ILE A 747 -8.52 -25.19 38.56
C ILE A 747 -10.01 -25.05 38.26
N ALA A 748 -10.77 -24.35 39.10
CA ALA A 748 -12.19 -24.06 38.88
C ALA A 748 -12.46 -23.35 37.55
N ARG A 749 -11.64 -22.33 37.22
CA ARG A 749 -11.77 -21.54 36.00
C ARG A 749 -11.38 -22.34 34.75
N LEU A 750 -10.23 -22.99 34.78
CA LEU A 750 -9.67 -23.74 33.64
C LEU A 750 -10.57 -24.92 33.24
N ALA A 751 -11.20 -25.58 34.22
CA ALA A 751 -12.20 -26.61 33.96
C ALA A 751 -13.48 -26.07 33.29
N SER A 752 -13.77 -24.76 33.38
CA SER A 752 -15.04 -24.16 32.94
C SER A 752 -15.02 -23.41 31.58
N ALA A 753 -13.85 -22.99 31.06
CA ALA A 753 -13.77 -22.18 29.83
C ALA A 753 -13.84 -23.00 28.51
N GLY A 754 -14.77 -22.65 27.61
CA GLY A 754 -14.84 -23.17 26.22
C GLY A 754 -15.90 -24.23 25.94
N ALA A 755 -16.61 -24.72 26.96
CA ALA A 755 -17.81 -25.51 26.76
C ALA A 755 -19.01 -24.58 26.51
N ALA A 756 -19.94 -25.00 25.65
CA ALA A 756 -21.25 -24.38 25.61
C ALA A 756 -21.83 -24.36 27.03
N PHE A 757 -22.34 -23.21 27.45
CA PHE A 757 -22.91 -23.04 28.78
C PHE A 757 -24.29 -22.40 28.66
N THR A 758 -25.17 -22.73 29.60
CA THR A 758 -26.50 -22.15 29.67
C THR A 758 -26.43 -20.77 30.31
N ALA A 759 -26.89 -19.76 29.58
CA ALA A 759 -27.03 -18.39 30.07
C ALA A 759 -28.10 -17.65 29.25
N ASP A 760 -28.63 -16.59 29.85
CA ASP A 760 -29.47 -15.59 29.19
C ASP A 760 -28.57 -14.54 28.50
N LEU A 761 -29.09 -13.94 27.43
CA LEU A 761 -28.45 -12.84 26.69
C LEU A 761 -29.31 -11.58 26.79
N GLY A 762 -28.79 -10.56 27.47
CA GLY A 762 -29.40 -9.23 27.49
C GLY A 762 -28.95 -8.41 26.28
N VAL A 763 -29.89 -7.86 25.51
CA VAL A 763 -29.61 -6.97 24.38
C VAL A 763 -30.22 -5.59 24.65
N ALA A 764 -29.40 -4.55 24.54
CA ALA A 764 -29.82 -3.17 24.68
C ALA A 764 -29.10 -2.29 23.64
N GLU A 765 -29.83 -1.34 23.04
CA GLU A 765 -29.26 -0.34 22.12
C GLU A 765 -28.43 -0.95 20.96
N GLY A 766 -28.87 -2.11 20.47
CA GLY A 766 -28.19 -2.81 19.37
C GLY A 766 -26.92 -3.55 19.76
N ARG A 767 -26.60 -3.64 21.06
CA ARG A 767 -25.43 -4.32 21.61
C ARG A 767 -25.82 -5.39 22.62
N ILE A 768 -24.91 -6.34 22.82
CA ILE A 768 -25.01 -7.31 23.91
C ILE A 768 -24.69 -6.54 25.21
N ALA A 769 -25.65 -6.46 26.12
CA ALA A 769 -25.52 -5.72 27.37
C ALA A 769 -24.97 -6.60 28.50
N GLU A 770 -25.44 -7.85 28.59
CA GLU A 770 -25.03 -8.80 29.62
C GLU A 770 -25.16 -10.24 29.13
N ILE A 771 -24.29 -11.12 29.63
CA ILE A 771 -24.36 -12.57 29.42
C ILE A 771 -24.35 -13.21 30.81
N GLY A 772 -25.38 -13.97 31.15
CA GLY A 772 -25.54 -14.52 32.49
C GLY A 772 -26.99 -14.73 32.84
N ARG A 773 -27.38 -14.51 34.09
CA ARG A 773 -28.79 -14.59 34.49
C ARG A 773 -29.44 -13.22 34.40
N VAL A 774 -30.44 -13.06 33.53
CA VAL A 774 -31.19 -11.81 33.35
C VAL A 774 -32.48 -11.87 34.17
N PRO A 775 -32.68 -11.00 35.17
CA PRO A 775 -33.89 -11.05 36.00
C PRO A 775 -35.18 -10.85 35.19
N PRO A 776 -36.26 -11.59 35.49
CA PRO A 776 -37.56 -11.38 34.86
C PRO A 776 -38.05 -9.94 35.03
N GLY A 777 -38.61 -9.35 33.97
CA GLY A 777 -39.15 -7.98 33.98
C GLY A 777 -38.16 -6.86 33.64
N ARG A 778 -36.86 -7.14 33.49
CA ARG A 778 -35.86 -6.15 33.04
C ARG A 778 -35.88 -5.90 31.53
N ALA A 779 -36.30 -6.90 30.74
CA ALA A 779 -36.35 -6.82 29.28
C ALA A 779 -37.72 -6.35 28.78
N ARG A 780 -37.74 -5.46 27.78
CA ARG A 780 -38.99 -5.03 27.10
C ARG A 780 -39.62 -6.15 26.27
N ARG A 781 -38.80 -7.09 25.81
CA ARG A 781 -39.18 -8.26 25.02
C ARG A 781 -38.29 -9.41 25.45
N THR A 782 -38.90 -10.58 25.62
CA THR A 782 -38.20 -11.83 25.98
C THR A 782 -38.45 -12.83 24.85
N ILE A 783 -37.40 -13.48 24.37
CA ILE A 783 -37.47 -14.59 23.43
C ILE A 783 -37.09 -15.84 24.24
N ASP A 784 -37.98 -16.82 24.30
CA ASP A 784 -37.67 -18.10 24.93
C ASP A 784 -36.68 -18.86 24.05
N ALA A 785 -35.53 -19.21 24.61
CA ALA A 785 -34.43 -19.88 23.93
C ALA A 785 -34.11 -21.25 24.57
N ASP A 786 -35.03 -21.81 25.37
CA ASP A 786 -34.81 -23.10 25.99
C ASP A 786 -34.58 -24.20 24.93
N GLY A 787 -33.54 -25.01 25.14
CA GLY A 787 -33.08 -26.02 24.19
C GLY A 787 -32.46 -25.50 22.89
N LEU A 788 -32.34 -24.18 22.68
CA LEU A 788 -31.70 -23.58 21.51
C LEU A 788 -30.23 -23.23 21.77
N VAL A 789 -29.45 -23.15 20.69
CA VAL A 789 -28.10 -22.58 20.70
C VAL A 789 -28.18 -21.12 20.29
N ALA A 790 -27.64 -20.23 21.13
CA ALA A 790 -27.38 -18.85 20.78
C ALA A 790 -25.92 -18.70 20.32
N ALA A 791 -25.71 -18.19 19.11
CA ALA A 791 -24.40 -17.94 18.52
C ALA A 791 -24.31 -16.51 17.96
N PRO A 792 -23.10 -15.98 17.72
CA PRO A 792 -22.96 -14.77 16.92
C PRO A 792 -23.60 -15.02 15.54
N GLY A 793 -24.23 -14.00 14.99
CA GLY A 793 -24.80 -14.05 13.66
C GLY A 793 -23.76 -14.41 12.61
N PHE A 794 -24.12 -15.25 11.65
CA PHE A 794 -23.16 -15.77 10.68
C PHE A 794 -22.70 -14.69 9.71
N ILE A 795 -21.43 -14.76 9.32
CA ILE A 795 -20.77 -13.87 8.38
C ILE A 795 -20.48 -14.67 7.12
N ASP A 796 -21.18 -14.35 6.04
CA ASP A 796 -20.90 -14.87 4.72
C ASP A 796 -19.73 -14.10 4.10
N ILE A 797 -18.54 -14.68 4.24
CA ILE A 797 -17.29 -14.08 3.74
C ILE A 797 -17.21 -14.06 2.21
N HIS A 798 -18.07 -14.82 1.51
CA HIS A 798 -18.04 -14.98 0.07
C HIS A 798 -19.45 -14.88 -0.51
N SER A 799 -19.95 -13.66 -0.66
CA SER A 799 -21.25 -13.36 -1.27
C SER A 799 -21.08 -12.63 -2.61
N HIS A 800 -22.11 -12.72 -3.45
CA HIS A 800 -22.26 -11.99 -4.72
C HIS A 800 -23.50 -11.08 -4.72
N SER A 801 -23.91 -10.60 -3.54
CA SER A 801 -25.15 -9.84 -3.37
C SER A 801 -25.05 -8.33 -3.69
N ASP A 802 -23.94 -7.86 -4.23
CA ASP A 802 -23.65 -6.43 -4.48
C ASP A 802 -24.83 -5.67 -5.11
N TYR A 803 -25.37 -6.21 -6.20
CA TYR A 803 -26.55 -5.64 -6.86
C TYR A 803 -27.86 -6.26 -6.33
N HIS A 804 -27.81 -7.50 -5.83
CA HIS A 804 -29.01 -8.21 -5.37
C HIS A 804 -29.63 -7.56 -4.13
N LEU A 805 -28.84 -6.98 -3.23
CA LEU A 805 -29.34 -6.27 -2.05
C LEU A 805 -30.14 -5.01 -2.39
N LEU A 806 -29.96 -4.44 -3.58
CA LEU A 806 -30.78 -3.32 -4.06
C LEU A 806 -32.13 -3.82 -4.63
N LEU A 807 -32.17 -5.03 -5.16
CA LEU A 807 -33.37 -5.67 -5.71
C LEU A 807 -34.21 -6.38 -4.64
N ALA A 808 -33.54 -7.00 -3.66
CA ALA A 808 -34.11 -7.76 -2.56
C ALA A 808 -33.42 -7.41 -1.24
N PRO A 809 -33.62 -6.18 -0.71
CA PRO A 809 -32.97 -5.72 0.52
C PRO A 809 -33.32 -6.55 1.78
N GLY A 810 -34.36 -7.38 1.72
CA GLY A 810 -34.72 -8.35 2.75
C GLY A 810 -33.73 -9.52 2.89
N ALA A 811 -32.94 -9.80 1.85
CA ALA A 811 -31.92 -10.86 1.82
C ALA A 811 -32.42 -12.23 2.32
N ASP A 812 -33.66 -12.61 1.96
CA ASP A 812 -34.38 -13.73 2.58
C ASP A 812 -33.58 -15.05 2.62
N SER A 813 -32.91 -15.40 1.52
CA SER A 813 -32.10 -16.61 1.44
C SER A 813 -30.97 -16.63 2.46
N SER A 814 -30.33 -15.49 2.70
CA SER A 814 -29.20 -15.36 3.63
C SER A 814 -29.70 -15.23 5.07
N LEU A 815 -30.65 -14.33 5.31
CA LEU A 815 -31.15 -14.02 6.64
C LEU A 815 -31.78 -15.26 7.29
N ARG A 816 -32.57 -16.04 6.55
CA ARG A 816 -33.20 -17.27 7.06
C ARG A 816 -32.20 -18.41 7.34
N GLN A 817 -30.95 -18.30 6.87
CA GLN A 817 -29.86 -19.22 7.22
C GLN A 817 -29.10 -18.82 8.49
N GLY A 818 -29.45 -17.69 9.12
CA GLY A 818 -28.69 -17.14 10.26
C GLY A 818 -27.60 -16.15 9.86
N VAL A 819 -27.50 -15.79 8.58
CA VAL A 819 -26.53 -14.79 8.11
C VAL A 819 -26.98 -13.40 8.53
N THR A 820 -26.09 -12.69 9.21
CA THR A 820 -26.29 -11.28 9.62
C THR A 820 -25.35 -10.34 8.90
N THR A 821 -24.39 -10.87 8.14
CA THR A 821 -23.40 -10.09 7.40
C THR A 821 -22.99 -10.78 6.13
N GLU A 822 -22.93 -10.03 5.04
CA GLU A 822 -22.42 -10.50 3.76
C GLU A 822 -21.26 -9.63 3.29
N ILE A 823 -20.24 -10.28 2.72
CA ILE A 823 -19.14 -9.60 2.05
C ILE A 823 -19.28 -9.82 0.55
N GLY A 824 -19.62 -8.74 -0.16
CA GLY A 824 -19.71 -8.71 -1.61
C GLY A 824 -18.40 -8.31 -2.29
N GLY A 825 -18.46 -8.15 -3.60
CA GLY A 825 -17.31 -7.75 -4.41
C GLY A 825 -16.30 -8.86 -4.61
N ASN A 826 -16.72 -10.13 -4.54
CA ASN A 826 -15.87 -11.30 -4.71
C ASN A 826 -15.59 -11.64 -6.19
N CYS A 827 -14.64 -12.54 -6.42
CA CYS A 827 -14.27 -13.04 -7.76
C CYS A 827 -13.97 -11.94 -8.79
N GLY A 828 -13.44 -10.80 -8.33
CA GLY A 828 -13.06 -9.67 -9.17
C GLY A 828 -14.21 -8.78 -9.63
N TYR A 829 -15.47 -9.14 -9.38
CA TYR A 829 -16.62 -8.32 -9.76
C TYR A 829 -17.22 -7.65 -8.54
N ALA A 830 -17.22 -6.33 -8.56
CA ALA A 830 -17.83 -5.48 -7.53
C ALA A 830 -18.79 -4.47 -8.17
N ALA A 831 -19.78 -4.01 -7.40
CA ALA A 831 -20.68 -2.94 -7.84
C ALA A 831 -20.01 -1.57 -7.97
N ALA A 832 -18.90 -1.35 -7.28
CA ALA A 832 -18.12 -0.12 -7.30
C ALA A 832 -16.64 -0.37 -6.90
N PRO A 833 -15.69 0.51 -7.29
CA PRO A 833 -15.87 1.61 -8.23
C PRO A 833 -15.98 1.08 -9.66
N ILE A 834 -16.78 1.75 -10.49
CA ILE A 834 -17.04 1.35 -11.89
C ILE A 834 -17.22 2.59 -12.77
N TRP A 835 -16.54 2.64 -13.91
CA TRP A 835 -16.58 3.78 -14.85
C TRP A 835 -16.36 3.35 -16.30
N GLY A 836 -16.38 4.34 -17.21
CA GLY A 836 -16.14 4.13 -18.65
C GLY A 836 -17.16 3.21 -19.33
N ALA A 837 -16.78 2.68 -20.50
CA ALA A 837 -17.65 1.81 -21.30
C ALA A 837 -18.07 0.52 -20.56
N TRP A 838 -17.25 0.06 -19.60
CA TRP A 838 -17.58 -1.11 -18.79
C TRP A 838 -18.77 -0.87 -17.87
N ARG A 839 -18.90 0.35 -17.32
CA ARG A 839 -20.09 0.74 -16.58
C ARG A 839 -21.33 0.66 -17.47
N GLU A 840 -21.27 1.19 -18.68
CA GLU A 840 -22.40 1.16 -19.62
C GLU A 840 -22.83 -0.28 -19.93
N GLU A 841 -21.89 -1.16 -20.29
CA GLU A 841 -22.13 -2.58 -20.58
C GLU A 841 -22.78 -3.31 -19.38
N ARG A 842 -22.30 -3.05 -18.15
CA ARG A 842 -22.81 -3.69 -16.93
C ARG A 842 -24.18 -3.15 -16.51
N VAL A 843 -24.37 -1.83 -16.54
CA VAL A 843 -25.63 -1.18 -16.13
C VAL A 843 -26.75 -1.49 -17.12
N GLU A 844 -26.46 -1.54 -18.42
CA GLU A 844 -27.42 -1.97 -19.45
C GLU A 844 -27.94 -3.39 -19.16
N GLY A 845 -27.04 -4.32 -18.80
CA GLY A 845 -27.43 -5.68 -18.42
C GLY A 845 -28.40 -5.75 -17.24
N TYR A 846 -28.11 -5.05 -16.14
CA TYR A 846 -29.00 -5.04 -14.96
C TYR A 846 -30.32 -4.30 -15.23
N ARG A 847 -30.30 -3.24 -16.03
CA ARG A 847 -31.53 -2.51 -16.42
C ARG A 847 -32.43 -3.37 -17.30
N GLU A 848 -31.90 -4.03 -18.32
CA GLU A 848 -32.68 -4.87 -19.22
C GLU A 848 -33.29 -6.08 -18.50
N VAL A 849 -32.54 -6.68 -17.58
CA VAL A 849 -32.90 -7.96 -16.96
C VAL A 849 -33.75 -7.78 -15.70
N TYR A 850 -33.48 -6.72 -14.92
CA TYR A 850 -34.10 -6.49 -13.60
C TYR A 850 -34.72 -5.10 -13.44
N GLY A 851 -34.59 -4.20 -14.42
CA GLY A 851 -35.04 -2.81 -14.29
C GLY A 851 -34.24 -1.97 -13.30
N LEU A 852 -33.03 -2.41 -12.90
CA LEU A 852 -32.22 -1.72 -11.90
C LEU A 852 -31.34 -0.64 -12.53
N ASP A 853 -31.58 0.61 -12.15
CA ASP A 853 -30.66 1.71 -12.43
C ASP A 853 -29.47 1.71 -11.47
N CYS A 854 -28.28 2.01 -12.00
CA CYS A 854 -27.03 2.02 -11.24
C CYS A 854 -26.31 3.38 -11.41
N PRO A 855 -26.76 4.46 -10.75
CA PRO A 855 -26.27 5.82 -10.97
C PRO A 855 -24.89 6.10 -10.37
N TRP A 856 -24.35 5.23 -9.50
CA TRP A 856 -23.07 5.43 -8.84
C TRP A 856 -21.87 5.13 -9.74
N GLN A 857 -20.72 5.68 -9.35
CA GLN A 857 -19.39 5.34 -9.89
C GLN A 857 -18.40 4.98 -8.78
N GLY A 858 -18.47 5.65 -7.62
CA GLY A 858 -17.60 5.40 -6.46
C GLY A 858 -18.18 4.44 -5.43
N VAL A 859 -17.33 3.92 -4.53
CA VAL A 859 -17.75 3.05 -3.42
C VAL A 859 -18.62 3.83 -2.42
N GLY A 860 -18.23 5.07 -2.11
CA GLY A 860 -18.98 5.92 -1.19
C GLY A 860 -20.38 6.27 -1.72
N GLU A 861 -20.53 6.45 -3.04
CA GLU A 861 -21.83 6.64 -3.68
C GLU A 861 -22.69 5.38 -3.62
N TYR A 862 -22.10 4.24 -3.95
CA TYR A 862 -22.79 2.94 -3.89
C TYR A 862 -23.27 2.63 -2.45
N PHE A 863 -22.44 2.86 -1.44
CA PHE A 863 -22.83 2.69 -0.04
C PHE A 863 -24.02 3.56 0.37
N ARG A 864 -24.11 4.81 -0.11
CA ARG A 864 -25.30 5.64 0.14
C ARG A 864 -26.58 5.07 -0.48
N HIS A 865 -26.48 4.40 -1.63
CA HIS A 865 -27.64 3.76 -2.26
C HIS A 865 -28.09 2.52 -1.47
N LEU A 866 -27.15 1.72 -0.96
CA LEU A 866 -27.47 0.61 -0.06
C LEU A 866 -28.14 1.10 1.23
N GLU A 867 -27.59 2.16 1.84
CA GLU A 867 -28.15 2.76 3.05
C GLU A 867 -29.56 3.30 2.80
N ALA A 868 -29.80 3.95 1.66
CA ALA A 868 -31.12 4.43 1.28
C ALA A 868 -32.13 3.30 1.02
N ALA A 869 -31.69 2.16 0.47
CA ALA A 869 -32.54 0.99 0.27
C ALA A 869 -32.94 0.30 1.59
N GLY A 870 -32.12 0.45 2.63
CA GLY A 870 -32.26 -0.17 3.95
C GLY A 870 -32.05 -1.67 3.87
N LEU A 871 -31.03 -2.21 4.55
CA LEU A 871 -30.63 -3.60 4.43
C LEU A 871 -31.13 -4.44 5.60
N ALA A 872 -31.50 -5.70 5.36
CA ALA A 872 -31.78 -6.66 6.42
C ALA A 872 -30.51 -7.22 7.08
N VAL A 873 -29.44 -7.40 6.31
CA VAL A 873 -28.13 -7.87 6.75
C VAL A 873 -27.09 -6.76 6.67
N ASN A 874 -26.05 -6.81 7.49
CA ASN A 874 -24.90 -5.93 7.32
C ASN A 874 -24.15 -6.28 6.02
N PHE A 875 -23.53 -5.30 5.37
CA PHE A 875 -22.85 -5.52 4.09
C PHE A 875 -21.48 -4.85 4.02
N GLY A 876 -20.46 -5.60 3.64
CA GLY A 876 -19.12 -5.10 3.33
C GLY A 876 -18.78 -5.33 1.86
N LEU A 877 -17.88 -4.51 1.31
CA LEU A 877 -17.48 -4.60 -0.10
C LEU A 877 -15.98 -4.80 -0.25
N LEU A 878 -15.59 -5.78 -1.06
CA LEU A 878 -14.26 -5.86 -1.65
C LEU A 878 -14.26 -5.15 -3.02
N LEU A 879 -13.17 -4.47 -3.34
CA LEU A 879 -12.96 -3.90 -4.66
C LEU A 879 -12.77 -5.05 -5.66
N GLY A 880 -13.34 -4.95 -6.85
CA GLY A 880 -13.21 -5.99 -7.87
C GLY A 880 -12.12 -5.67 -8.90
N HIS A 881 -11.06 -6.48 -9.00
CA HIS A 881 -10.02 -6.30 -10.04
C HIS A 881 -10.61 -6.36 -11.46
N ASN A 882 -11.53 -7.28 -11.74
CA ASN A 882 -12.20 -7.36 -13.04
C ASN A 882 -13.02 -6.09 -13.32
N THR A 883 -13.66 -5.51 -12.29
CA THR A 883 -14.38 -4.22 -12.42
C THR A 883 -13.41 -3.06 -12.67
N LEU A 884 -12.29 -2.96 -11.95
CA LEU A 884 -11.27 -1.93 -12.14
C LEU A 884 -10.65 -1.99 -13.54
N ARG A 885 -10.20 -3.18 -13.93
CA ARG A 885 -9.60 -3.44 -15.24
C ARG A 885 -10.57 -3.20 -16.37
N GLY A 886 -11.80 -3.70 -16.23
CA GLY A 886 -12.87 -3.41 -17.19
C GLY A 886 -13.11 -1.92 -17.34
N SER A 887 -13.16 -1.17 -16.24
CA SER A 887 -13.41 0.27 -16.27
C SER A 887 -12.27 1.07 -16.90
N ALA A 888 -11.02 0.65 -16.70
CA ALA A 888 -9.85 1.32 -17.29
C ALA A 888 -9.65 1.02 -18.78
N MET A 889 -9.87 -0.23 -19.20
CA MET A 889 -9.45 -0.69 -20.54
C MET A 889 -10.44 -1.61 -21.26
N GLY A 890 -11.67 -1.71 -20.77
CA GLY A 890 -12.73 -2.54 -21.35
C GLY A 890 -12.42 -4.03 -21.33
N GLY A 891 -12.85 -4.74 -22.39
CA GLY A 891 -12.63 -6.18 -22.55
C GLY A 891 -11.29 -6.59 -23.17
N SER A 892 -10.29 -5.71 -23.20
CA SER A 892 -9.08 -5.92 -24.00
C SER A 892 -8.16 -7.03 -23.44
N ALA A 893 -7.59 -7.85 -24.33
CA ALA A 893 -6.70 -8.96 -23.96
C ALA A 893 -5.22 -8.58 -23.77
N ARG A 894 -4.87 -7.30 -23.91
CA ARG A 894 -3.48 -6.80 -23.73
C ARG A 894 -3.16 -6.53 -22.27
N ALA A 895 -1.88 -6.35 -21.94
CA ALA A 895 -1.46 -5.79 -20.65
C ALA A 895 -1.97 -4.33 -20.50
N ALA A 896 -2.26 -3.92 -19.26
CA ALA A 896 -2.59 -2.53 -18.96
C ALA A 896 -1.39 -1.62 -19.30
N ARG A 897 -1.67 -0.47 -19.92
CA ARG A 897 -0.66 0.58 -20.11
C ARG A 897 -0.36 1.25 -18.77
N PRO A 898 0.79 1.93 -18.61
CA PRO A 898 1.14 2.60 -17.36
C PRO A 898 0.02 3.52 -16.83
N GLU A 899 -0.61 4.30 -17.71
CA GLU A 899 -1.67 5.25 -17.35
C GLU A 899 -2.96 4.54 -16.89
N GLU A 900 -3.25 3.37 -17.47
CA GLU A 900 -4.41 2.56 -17.10
C GLU A 900 -4.19 1.82 -15.77
N LEU A 901 -2.97 1.35 -15.54
CA LEU A 901 -2.57 0.75 -14.27
C LEU A 901 -2.64 1.79 -13.15
N GLU A 902 -2.11 2.98 -13.38
CA GLU A 902 -2.18 4.10 -12.44
C GLU A 902 -3.64 4.49 -12.15
N ALA A 903 -4.51 4.54 -13.16
CA ALA A 903 -5.93 4.78 -12.97
C ALA A 903 -6.60 3.69 -12.10
N MET A 904 -6.27 2.41 -12.32
CA MET A 904 -6.77 1.31 -11.49
C MET A 904 -6.27 1.41 -10.04
N GLU A 905 -4.99 1.71 -9.83
CA GLU A 905 -4.43 1.91 -8.48
C GLU A 905 -5.05 3.10 -7.76
N ALA A 906 -5.22 4.23 -8.45
CA ALA A 906 -5.87 5.43 -7.91
C ALA A 906 -7.33 5.15 -7.52
N ALA A 907 -8.07 4.43 -8.36
CA ALA A 907 -9.44 3.99 -8.05
C ALA A 907 -9.47 3.01 -6.88
N ALA A 908 -8.49 2.11 -6.76
CA ALA A 908 -8.37 1.19 -5.64
C ALA A 908 -8.07 1.94 -4.33
N ARG A 909 -7.10 2.85 -4.30
CA ARG A 909 -6.80 3.68 -3.12
C ARG A 909 -8.01 4.51 -2.69
N ARG A 910 -8.72 5.12 -3.65
CA ARG A 910 -9.97 5.85 -3.38
C ARG A 910 -11.05 4.95 -2.79
N GLY A 911 -11.29 3.78 -3.40
CA GLY A 911 -12.27 2.82 -2.92
C GLY A 911 -11.98 2.33 -1.49
N MET A 912 -10.70 2.09 -1.17
CA MET A 912 -10.27 1.78 0.21
C MET A 912 -10.54 2.94 1.17
N ALA A 913 -10.23 4.18 0.77
CA ALA A 913 -10.51 5.38 1.57
C ALA A 913 -12.02 5.62 1.80
N GLU A 914 -12.85 5.21 0.84
CA GLU A 914 -14.32 5.27 0.93
C GLU A 914 -14.92 4.12 1.77
N GLY A 915 -14.09 3.19 2.27
CA GLY A 915 -14.44 2.18 3.25
C GLY A 915 -14.46 0.73 2.75
N ALA A 916 -13.97 0.45 1.54
CA ALA A 916 -13.83 -0.94 1.08
C ALA A 916 -12.89 -1.75 2.00
N LEU A 917 -13.15 -3.06 2.09
CA LEU A 917 -12.47 -3.95 3.04
C LEU A 917 -11.17 -4.55 2.47
N GLY A 918 -11.03 -4.56 1.15
CA GLY A 918 -9.89 -5.16 0.44
C GLY A 918 -10.13 -5.21 -1.07
N LEU A 919 -9.41 -6.10 -1.75
CA LEU A 919 -9.47 -6.35 -3.19
C LEU A 919 -9.80 -7.81 -3.45
N SER A 920 -10.56 -8.10 -4.50
CA SER A 920 -10.77 -9.44 -5.02
C SER A 920 -10.34 -9.58 -6.48
N THR A 921 -10.03 -10.81 -6.92
CA THR A 921 -9.68 -11.11 -8.32
C THR A 921 -10.49 -12.28 -8.87
N GLY A 922 -10.82 -12.21 -10.16
CA GLY A 922 -11.49 -13.26 -10.94
C GLY A 922 -10.66 -13.69 -12.13
N LEU A 923 -9.54 -14.36 -11.89
CA LEU A 923 -8.50 -14.60 -12.91
C LEU A 923 -8.89 -15.65 -13.96
N VAL A 924 -9.98 -16.38 -13.74
CA VAL A 924 -10.55 -17.26 -14.77
C VAL A 924 -11.44 -16.48 -15.75
N TYR A 925 -11.95 -15.30 -15.36
CA TYR A 925 -12.96 -14.54 -16.11
C TYR A 925 -12.40 -13.30 -16.82
N ARG A 926 -13.17 -12.79 -17.79
CA ARG A 926 -12.88 -11.50 -18.45
C ARG A 926 -13.06 -10.32 -17.49
N PRO A 927 -12.22 -9.27 -17.55
CA PRO A 927 -11.02 -9.12 -18.40
C PRO A 927 -9.73 -9.58 -17.69
N ALA A 928 -9.81 -10.04 -16.44
CA ALA A 928 -8.64 -10.36 -15.62
C ALA A 928 -7.90 -11.64 -16.03
N CYS A 929 -8.54 -12.54 -16.79
CA CYS A 929 -7.87 -13.72 -17.36
C CYS A 929 -6.68 -13.38 -18.28
N PHE A 930 -6.60 -12.14 -18.76
CA PHE A 930 -5.49 -11.60 -19.55
C PHE A 930 -4.46 -10.80 -18.74
N ALA A 931 -4.72 -10.55 -17.45
CA ALA A 931 -3.86 -9.72 -16.62
C ALA A 931 -2.56 -10.44 -16.23
N PRO A 932 -1.38 -9.80 -16.38
CA PRO A 932 -0.12 -10.35 -15.91
C PRO A 932 0.01 -10.25 -14.38
N PRO A 933 0.84 -11.10 -13.73
CA PRO A 933 1.03 -11.07 -12.27
C PRO A 933 1.47 -9.70 -11.71
N GLY A 934 2.26 -8.94 -12.47
CA GLY A 934 2.77 -7.62 -12.04
C GLY A 934 1.66 -6.58 -11.82
N GLU A 935 0.59 -6.65 -12.59
CA GLU A 935 -0.59 -5.79 -12.41
C GLU A 935 -1.30 -6.08 -11.09
N LEU A 936 -1.47 -7.36 -10.76
CA LEU A 936 -2.08 -7.79 -9.51
C LEU A 936 -1.22 -7.39 -8.31
N ALA A 937 0.11 -7.49 -8.44
CA ALA A 937 1.03 -7.08 -7.39
C ALA A 937 0.95 -5.56 -7.10
N ALA A 938 0.83 -4.73 -8.14
CA ALA A 938 0.65 -3.28 -7.97
C ALA A 938 -0.66 -2.95 -7.22
N LEU A 939 -1.78 -3.52 -7.65
CA LEU A 939 -3.09 -3.29 -7.00
C LEU A 939 -3.13 -3.86 -5.57
N ALA A 940 -2.55 -5.03 -5.35
CA ALA A 940 -2.40 -5.61 -4.02
C ALA A 940 -1.56 -4.70 -3.10
N GLY A 941 -0.49 -4.09 -3.63
CA GLY A 941 0.30 -3.08 -2.90
C GLY A 941 -0.53 -1.87 -2.48
N ALA A 942 -1.25 -1.26 -3.42
CA ALA A 942 -2.12 -0.10 -3.16
C ALA A 942 -3.21 -0.39 -2.11
N VAL A 943 -3.76 -1.60 -2.10
CA VAL A 943 -4.77 -2.03 -1.14
C VAL A 943 -4.14 -2.35 0.23
N ARG A 944 -2.92 -2.91 0.25
CA ARG A 944 -2.17 -3.22 1.47
C ARG A 944 -1.80 -1.97 2.26
N GLU A 945 -1.49 -0.86 1.59
CA GLU A 945 -1.20 0.44 2.21
C GLU A 945 -2.35 0.90 3.12
N ALA A 946 -3.60 0.63 2.72
CA ALA A 946 -4.81 0.88 3.51
C ALA A 946 -5.18 -0.28 4.49
N GLY A 947 -4.31 -1.28 4.61
CA GLY A 947 -4.48 -2.48 5.43
C GLY A 947 -5.34 -3.59 4.81
N GLY A 948 -5.82 -3.42 3.58
CA GLY A 948 -6.75 -4.33 2.90
C GLY A 948 -6.29 -5.78 2.81
N LEU A 949 -7.24 -6.69 2.55
CA LEU A 949 -6.95 -8.08 2.19
C LEU A 949 -7.03 -8.29 0.67
N LEU A 950 -6.45 -9.39 0.19
CA LEU A 950 -6.61 -9.89 -1.17
C LEU A 950 -7.43 -11.18 -1.14
N ALA A 951 -8.61 -11.20 -1.75
CA ALA A 951 -9.39 -12.41 -2.03
C ALA A 951 -9.16 -12.84 -3.49
N ALA A 952 -9.01 -14.13 -3.76
CA ALA A 952 -8.65 -14.56 -5.09
C ALA A 952 -9.41 -15.80 -5.56
N HIS A 953 -10.27 -15.61 -6.55
CA HIS A 953 -10.62 -16.65 -7.50
C HIS A 953 -9.44 -16.79 -8.46
N ILE A 954 -8.67 -17.85 -8.25
CA ILE A 954 -7.40 -18.12 -8.92
C ILE A 954 -7.58 -18.46 -10.41
N ARG A 955 -6.49 -18.36 -11.18
CA ARG A 955 -6.52 -18.46 -12.65
C ARG A 955 -6.98 -19.81 -13.19
N SER A 956 -6.81 -20.87 -12.41
CA SER A 956 -7.30 -22.20 -12.72
C SER A 956 -7.57 -22.95 -11.43
N GLU A 957 -8.69 -23.66 -11.39
CA GLU A 957 -9.06 -24.58 -10.30
C GLU A 957 -8.97 -26.05 -10.75
N GLY A 958 -8.48 -26.29 -11.97
CA GLY A 958 -8.35 -27.60 -12.60
C GLY A 958 -6.91 -27.86 -13.03
N ASP A 959 -6.66 -27.93 -14.35
CA ASP A 959 -5.39 -28.40 -14.88
C ASP A 959 -4.19 -27.56 -14.42
N GLY A 960 -4.34 -26.24 -14.31
CA GLY A 960 -3.30 -25.31 -13.85
C GLY A 960 -3.42 -24.91 -12.36
N LEU A 961 -4.05 -25.73 -11.51
CA LEU A 961 -4.33 -25.39 -10.12
C LEU A 961 -3.07 -25.02 -9.32
N LEU A 962 -2.00 -25.81 -9.44
CA LEU A 962 -0.79 -25.62 -8.61
C LEU A 962 -0.03 -24.35 -9.03
N GLU A 963 0.04 -24.09 -10.34
CA GLU A 963 0.61 -22.89 -10.91
C GLU A 963 -0.17 -21.64 -10.51
N ALA A 964 -1.50 -21.72 -10.53
CA ALA A 964 -2.38 -20.61 -10.12
C ALA A 964 -2.27 -20.31 -8.61
N LEU A 965 -2.12 -21.35 -7.78
CA LEU A 965 -1.85 -21.18 -6.34
C LEU A 965 -0.46 -20.55 -6.11
N ALA A 966 0.57 -21.02 -6.80
CA ALA A 966 1.91 -20.46 -6.71
C ALA A 966 1.95 -18.99 -7.15
N GLU A 967 1.24 -18.64 -8.23
CA GLU A 967 1.09 -17.26 -8.72
C GLU A 967 0.52 -16.34 -7.63
N ILE A 968 -0.65 -16.69 -7.08
CA ILE A 968 -1.33 -15.80 -6.13
C ILE A 968 -0.62 -15.73 -4.77
N ILE A 969 -0.03 -16.84 -4.31
CA ILE A 969 0.80 -16.86 -3.09
C ILE A 969 2.04 -16.00 -3.30
N GLY A 970 2.66 -16.07 -4.48
CA GLY A 970 3.80 -15.22 -4.86
C GLY A 970 3.46 -13.72 -4.83
N ILE A 971 2.31 -13.35 -5.40
CA ILE A 971 1.81 -11.96 -5.35
C ILE A 971 1.58 -11.52 -3.89
N ALA A 972 0.89 -12.36 -3.10
CA ALA A 972 0.59 -12.04 -1.71
C ALA A 972 1.86 -11.90 -0.86
N ARG A 973 2.87 -12.74 -1.11
CA ARG A 973 4.18 -12.69 -0.45
C ARG A 973 4.91 -11.38 -0.79
N SER A 974 4.98 -11.01 -2.06
CA SER A 974 5.64 -9.78 -2.51
C SER A 974 4.96 -8.52 -1.98
N ALA A 975 3.63 -8.47 -2.00
CA ALA A 975 2.86 -7.34 -1.47
C ALA A 975 2.66 -7.37 0.06
N ARG A 976 3.05 -8.46 0.74
CA ARG A 976 2.81 -8.72 2.16
C ARG A 976 1.35 -8.49 2.57
N ILE A 977 0.42 -8.90 1.71
CA ILE A 977 -1.03 -8.73 1.91
C ILE A 977 -1.68 -10.02 2.44
N PRO A 978 -2.62 -9.93 3.40
CA PRO A 978 -3.38 -11.11 3.82
C PRO A 978 -4.17 -11.70 2.64
N LEU A 979 -3.95 -12.99 2.35
CA LEU A 979 -4.55 -13.67 1.20
C LEU A 979 -5.73 -14.54 1.64
N GLN A 980 -6.85 -14.46 0.94
CA GLN A 980 -7.96 -15.41 1.02
C GLN A 980 -8.09 -16.11 -0.34
N ILE A 981 -7.83 -17.41 -0.38
CA ILE A 981 -8.10 -18.20 -1.58
C ILE A 981 -9.60 -18.48 -1.60
N SER A 982 -10.28 -17.90 -2.57
CA SER A 982 -11.72 -18.04 -2.71
C SER A 982 -12.10 -19.47 -3.05
N HIS A 983 -13.16 -19.97 -2.41
CA HIS A 983 -13.85 -21.23 -2.72
C HIS A 983 -12.92 -22.37 -3.17
N LEU A 984 -11.85 -22.62 -2.41
CA LEU A 984 -10.75 -23.53 -2.76
C LEU A 984 -11.28 -24.91 -3.16
N LYS A 985 -10.90 -25.39 -4.35
CA LYS A 985 -11.40 -26.66 -4.91
C LYS A 985 -10.42 -27.30 -5.89
N THR A 986 -10.67 -28.56 -6.20
CA THR A 986 -10.07 -29.30 -7.32
C THR A 986 -11.17 -29.66 -8.31
N SER A 987 -11.22 -28.98 -9.45
CA SER A 987 -12.28 -29.11 -10.46
C SER A 987 -11.88 -30.10 -11.55
N GLY A 988 -12.77 -31.07 -11.82
CA GLY A 988 -12.58 -32.15 -12.79
C GLY A 988 -11.85 -33.35 -12.18
N GLU A 989 -12.31 -34.55 -12.51
CA GLU A 989 -11.83 -35.81 -11.94
C GLU A 989 -10.30 -35.98 -12.06
N GLY A 990 -9.72 -35.62 -13.21
CA GLY A 990 -8.27 -35.66 -13.44
C GLY A 990 -7.44 -34.75 -12.52
N ASN A 991 -8.07 -33.83 -11.79
CA ASN A 991 -7.42 -32.88 -10.90
C ASN A 991 -7.63 -33.19 -9.42
N TRP A 992 -8.48 -34.16 -9.05
CA TRP A 992 -8.79 -34.44 -7.65
C TRP A 992 -7.57 -34.85 -6.83
N ALA A 993 -6.62 -35.58 -7.42
CA ALA A 993 -5.38 -35.98 -6.75
C ALA A 993 -4.45 -34.80 -6.40
N LYS A 994 -4.63 -33.62 -7.03
CA LYS A 994 -3.78 -32.44 -6.78
C LYS A 994 -4.02 -31.79 -5.42
N LEU A 995 -5.05 -32.20 -4.67
CA LEU A 995 -5.39 -31.58 -3.38
C LEU A 995 -4.21 -31.63 -2.40
N ASP A 996 -3.48 -32.75 -2.33
CA ASP A 996 -2.37 -32.90 -1.38
C ASP A 996 -1.28 -31.85 -1.64
N SER A 997 -0.90 -31.68 -2.90
CA SER A 997 0.06 -30.65 -3.31
C SER A 997 -0.46 -29.24 -3.11
N ALA A 998 -1.75 -29.00 -3.37
CA ALA A 998 -2.38 -27.69 -3.15
C ALA A 998 -2.36 -27.30 -1.67
N LEU A 999 -2.73 -28.22 -0.78
CA LEU A 999 -2.68 -28.00 0.67
C LEU A 999 -1.24 -27.80 1.16
N ALA A 1000 -0.29 -28.60 0.67
CA ALA A 1000 1.12 -28.45 1.03
C ALA A 1000 1.67 -27.06 0.65
N LEU A 1001 1.32 -26.53 -0.53
CA LEU A 1001 1.73 -25.17 -0.95
C LEU A 1001 1.16 -24.09 -0.01
N ILE A 1002 -0.12 -24.21 0.36
CA ILE A 1002 -0.78 -23.25 1.26
C ILE A 1002 -0.18 -23.33 2.67
N GLU A 1003 -0.01 -24.54 3.20
CA GLU A 1003 0.53 -24.79 4.54
C GLU A 1003 1.99 -24.33 4.64
N ALA A 1004 2.81 -24.53 3.60
CA ALA A 1004 4.17 -23.98 3.53
C ALA A 1004 4.18 -22.44 3.60
N ALA A 1005 3.34 -21.77 2.80
CA ALA A 1005 3.23 -20.31 2.83
C ALA A 1005 2.78 -19.79 4.21
N ARG A 1006 1.88 -20.51 4.90
CA ARG A 1006 1.47 -20.18 6.27
C ARG A 1006 2.59 -20.38 7.28
N ALA A 1007 3.38 -21.45 7.14
CA ALA A 1007 4.53 -21.71 8.00
C ALA A 1007 5.64 -20.65 7.86
N GLU A 1008 5.74 -20.01 6.70
CA GLU A 1008 6.59 -18.82 6.46
C GLU A 1008 6.06 -17.53 7.13
N GLY A 1009 4.89 -17.56 7.77
CA GLY A 1009 4.26 -16.41 8.40
C GLY A 1009 3.34 -15.59 7.50
N LEU A 1010 3.06 -16.03 6.26
CA LEU A 1010 2.09 -15.36 5.40
C LEU A 1010 0.65 -15.64 5.87
N ALA A 1011 -0.17 -14.60 6.00
CA ALA A 1011 -1.55 -14.70 6.44
C ALA A 1011 -2.49 -15.22 5.34
N VAL A 1012 -2.33 -16.50 4.96
CA VAL A 1012 -3.14 -17.19 3.93
C VAL A 1012 -4.30 -17.94 4.57
N THR A 1013 -5.53 -17.63 4.17
CA THR A 1013 -6.75 -18.35 4.52
C THR A 1013 -7.46 -18.80 3.25
N ALA A 1014 -8.53 -19.58 3.39
CA ALA A 1014 -9.44 -19.85 2.28
C ALA A 1014 -10.88 -19.85 2.76
N ASP A 1015 -11.82 -19.83 1.83
CA ASP A 1015 -13.24 -20.09 2.11
C ASP A 1015 -13.74 -21.26 1.27
N ARG A 1016 -14.86 -21.87 1.69
CA ARG A 1016 -15.48 -22.98 0.98
C ARG A 1016 -16.98 -23.12 1.29
N TYR A 1017 -17.79 -23.29 0.25
CA TYR A 1017 -19.19 -23.75 0.35
C TYR A 1017 -19.27 -25.28 0.45
N PRO A 1018 -20.27 -25.85 1.18
CA PRO A 1018 -20.38 -27.28 1.49
C PRO A 1018 -21.05 -28.11 0.36
N TYR A 1019 -20.63 -27.90 -0.90
CA TYR A 1019 -21.20 -28.58 -2.06
C TYR A 1019 -20.14 -28.97 -3.10
N THR A 1020 -20.42 -30.01 -3.89
CA THR A 1020 -19.53 -30.56 -4.94
C THR A 1020 -19.81 -30.03 -6.34
N ALA A 1021 -20.84 -29.18 -6.52
CA ALA A 1021 -21.03 -28.44 -7.75
C ALA A 1021 -20.71 -26.94 -7.59
N ALA A 1022 -20.18 -26.34 -8.66
CA ALA A 1022 -19.95 -24.89 -8.75
C ALA A 1022 -21.12 -24.24 -9.51
N ASN A 1023 -21.25 -22.91 -9.44
CA ASN A 1023 -22.19 -22.16 -10.25
C ASN A 1023 -21.55 -20.87 -10.78
N THR A 1024 -21.70 -20.63 -12.09
CA THR A 1024 -21.22 -19.45 -12.82
C THR A 1024 -21.84 -19.44 -14.23
N GLY A 1025 -21.52 -18.45 -15.06
CA GLY A 1025 -21.98 -18.36 -16.44
C GLY A 1025 -21.59 -19.58 -17.29
N LEU A 1026 -22.46 -19.96 -18.23
CA LEU A 1026 -22.20 -21.03 -19.20
C LEU A 1026 -21.07 -20.66 -20.17
N ASP A 1027 -20.80 -19.37 -20.36
CA ASP A 1027 -19.69 -18.85 -21.16
C ASP A 1027 -18.30 -19.22 -20.59
N ALA A 1028 -18.21 -19.67 -19.34
CA ALA A 1028 -16.99 -20.23 -18.77
C ALA A 1028 -16.46 -21.47 -19.52
N VAL A 1029 -17.30 -22.13 -20.32
CA VAL A 1029 -16.88 -23.24 -21.19
C VAL A 1029 -16.16 -22.79 -22.44
N LEU A 1030 -16.18 -21.48 -22.76
CA LEU A 1030 -15.53 -20.93 -23.95
C LEU A 1030 -14.02 -20.80 -23.73
N PRO A 1031 -13.21 -21.02 -24.77
CA PRO A 1031 -11.77 -20.81 -24.68
C PRO A 1031 -11.43 -19.33 -24.50
N ARG A 1032 -10.30 -19.03 -23.85
CA ARG A 1032 -9.91 -17.66 -23.48
C ARG A 1032 -9.92 -16.67 -24.64
N TRP A 1033 -9.55 -17.08 -25.85
CA TRP A 1033 -9.54 -16.21 -27.03
C TRP A 1033 -10.93 -15.74 -27.44
N ALA A 1034 -11.98 -16.50 -27.11
CA ALA A 1034 -13.35 -16.15 -27.42
C ALA A 1034 -13.93 -15.11 -26.45
N LEU A 1035 -13.31 -14.92 -25.27
CA LEU A 1035 -13.73 -13.98 -24.23
C LEU A 1035 -13.22 -12.55 -24.47
N GLU A 1036 -12.41 -12.29 -25.50
CA GLU A 1036 -11.88 -10.95 -25.78
C GLU A 1036 -12.94 -9.98 -26.31
N GLY A 1037 -12.85 -8.72 -25.89
CA GLY A 1037 -13.73 -7.63 -26.34
C GLY A 1037 -15.07 -7.59 -25.61
N SER A 1038 -15.89 -6.59 -25.91
CA SER A 1038 -17.25 -6.36 -25.39
C SER A 1038 -18.17 -7.58 -25.53
N ARG A 1039 -19.23 -7.66 -24.72
CA ARG A 1039 -20.26 -8.70 -24.84
C ARG A 1039 -20.81 -8.79 -26.26
N LYS A 1040 -21.04 -7.64 -26.92
CA LYS A 1040 -21.51 -7.59 -28.31
C LYS A 1040 -20.52 -8.22 -29.29
N GLU A 1041 -19.23 -7.95 -29.14
CA GLU A 1041 -18.17 -8.55 -29.95
C GLU A 1041 -18.05 -10.07 -29.71
N GLN A 1042 -18.17 -10.52 -28.47
CA GLN A 1042 -18.18 -11.95 -28.14
C GLN A 1042 -19.37 -12.68 -28.77
N VAL A 1043 -20.59 -12.13 -28.65
CA VAL A 1043 -21.79 -12.69 -29.31
C VAL A 1043 -21.64 -12.69 -30.82
N ALA A 1044 -21.06 -11.64 -31.42
CA ALA A 1044 -20.77 -11.60 -32.85
C ALA A 1044 -19.81 -12.73 -33.25
N ARG A 1045 -18.78 -13.00 -32.44
CA ARG A 1045 -17.81 -14.08 -32.65
C ARG A 1045 -18.45 -15.48 -32.55
N LEU A 1046 -19.45 -15.67 -31.70
CA LEU A 1046 -20.22 -16.93 -31.67
C LEU A 1046 -20.99 -17.20 -32.97
N ARG A 1047 -21.29 -16.16 -33.77
CA ARG A 1047 -22.04 -16.24 -35.02
C ARG A 1047 -21.15 -16.18 -36.27
N GLU A 1048 -19.91 -15.73 -36.12
CA GLU A 1048 -18.94 -15.60 -37.22
C GLU A 1048 -18.50 -17.00 -37.70
N PRO A 1049 -18.60 -17.33 -39.00
CA PRO A 1049 -18.41 -18.69 -39.50
C PRO A 1049 -17.10 -19.36 -39.09
N ASP A 1050 -15.96 -18.67 -39.22
CA ASP A 1050 -14.64 -19.26 -38.99
C ASP A 1050 -14.38 -19.45 -37.49
N ALA A 1051 -14.68 -18.44 -36.67
CA ALA A 1051 -14.60 -18.52 -35.22
C ALA A 1051 -15.56 -19.56 -34.65
N ARG A 1052 -16.79 -19.64 -35.17
CA ARG A 1052 -17.78 -20.65 -34.75
C ARG A 1052 -17.33 -22.06 -35.09
N ALA A 1053 -16.74 -22.28 -36.27
CA ALA A 1053 -16.18 -23.58 -36.65
C ALA A 1053 -15.05 -24.00 -35.71
N ARG A 1054 -14.16 -23.06 -35.37
CA ARG A 1054 -13.09 -23.29 -34.39
C ARG A 1054 -13.64 -23.60 -32.99
N LEU A 1055 -14.62 -22.82 -32.51
CA LEU A 1055 -15.28 -23.05 -31.23
C LEU A 1055 -15.92 -24.43 -31.17
N LEU A 1056 -16.64 -24.84 -32.22
CA LEU A 1056 -17.22 -26.18 -32.30
C LEU A 1056 -16.15 -27.26 -32.17
N ALA A 1057 -15.05 -27.16 -32.91
CA ALA A 1057 -13.96 -28.13 -32.82
C ALA A 1057 -13.36 -28.23 -31.40
N GLU A 1058 -13.14 -27.10 -30.73
CA GLU A 1058 -12.61 -27.06 -29.36
C GLU A 1058 -13.63 -27.61 -28.33
N LEU A 1059 -14.92 -27.32 -28.48
CA LEU A 1059 -15.98 -27.82 -27.59
C LEU A 1059 -16.28 -29.32 -27.81
N GLU A 1060 -16.20 -29.79 -29.06
CA GLU A 1060 -16.42 -31.20 -29.44
C GLU A 1060 -15.25 -32.11 -29.05
N ALA A 1061 -14.07 -31.55 -28.81
CA ALA A 1061 -12.93 -32.30 -28.27
C ALA A 1061 -13.16 -32.76 -26.82
N ARG A 1062 -14.17 -32.22 -26.12
CA ARG A 1062 -14.52 -32.66 -24.77
C ARG A 1062 -15.21 -34.03 -24.80
N PRO A 1063 -15.00 -34.89 -23.79
CA PRO A 1063 -15.75 -36.14 -23.67
C PRO A 1063 -17.26 -35.88 -23.66
N ALA A 1064 -18.05 -36.68 -24.38
CA ALA A 1064 -19.50 -36.50 -24.45
C ALA A 1064 -20.16 -36.46 -23.05
N ALA A 1065 -19.66 -37.28 -22.13
CA ALA A 1065 -20.11 -37.33 -20.74
C ALA A 1065 -19.94 -36.02 -19.96
N TYR A 1066 -19.05 -35.12 -20.40
CA TYR A 1066 -18.88 -33.79 -19.77
C TYR A 1066 -20.18 -33.00 -19.76
N TRP A 1067 -20.96 -33.04 -20.84
CA TRP A 1067 -22.18 -32.25 -20.96
C TRP A 1067 -23.31 -32.70 -20.03
N GLY A 1068 -23.29 -33.96 -19.60
CA GLY A 1068 -24.17 -34.46 -18.53
C GLY A 1068 -23.80 -33.95 -17.13
N THR A 1069 -22.64 -33.30 -16.96
CA THR A 1069 -22.20 -32.71 -15.69
C THR A 1069 -22.41 -31.20 -15.61
N VAL A 1070 -23.02 -30.59 -16.64
CA VAL A 1070 -23.31 -29.16 -16.71
C VAL A 1070 -24.82 -28.98 -16.78
N MET A 1071 -25.41 -28.33 -15.78
CA MET A 1071 -26.85 -28.07 -15.70
C MET A 1071 -27.16 -26.61 -15.96
N ILE A 1072 -28.19 -26.32 -16.75
CA ILE A 1072 -28.62 -24.94 -17.04
C ILE A 1072 -29.41 -24.42 -15.83
N ALA A 1073 -28.90 -23.36 -15.21
CA ALA A 1073 -29.47 -22.80 -13.99
C ALA A 1073 -30.47 -21.68 -14.30
N GLU A 1074 -30.09 -20.68 -15.09
CA GLU A 1074 -30.95 -19.54 -15.41
C GLU A 1074 -30.73 -19.06 -16.84
N VAL A 1075 -31.82 -18.66 -17.50
CA VAL A 1075 -31.86 -18.06 -18.83
C VAL A 1075 -32.80 -16.85 -18.81
N THR A 1076 -32.63 -15.92 -19.75
CA THR A 1076 -33.43 -14.69 -19.78
C THR A 1076 -34.68 -14.83 -20.64
N LEU A 1077 -34.58 -15.50 -21.79
CA LEU A 1077 -35.68 -15.58 -22.75
C LEU A 1077 -36.72 -16.65 -22.37
N GLU A 1078 -38.00 -16.28 -22.43
CA GLU A 1078 -39.13 -17.17 -22.11
C GLU A 1078 -39.07 -18.54 -22.81
N PRO A 1079 -38.78 -18.64 -24.14
CA PRO A 1079 -38.78 -19.92 -24.82
C PRO A 1079 -37.69 -20.89 -24.34
N HIS A 1080 -36.59 -20.37 -23.77
CA HIS A 1080 -35.48 -21.20 -23.30
C HIS A 1080 -35.67 -21.69 -21.86
N ARG A 1081 -36.66 -21.18 -21.12
CA ARG A 1081 -36.92 -21.61 -19.74
C ARG A 1081 -37.19 -23.10 -19.61
N VAL A 1082 -37.62 -23.75 -20.70
CA VAL A 1082 -37.84 -25.21 -20.77
C VAL A 1082 -36.56 -26.03 -20.55
N TYR A 1083 -35.39 -25.40 -20.66
CA TYR A 1083 -34.08 -26.03 -20.47
C TYR A 1083 -33.54 -25.87 -19.04
N GLN A 1084 -34.15 -25.02 -18.21
CA GLN A 1084 -33.71 -24.83 -16.82
C GLN A 1084 -33.86 -26.11 -16.00
N GLY A 1085 -32.85 -26.42 -15.20
CA GLY A 1085 -32.79 -27.66 -14.40
C GLY A 1085 -32.42 -28.91 -15.23
N LEU A 1086 -32.26 -28.79 -16.55
CA LEU A 1086 -31.75 -29.89 -17.38
C LEU A 1086 -30.24 -29.79 -17.51
N SER A 1087 -29.59 -30.95 -17.61
CA SER A 1087 -28.21 -31.03 -18.08
C SER A 1087 -28.09 -30.60 -19.55
N VAL A 1088 -26.90 -30.18 -19.98
CA VAL A 1088 -26.69 -29.64 -21.33
C VAL A 1088 -26.95 -30.70 -22.41
N ASP A 1089 -26.64 -31.97 -22.16
CA ASP A 1089 -26.95 -33.07 -23.07
C ASP A 1089 -28.45 -33.37 -23.15
N GLU A 1090 -29.17 -33.34 -22.02
CA GLU A 1090 -30.64 -33.44 -22.00
C GLU A 1090 -31.30 -32.26 -22.74
N ALA A 1091 -30.84 -31.04 -22.49
CA ALA A 1091 -31.34 -29.83 -23.15
C ALA A 1091 -31.05 -29.85 -24.66
N ALA A 1092 -29.85 -30.27 -25.06
CA ALA A 1092 -29.47 -30.43 -26.47
C ALA A 1092 -30.30 -31.52 -27.15
N ALA A 1093 -30.53 -32.66 -26.49
CA ALA A 1093 -31.41 -33.71 -27.00
C ALA A 1093 -32.85 -33.21 -27.19
N ARG A 1094 -33.36 -32.42 -26.24
CA ARG A 1094 -34.68 -31.79 -26.34
C ARG A 1094 -34.77 -30.78 -27.49
N ALA A 1095 -33.68 -30.08 -27.78
CA ALA A 1095 -33.57 -29.17 -28.93
C ALA A 1095 -33.30 -29.89 -30.26
N GLY A 1096 -33.04 -31.20 -30.26
CA GLY A 1096 -32.66 -31.96 -31.45
C GLY A 1096 -31.25 -31.62 -31.98
N GLN A 1097 -30.35 -31.16 -31.11
CA GLN A 1097 -29.01 -30.67 -31.45
C GLN A 1097 -27.93 -31.49 -30.74
N ARG A 1098 -26.67 -31.37 -31.22
CA ARG A 1098 -25.50 -31.86 -30.49
C ARG A 1098 -25.14 -30.87 -29.37
N PRO A 1099 -24.61 -31.31 -28.21
CA PRO A 1099 -24.33 -30.43 -27.07
C PRO A 1099 -23.52 -29.17 -27.40
N ALA A 1100 -22.39 -29.30 -28.12
CA ALA A 1100 -21.56 -28.15 -28.49
C ALA A 1100 -22.31 -27.13 -29.39
N VAL A 1101 -23.14 -27.61 -30.31
CA VAL A 1101 -23.96 -26.74 -31.18
C VAL A 1101 -25.01 -26.01 -30.34
N PHE A 1102 -25.71 -26.76 -29.50
CA PHE A 1102 -26.72 -26.22 -28.61
C PHE A 1102 -26.17 -25.14 -27.67
N VAL A 1103 -25.01 -25.37 -27.06
CA VAL A 1103 -24.36 -24.40 -26.18
C VAL A 1103 -24.05 -23.10 -26.91
N LEU A 1104 -23.46 -23.17 -28.11
CA LEU A 1104 -23.13 -21.97 -28.88
C LEU A 1104 -24.38 -21.22 -29.34
N ASP A 1105 -25.42 -21.93 -29.77
CA ASP A 1105 -26.68 -21.33 -30.20
C ASP A 1105 -27.41 -20.67 -29.02
N LEU A 1106 -27.47 -21.35 -27.87
CA LEU A 1106 -28.07 -20.83 -26.65
C LEU A 1106 -27.33 -19.59 -26.16
N LEU A 1107 -25.99 -19.64 -26.06
CA LEU A 1107 -25.16 -18.50 -25.67
C LEU A 1107 -25.30 -17.32 -26.63
N ALA A 1108 -25.39 -17.57 -27.94
CA ALA A 1108 -25.57 -16.51 -28.92
C ALA A 1108 -26.98 -15.90 -28.89
N ALA A 1109 -28.01 -16.69 -28.56
CA ALA A 1109 -29.39 -16.24 -28.49
C ALA A 1109 -29.68 -15.48 -27.18
N GLU A 1110 -29.14 -15.94 -26.06
CA GLU A 1110 -29.24 -15.32 -24.73
C GLU A 1110 -28.23 -14.19 -24.49
N GLU A 1111 -27.44 -13.83 -25.51
CA GLU A 1111 -26.37 -12.84 -25.42
C GLU A 1111 -25.41 -13.07 -24.23
N LEU A 1112 -24.99 -14.32 -24.05
CA LEU A 1112 -24.14 -14.80 -22.95
C LEU A 1112 -24.77 -14.75 -21.55
N ARG A 1113 -26.09 -14.49 -21.41
CA ARG A 1113 -26.79 -14.41 -20.12
C ARG A 1113 -27.41 -15.75 -19.72
N VAL A 1114 -26.55 -16.77 -19.64
CA VAL A 1114 -26.92 -18.12 -19.25
C VAL A 1114 -26.08 -18.51 -18.04
N GLU A 1115 -26.73 -18.82 -16.93
CA GLU A 1115 -26.07 -19.37 -15.74
C GLU A 1115 -26.09 -20.90 -15.78
N ALA A 1116 -25.05 -21.53 -15.27
CA ALA A 1116 -24.90 -22.98 -15.24
C ALA A 1116 -24.32 -23.49 -13.91
N ILE A 1117 -24.62 -24.75 -13.59
CA ILE A 1117 -24.11 -25.49 -12.44
C ILE A 1117 -23.21 -26.61 -12.95
N TYR A 1118 -22.00 -26.73 -12.38
CA TYR A 1118 -20.94 -27.61 -12.84
C TYR A 1118 -20.61 -28.66 -11.79
N PHE A 1119 -20.97 -29.92 -12.04
CA PHE A 1119 -20.74 -31.06 -11.14
C PHE A 1119 -19.34 -31.66 -11.37
N SER A 1120 -18.31 -31.03 -10.79
CA SER A 1120 -16.92 -31.36 -11.11
C SER A 1120 -16.02 -31.72 -9.93
N MET A 1121 -16.52 -31.67 -8.69
CA MET A 1121 -15.70 -31.82 -7.49
C MET A 1121 -15.96 -33.13 -6.74
N SER A 1122 -14.97 -33.56 -5.96
CA SER A 1122 -15.06 -34.74 -5.09
C SER A 1122 -15.53 -34.39 -3.69
N GLU A 1123 -16.46 -35.19 -3.18
CA GLU A 1123 -16.95 -35.10 -1.80
C GLU A 1123 -15.83 -35.37 -0.78
N ALA A 1124 -14.91 -36.30 -1.08
CA ALA A 1124 -13.77 -36.60 -0.21
C ALA A 1124 -12.84 -35.37 -0.10
N ASN A 1125 -12.59 -34.69 -1.22
CA ASN A 1125 -11.78 -33.47 -1.23
C ASN A 1125 -12.49 -32.32 -0.50
N LEU A 1126 -13.81 -32.19 -0.66
CA LEU A 1126 -14.62 -31.21 0.07
C LEU A 1126 -14.44 -31.35 1.58
N ARG A 1127 -14.60 -32.56 2.13
CA ARG A 1127 -14.42 -32.83 3.57
C ARG A 1127 -13.01 -32.47 4.06
N ARG A 1128 -11.98 -32.86 3.29
CA ARG A 1128 -10.57 -32.61 3.63
C ARG A 1128 -10.18 -31.12 3.58
N ILE A 1129 -10.87 -30.32 2.76
CA ILE A 1129 -10.70 -28.87 2.71
C ILE A 1129 -11.41 -28.24 3.91
N LEU A 1130 -12.68 -28.57 4.13
CA LEU A 1130 -13.48 -28.00 5.22
C LEU A 1130 -12.94 -28.34 6.62
N SER A 1131 -12.27 -29.48 6.78
CA SER A 1131 -11.63 -29.88 8.04
C SER A 1131 -10.42 -29.02 8.41
N ARG A 1132 -9.87 -28.21 7.49
CA ARG A 1132 -8.71 -27.35 7.78
C ARG A 1132 -9.13 -26.16 8.61
N GLU A 1133 -8.42 -25.88 9.70
CA GLU A 1133 -8.80 -24.81 10.63
C GLU A 1133 -8.90 -23.43 9.98
N TRP A 1134 -8.03 -23.15 9.01
CA TRP A 1134 -7.92 -21.87 8.30
C TRP A 1134 -8.90 -21.70 7.13
N VAL A 1135 -9.81 -22.64 6.93
CA VAL A 1135 -10.90 -22.58 5.93
C VAL A 1135 -12.19 -22.09 6.58
N MET A 1136 -12.68 -20.95 6.11
CA MET A 1136 -13.96 -20.33 6.51
C MET A 1136 -15.10 -20.83 5.63
N ILE A 1137 -16.34 -20.51 6.03
CA ILE A 1137 -17.53 -20.79 5.22
C ILE A 1137 -17.96 -19.54 4.45
N GLY A 1138 -18.18 -19.70 3.15
CA GLY A 1138 -18.80 -18.69 2.29
C GLY A 1138 -19.76 -19.35 1.33
N SER A 1139 -20.91 -18.73 1.03
CA SER A 1139 -21.96 -19.36 0.23
C SER A 1139 -21.66 -19.37 -1.26
N ASP A 1140 -20.84 -18.42 -1.73
CA ASP A 1140 -20.58 -18.16 -3.15
C ASP A 1140 -21.89 -17.86 -3.92
N SER A 1141 -22.85 -17.21 -3.27
CA SER A 1141 -24.14 -16.86 -3.88
C SER A 1141 -24.49 -15.40 -3.65
N GLY A 1142 -25.22 -14.81 -4.60
CA GLY A 1142 -26.02 -13.63 -4.33
C GLY A 1142 -27.30 -14.02 -3.59
N CYS A 1143 -27.81 -13.15 -2.73
CA CYS A 1143 -29.05 -13.35 -2.00
C CYS A 1143 -30.22 -13.42 -2.97
N ARG A 1144 -31.25 -14.20 -2.63
CA ARG A 1144 -32.47 -14.35 -3.44
C ARG A 1144 -33.69 -14.32 -2.54
N SER A 1145 -34.78 -13.78 -3.09
CA SER A 1145 -36.10 -13.81 -2.46
C SER A 1145 -37.14 -14.20 -3.52
N PRO A 1146 -38.03 -15.17 -3.24
CA PRO A 1146 -39.10 -15.57 -4.16
C PRO A 1146 -40.01 -14.43 -4.60
N ASP A 1147 -40.25 -13.46 -3.71
CA ASP A 1147 -41.19 -12.35 -3.93
C ASP A 1147 -40.51 -11.11 -4.54
N SER A 1148 -39.36 -11.29 -5.19
CA SER A 1148 -38.54 -10.23 -5.78
C SER A 1148 -38.24 -10.51 -7.27
N PRO A 1149 -37.66 -9.56 -8.02
CA PRO A 1149 -37.15 -9.83 -9.37
C PRO A 1149 -36.11 -10.96 -9.44
N LEU A 1150 -35.53 -11.35 -8.29
CA LEU A 1150 -34.57 -12.46 -8.17
C LEU A 1150 -35.25 -13.83 -8.00
N GLY A 1151 -36.58 -13.87 -7.85
CA GLY A 1151 -37.44 -15.04 -7.60
C GLY A 1151 -37.67 -15.96 -8.81
N ARG A 1152 -36.66 -16.12 -9.67
CA ARG A 1152 -36.73 -16.90 -10.91
C ARG A 1152 -35.45 -17.71 -11.11
N GLY A 1153 -35.47 -18.62 -12.08
CA GLY A 1153 -34.30 -19.47 -12.33
C GLY A 1153 -34.32 -20.76 -11.51
N HIS A 1154 -33.28 -21.54 -11.68
CA HIS A 1154 -33.00 -22.78 -10.98
C HIS A 1154 -31.65 -22.64 -10.24
N PRO A 1155 -31.60 -21.81 -9.17
CA PRO A 1155 -30.35 -21.44 -8.53
C PRO A 1155 -29.65 -22.64 -7.88
N HIS A 1156 -28.37 -22.50 -7.59
CA HIS A 1156 -27.64 -23.53 -6.87
C HIS A 1156 -28.14 -23.64 -5.41
N PRO A 1157 -28.33 -24.85 -4.83
CA PRO A 1157 -28.87 -25.02 -3.46
C PRO A 1157 -28.08 -24.29 -2.36
N ARG A 1158 -26.77 -24.07 -2.58
CA ARG A 1158 -25.91 -23.21 -1.74
C ARG A 1158 -26.49 -21.84 -1.41
N THR A 1159 -27.34 -21.27 -2.28
CA THR A 1159 -28.04 -20.00 -2.05
C THR A 1159 -28.90 -20.03 -0.79
N PHE A 1160 -29.49 -21.17 -0.45
CA PHE A 1160 -30.45 -21.32 0.66
C PHE A 1160 -29.96 -22.26 1.77
N GLY A 1161 -28.95 -23.09 1.52
CA GLY A 1161 -28.59 -24.18 2.43
C GLY A 1161 -27.19 -24.13 3.05
N THR A 1162 -26.29 -23.27 2.59
CA THR A 1162 -24.86 -23.28 3.00
C THR A 1162 -24.64 -23.41 4.51
N PHE A 1163 -25.16 -22.48 5.32
CA PHE A 1163 -24.84 -22.46 6.75
C PHE A 1163 -25.57 -23.58 7.51
N ALA A 1164 -26.84 -23.83 7.17
CA ALA A 1164 -27.62 -24.91 7.76
C ALA A 1164 -27.04 -26.30 7.45
N ARG A 1165 -26.47 -26.50 6.26
CA ARG A 1165 -25.77 -27.72 5.85
C ARG A 1165 -24.50 -27.96 6.67
N VAL A 1166 -23.73 -26.90 6.95
CA VAL A 1166 -22.54 -26.98 7.80
C VAL A 1166 -22.92 -27.40 9.23
N LEU A 1167 -23.98 -26.82 9.80
CA LEU A 1167 -24.43 -27.14 11.16
C LEU A 1167 -25.07 -28.54 11.25
N GLY A 1168 -25.97 -28.85 10.32
CA GLY A 1168 -26.73 -30.11 10.31
C GLY A 1168 -25.93 -31.28 9.75
N ALA A 1169 -25.69 -31.28 8.44
CA ALA A 1169 -25.05 -32.40 7.78
C ALA A 1169 -23.59 -32.58 8.23
N LEU A 1170 -22.78 -31.52 8.24
CA LEU A 1170 -21.35 -31.67 8.48
C LEU A 1170 -20.97 -31.76 9.97
N ALA A 1171 -21.49 -30.88 10.82
CA ALA A 1171 -21.13 -30.87 12.24
C ALA A 1171 -21.92 -31.90 13.07
N ARG A 1172 -23.26 -31.95 12.93
CA ARG A 1172 -24.10 -32.89 13.70
C ARG A 1172 -24.04 -34.33 13.16
N GLU A 1173 -24.34 -34.51 11.88
CA GLU A 1173 -24.55 -35.85 11.30
C GLU A 1173 -23.23 -36.55 10.99
N GLU A 1174 -22.35 -35.89 10.24
CA GLU A 1174 -21.05 -36.45 9.83
C GLU A 1174 -19.97 -36.31 10.92
N ARG A 1175 -20.16 -35.39 11.88
CA ARG A 1175 -19.17 -35.05 12.91
C ARG A 1175 -17.80 -34.71 12.33
N LEU A 1176 -17.78 -34.02 11.19
CA LEU A 1176 -16.55 -33.60 10.51
C LEU A 1176 -15.72 -32.67 11.40
N PHE A 1177 -16.39 -31.85 12.21
CA PHE A 1177 -15.82 -31.04 13.28
C PHE A 1177 -16.90 -30.71 14.33
N PRO A 1178 -16.51 -30.33 15.57
CA PRO A 1178 -17.44 -29.89 16.61
C PRO A 1178 -18.31 -28.70 16.18
N LEU A 1179 -19.49 -28.55 16.78
CA LEU A 1179 -20.43 -27.47 16.48
C LEU A 1179 -19.81 -26.09 16.73
N GLU A 1180 -19.00 -25.96 17.77
CA GLU A 1180 -18.29 -24.73 18.13
C GLU A 1180 -17.27 -24.34 17.06
N VAL A 1181 -16.59 -25.33 16.46
CA VAL A 1181 -15.69 -25.11 15.33
C VAL A 1181 -16.47 -24.69 14.08
N ALA A 1182 -17.63 -25.30 13.85
CA ALA A 1182 -18.54 -24.90 12.77
C ALA A 1182 -18.93 -23.42 12.94
N ILE A 1183 -19.41 -23.02 14.12
CA ILE A 1183 -19.77 -21.64 14.46
C ILE A 1183 -18.58 -20.70 14.26
N ARG A 1184 -17.39 -21.06 14.76
CA ARG A 1184 -16.15 -20.26 14.62
C ARG A 1184 -15.84 -19.94 13.16
N LYS A 1185 -15.91 -20.95 12.28
CA LYS A 1185 -15.64 -20.85 10.84
C LYS A 1185 -16.60 -19.91 10.08
N MET A 1186 -17.77 -19.61 10.65
CA MET A 1186 -18.78 -18.73 10.09
C MET A 1186 -19.01 -17.45 10.93
N THR A 1187 -18.20 -17.19 11.96
CA THR A 1187 -18.34 -16.02 12.85
C THR A 1187 -17.00 -15.32 13.09
N SER A 1188 -16.26 -15.74 14.12
CA SER A 1188 -15.04 -15.08 14.56
C SER A 1188 -13.87 -15.21 13.59
N ASP A 1189 -13.78 -16.30 12.81
CA ASP A 1189 -12.73 -16.44 11.79
C ASP A 1189 -12.90 -15.43 10.64
N PRO A 1190 -14.09 -15.32 9.99
CA PRO A 1190 -14.40 -14.23 9.07
C PRO A 1190 -14.22 -12.83 9.67
N ALA A 1191 -14.73 -12.59 10.89
CA ALA A 1191 -14.60 -11.28 11.55
C ALA A 1191 -13.14 -10.86 11.72
N ARG A 1192 -12.30 -11.77 12.23
CA ARG A 1192 -10.85 -11.56 12.40
C ARG A 1192 -10.17 -11.29 11.05
N LYS A 1193 -10.52 -12.03 10.00
CA LYS A 1193 -9.94 -11.85 8.67
C LYS A 1193 -10.23 -10.46 8.09
N LEU A 1194 -11.44 -9.95 8.33
CA LEU A 1194 -11.91 -8.65 7.86
C LEU A 1194 -11.48 -7.49 8.77
N GLY A 1195 -10.93 -7.77 9.96
CA GLY A 1195 -10.60 -6.75 10.97
C GLY A 1195 -11.83 -6.17 11.67
N LEU A 1196 -12.95 -6.91 11.72
CA LEU A 1196 -14.14 -6.52 12.46
C LEU A 1196 -13.95 -6.85 13.94
N VAL A 1197 -13.86 -5.82 14.79
CA VAL A 1197 -13.56 -5.97 16.22
C VAL A 1197 -14.80 -6.00 17.11
N ASP A 1198 -15.93 -5.50 16.61
CA ASP A 1198 -17.17 -5.34 17.36
C ASP A 1198 -18.20 -6.45 17.09
N ARG A 1199 -17.85 -7.46 16.28
CA ARG A 1199 -18.77 -8.52 15.81
C ARG A 1199 -18.07 -9.88 15.69
N GLY A 1200 -18.87 -10.95 15.54
CA GLY A 1200 -18.37 -12.32 15.32
C GLY A 1200 -18.04 -13.10 16.58
N CYS A 1201 -18.23 -12.50 17.76
CA CYS A 1201 -18.12 -13.14 19.07
C CYS A 1201 -19.31 -12.71 19.96
N LEU A 1202 -19.59 -13.48 21.02
CA LEU A 1202 -20.54 -13.08 22.06
C LEU A 1202 -19.75 -12.45 23.21
N GLY A 1203 -20.06 -11.20 23.55
CA GLY A 1203 -19.43 -10.49 24.66
C GLY A 1203 -20.13 -9.15 24.93
N PRO A 1204 -20.23 -8.72 26.20
CA PRO A 1204 -20.78 -7.41 26.52
C PRO A 1204 -20.11 -6.28 25.71
N GLY A 1205 -20.91 -5.34 25.21
CA GLY A 1205 -20.49 -4.22 24.36
C GLY A 1205 -20.38 -4.53 22.87
N LEU A 1206 -20.35 -5.79 22.44
CA LEU A 1206 -20.32 -6.17 21.02
C LEU A 1206 -21.69 -5.95 20.36
N ALA A 1207 -21.71 -5.79 19.03
CA ALA A 1207 -22.95 -5.67 18.27
C ALA A 1207 -23.82 -6.93 18.48
N ALA A 1208 -25.12 -6.73 18.71
CA ALA A 1208 -26.07 -7.82 18.93
C ALA A 1208 -26.55 -8.43 17.62
N ASP A 1209 -25.59 -8.96 16.87
CA ASP A 1209 -25.85 -9.81 15.71
C ASP A 1209 -25.83 -11.26 16.18
N LEU A 1210 -27.00 -11.88 16.22
CA LEU A 1210 -27.21 -13.15 16.91
C LEU A 1210 -28.06 -14.08 16.03
N VAL A 1211 -27.81 -15.38 16.16
CA VAL A 1211 -28.66 -16.43 15.63
C VAL A 1211 -29.00 -17.41 16.74
N LEU A 1212 -30.29 -17.71 16.86
CA LEU A 1212 -30.82 -18.74 17.73
C LEU A 1212 -31.30 -19.89 16.84
N PHE A 1213 -30.74 -21.07 17.03
CA PHE A 1213 -31.09 -22.24 16.23
C PHE A 1213 -31.20 -23.50 17.08
N ASP A 1214 -32.05 -24.43 16.63
CA ASP A 1214 -32.19 -25.75 17.22
C ASP A 1214 -31.05 -26.65 16.71
N PRO A 1215 -30.11 -27.08 17.57
CA PRO A 1215 -28.98 -27.90 17.15
C PRO A 1215 -29.39 -29.29 16.64
N VAL A 1216 -30.57 -29.79 17.04
CA VAL A 1216 -31.11 -31.09 16.64
C VAL A 1216 -31.88 -30.99 15.32
N ALA A 1217 -32.61 -29.90 15.10
CA ALA A 1217 -33.46 -29.74 13.91
C ALA A 1217 -32.79 -29.01 12.74
N VAL A 1218 -31.71 -28.26 12.96
CA VAL A 1218 -31.09 -27.43 11.90
C VAL A 1218 -30.66 -28.28 10.69
N ARG A 1219 -31.15 -27.93 9.49
CA ARG A 1219 -30.81 -28.63 8.24
C ARG A 1219 -31.09 -27.78 7.01
N ASP A 1220 -30.30 -27.98 5.96
CA ASP A 1220 -30.62 -27.51 4.62
C ASP A 1220 -31.75 -28.35 3.99
N ARG A 1221 -32.60 -27.68 3.21
CA ARG A 1221 -33.67 -28.32 2.44
C ARG A 1221 -33.44 -28.22 0.94
N ALA A 1222 -32.81 -27.12 0.49
CA ALA A 1222 -32.52 -26.90 -0.92
C ALA A 1222 -31.68 -28.02 -1.52
N THR A 1223 -32.18 -28.58 -2.62
CA THR A 1223 -31.52 -29.62 -3.43
C THR A 1223 -31.25 -29.08 -4.83
N TYR A 1224 -30.52 -29.85 -5.65
CA TYR A 1224 -30.33 -29.47 -7.05
C TYR A 1224 -31.63 -29.56 -7.84
N GLU A 1225 -32.59 -30.39 -7.45
CA GLU A 1225 -33.88 -30.56 -8.11
C GLU A 1225 -34.92 -29.54 -7.63
N ALA A 1226 -34.88 -29.20 -6.34
CA ALA A 1226 -35.78 -28.24 -5.70
C ALA A 1226 -34.98 -27.19 -4.92
N PRO A 1227 -34.36 -26.20 -5.60
CA PRO A 1227 -33.41 -25.29 -4.96
C PRO A 1227 -34.08 -24.18 -4.13
N TRP A 1228 -35.36 -23.88 -4.34
CA TRP A 1228 -36.10 -22.78 -3.69
C TRP A 1228 -36.59 -23.09 -2.26
N GLN A 1229 -35.90 -23.99 -1.55
CA GLN A 1229 -36.32 -24.43 -0.21
C GLN A 1229 -35.46 -23.78 0.88
N PHE A 1230 -36.09 -23.03 1.77
CA PHE A 1230 -35.45 -22.43 2.94
C PHE A 1230 -35.04 -23.49 3.98
N PRO A 1231 -34.00 -23.23 4.78
CA PRO A 1231 -33.54 -24.16 5.81
C PRO A 1231 -34.53 -24.24 6.97
N GLU A 1232 -34.43 -25.31 7.75
CA GLU A 1232 -35.17 -25.51 8.98
C GLU A 1232 -34.27 -25.36 10.21
N GLY A 1233 -34.89 -25.15 11.38
CA GLY A 1233 -34.19 -25.09 12.67
C GLY A 1233 -33.57 -23.74 13.02
N ILE A 1234 -33.62 -22.74 12.13
CA ILE A 1234 -33.26 -21.35 12.47
C ILE A 1234 -34.48 -20.67 13.12
N HIS A 1235 -34.43 -20.47 14.43
CA HIS A 1235 -35.56 -19.98 15.21
C HIS A 1235 -35.67 -18.46 15.16
N ALA A 1236 -34.59 -17.75 15.48
CA ALA A 1236 -34.55 -16.30 15.46
C ALA A 1236 -33.19 -15.78 14.97
N VAL A 1237 -33.21 -14.62 14.32
CA VAL A 1237 -32.01 -13.90 13.88
C VAL A 1237 -32.15 -12.44 14.25
N LEU A 1238 -31.15 -11.91 14.94
CA LEU A 1238 -31.07 -10.51 15.31
C LEU A 1238 -29.93 -9.86 14.52
N VAL A 1239 -30.21 -8.70 13.94
CA VAL A 1239 -29.20 -7.86 13.27
C VAL A 1239 -29.17 -6.52 13.98
N ASN A 1240 -28.00 -6.11 14.47
CA ASN A 1240 -27.82 -4.92 15.31
C ASN A 1240 -28.87 -4.83 16.43
N GLY A 1241 -29.13 -5.97 17.11
CA GLY A 1241 -30.07 -6.13 18.22
C GLY A 1241 -31.55 -6.09 17.88
N ARG A 1242 -31.92 -5.99 16.59
CA ARG A 1242 -33.32 -6.03 16.15
C ARG A 1242 -33.65 -7.38 15.55
N VAL A 1243 -34.78 -7.96 15.98
CA VAL A 1243 -35.26 -9.27 15.51
C VAL A 1243 -35.70 -9.19 14.05
N ALA A 1244 -34.88 -9.76 13.17
CA ALA A 1244 -35.07 -9.77 11.72
C ALA A 1244 -35.72 -11.08 11.22
N VAL A 1245 -35.55 -12.18 11.96
CA VAL A 1245 -36.29 -13.45 11.79
C VAL A 1245 -36.82 -13.88 13.15
N GLU A 1246 -38.06 -14.35 13.19
CA GLU A 1246 -38.68 -14.96 14.36
C GLU A 1246 -39.58 -16.11 13.92
N ALA A 1247 -39.55 -17.21 14.69
CA ALA A 1247 -40.25 -18.45 14.33
C ALA A 1247 -39.98 -18.85 12.86
N SER A 1248 -38.71 -18.80 12.46
CA SER A 1248 -38.23 -19.12 11.10
C SER A 1248 -38.80 -18.25 9.96
N THR A 1249 -39.47 -17.14 10.28
CA THR A 1249 -40.06 -16.22 9.31
C THR A 1249 -39.45 -14.82 9.43
N PRO A 1250 -39.05 -14.16 8.31
CA PRO A 1250 -38.60 -12.78 8.32
C PRO A 1250 -39.67 -11.83 8.85
N THR A 1251 -39.26 -10.89 9.70
CA THR A 1251 -40.15 -9.87 10.30
C THR A 1251 -40.31 -8.63 9.42
N GLY A 1252 -39.54 -8.54 8.32
CA GLY A 1252 -39.43 -7.35 7.47
C GLY A 1252 -38.53 -6.25 8.04
N VAL A 1253 -37.89 -6.46 9.19
CA VAL A 1253 -36.97 -5.50 9.79
C VAL A 1253 -35.68 -5.40 8.99
N LYS A 1254 -35.36 -4.18 8.57
CA LYS A 1254 -34.13 -3.81 7.86
C LYS A 1254 -33.15 -3.12 8.83
N ALA A 1255 -32.40 -3.91 9.58
CA ALA A 1255 -31.51 -3.42 10.63
C ALA A 1255 -30.01 -3.49 10.27
N GLY A 1256 -29.67 -4.00 9.09
CA GLY A 1256 -28.32 -4.09 8.59
C GLY A 1256 -27.75 -2.73 8.18
N GLY A 1257 -26.44 -2.56 8.38
CA GLY A 1257 -25.69 -1.39 7.96
C GLY A 1257 -24.52 -1.73 7.04
N VAL A 1258 -23.99 -0.71 6.37
CA VAL A 1258 -22.77 -0.84 5.58
C VAL A 1258 -21.54 -0.87 6.50
N LEU A 1259 -20.73 -1.92 6.37
CA LEU A 1259 -19.47 -2.08 7.07
C LEU A 1259 -18.37 -1.36 6.31
N ARG A 1260 -17.74 -0.39 6.98
CA ARG A 1260 -16.64 0.39 6.43
C ARG A 1260 -15.35 0.07 7.17
N ARG A 1261 -14.28 -0.10 6.42
CA ARG A 1261 -12.94 -0.15 6.99
C ARG A 1261 -12.61 1.22 7.59
N ARG A 1262 -12.34 1.27 8.90
CA ARG A 1262 -11.80 2.49 9.53
C ARG A 1262 -10.29 2.51 9.31
N PRO A 1263 -9.67 3.67 8.97
CA PRO A 1263 -8.23 3.80 9.00
C PRO A 1263 -7.77 3.40 10.40
N SER A 1264 -6.85 2.43 10.49
CA SER A 1264 -6.12 2.21 11.73
C SER A 1264 -5.41 3.52 12.05
N GLY A 1265 -5.92 4.25 13.05
CA GLY A 1265 -5.27 5.44 13.58
C GLY A 1265 -3.86 5.09 14.09
N PRO A 1266 -2.95 6.09 14.12
CA PRO A 1266 -1.59 5.90 14.62
C PRO A 1266 -1.55 5.41 16.07
#